data_AF-A0A9W8U755-F1
#
_entry.id   AF-A0A9W8U755-F1
#
_cell.length_a   1.000
_cell.length_b   1.000
_cell.length_c   1.000
_cell.angle_alpha   90.00
_cell.angle_beta   90.00
_cell.angle_gamma   90.00
#
_symmetry.space_group_name_H-M   'P 1'
#
loop_
_entity.id
_entity.type
_entity.pdbx_description
1 polymer ?
#
loop_
_entity_poly.entity_id
_entity_poly.type
_entity_poly.pdbx_seq_one_letter_code
_entity_poly.pdbx_strand_id
1 'polypeptide(L)'
;MVGSKQNGDMKDRDHEATSGFTIDQVRNAARNSYGYKPNVVIMNVGTNDANQNKVDGAGNRLEGLLNDLWNAEGMSKTYVVVSSVIRRNDAKAESNRKQINEQYKKLISRLKATGKPITYVDIDIPLSQLNSDGIHPNDAGHKKMAIKFWYGIEWGYQAGLIANAAPMSQSTGNTCDKQPGQAQYGGVTQKGSGDSDGLYYHNSQQMGTIWSYTSEFDRDQWFFARLYGTKYDDIVGWWYANEKLSFATWKNNGGGKFSKVSDLDTSLFCNVRGIWWVDINNDGYDDFLCVSPNGDTLASVNNRDGTATKPPTFHSIGMIKGNVGYKQDRVRWGDIDGDGRADYMIVDDKGNVHAWRNSGTSDTPTWQPLGLRFTAKGMGDQRGVRFEDINGDGRDDWLWVDDKGATTTWINSRSCKKGKLGDGLNVAWRQGFWKGASSGPTHAGVGADGRNRIHFARIYGEAQFGLLPKADYVYLQSTKQPDGRFKFEMKVWKNTGGGSTKLKADGNKYCNMLGHDDGRQDYVWTLSTGKMKVWPNLGKKSVSGDNDVFWGTPKDMWNPDKNYDRRDLHLVDWNNDGACDIAWVDPDNNNRVSVWLNNYKKTGSFTWTYLADPAPQLNCPEKRGVGIHDLAVRFADVSDNKLSDYICLQPDGRFHGWTHNTDGSWTRIAQFKKAEGIDRANIRFGNVNGRGGDDMIWVDKYTGDATVYINRGKMDTGGSNWWFLKSGKQYAGSWAGTCQYFPDLDGDGRADLHSIMNSFDNRGETFFNRCGLTDNSGDDAGWAPGQDPGFGPLPSPGNDEKPGSGGGVPSLPSTCQEICWNVAEDKEVKCKYDGTEWDLEPRDAGVSHDVLNIHKLAAIGDSYSAGIGAGDRLGSVYDAFTSGTDFACARYDHAYPYLVNQDDRIGDPAKRSFQFLSCSGAVIKDVIDDQIPKLDSNQDAITLSIGGNDVGLVNLLNSCIFQMGVFTKAQALEAKVLAEVDKEYAWAKAFDWDSLSRGCEGQIEYSRRLANDEAFAKKLDAVLTAAKKKLNNGAKVYVTGYAKFFSEDLTAECDKVTWTTWIYKLENLGQPAEYLTKARRASFNALVDNVNNQLRAAVERAGDSVRFIDYDLLVGKYRGRYCEPGVDESTSQSNTRTGLMFYELNSWDPAGTTPWKRDSGGGELSGTFYGDMLILAKITRLMDPNAELHHDNGNSKRDLVRRADIADYLVPNGYARVFHPQIPLHQLIANVVVHQIMVEHEARRGYAVWTDDNENSYCPM
;
A
#
# COMPACT_ATOMS: atom_id res chain seq x y z
N MET A 1 36.02 8.77 -5.61
CA MET A 1 34.87 7.94 -5.19
C MET A 1 33.58 8.64 -5.65
N VAL A 2 32.47 7.90 -5.75
CA VAL A 2 31.22 8.44 -6.30
C VAL A 2 30.02 7.89 -5.53
N GLY A 3 28.96 8.69 -5.42
CA GLY A 3 27.70 8.31 -4.77
C GLY A 3 26.98 9.51 -4.17
N SER A 4 25.78 9.28 -3.64
CA SER A 4 24.90 10.36 -3.15
C SER A 4 25.17 10.79 -1.70
N LYS A 5 26.11 10.16 -0.99
CA LYS A 5 26.38 10.38 0.43
C LYS A 5 27.84 10.75 0.66
N GLN A 6 28.11 11.46 1.76
CA GLN A 6 29.44 11.94 2.10
C GLN A 6 29.77 11.75 3.58
N ASN A 7 30.79 10.94 3.91
CA ASN A 7 31.31 10.78 5.27
C ASN A 7 32.85 10.65 5.27
N GLY A 8 33.50 11.11 6.34
CA GLY A 8 34.95 11.05 6.50
C GLY A 8 35.64 12.40 6.24
N ASP A 9 36.97 12.40 6.40
CA ASP A 9 37.86 13.57 6.29
C ASP A 9 38.69 13.58 4.99
N MET A 10 38.55 12.56 4.14
CA MET A 10 39.12 12.54 2.80
C MET A 10 38.43 13.57 1.88
N LYS A 11 39.15 14.00 0.84
CA LYS A 11 38.68 15.08 -0.03
C LYS A 11 37.60 14.58 -0.99
N ASP A 12 37.76 13.36 -1.49
CA ASP A 12 36.74 12.65 -2.27
C ASP A 12 36.05 11.61 -1.39
N ARG A 13 35.00 12.02 -0.70
CA ARG A 13 34.32 11.21 0.31
C ARG A 13 32.94 10.69 -0.13
N ASP A 14 32.67 10.71 -1.43
CA ASP A 14 31.37 10.33 -1.99
C ASP A 14 31.20 8.80 -2.02
N HIS A 15 30.07 8.30 -1.52
CA HIS A 15 29.79 6.86 -1.45
C HIS A 15 28.28 6.57 -1.32
N GLU A 16 27.89 5.29 -1.40
CA GLU A 16 26.50 4.85 -1.21
C GLU A 16 26.28 3.97 0.04
N ALA A 17 27.29 3.84 0.90
CA ALA A 17 27.20 3.08 2.14
C ALA A 17 26.14 3.65 3.11
N THR A 18 25.28 2.77 3.66
CA THR A 18 24.19 3.16 4.56
C THR A 18 24.14 2.28 5.80
N SER A 19 24.21 2.90 6.99
CA SER A 19 24.11 2.18 8.25
C SER A 19 22.74 1.53 8.44
N GLY A 20 22.71 0.32 9.01
CA GLY A 20 21.48 -0.42 9.32
C GLY A 20 20.81 -1.14 8.15
N PHE A 21 21.32 -1.02 6.92
CA PHE A 21 20.69 -1.63 5.74
C PHE A 21 21.01 -3.12 5.60
N THR A 22 20.00 -3.89 5.19
CA THR A 22 20.11 -5.27 4.67
C THR A 22 20.48 -5.26 3.18
N ILE A 23 20.85 -6.41 2.61
CA ILE A 23 21.29 -6.52 1.21
C ILE A 23 20.27 -5.91 0.23
N ASP A 24 18.96 -6.17 0.39
CA ASP A 24 17.91 -5.61 -0.48
C ASP A 24 17.79 -4.08 -0.38
N GLN A 25 18.01 -3.53 0.81
CA GLN A 25 17.98 -2.09 1.02
C GLN A 25 19.21 -1.43 0.39
N VAL A 26 20.37 -2.09 0.41
CA VAL A 26 21.56 -1.64 -0.32
C VAL A 26 21.34 -1.70 -1.83
N ARG A 27 20.70 -2.75 -2.36
CA ARG A 27 20.31 -2.86 -3.77
C ARG A 27 19.51 -1.65 -4.26
N ASN A 28 18.56 -1.18 -3.45
CA ASN A 28 17.77 0.01 -3.78
C ASN A 28 18.60 1.30 -3.73
N ALA A 29 19.46 1.45 -2.71
CA ALA A 29 20.30 2.65 -2.56
C ALA A 29 21.36 2.77 -3.68
N ALA A 30 21.93 1.64 -4.11
CA ALA A 30 22.98 1.58 -5.13
C ALA A 30 22.61 2.29 -6.45
N ARG A 31 21.31 2.33 -6.79
CA ARG A 31 20.79 3.00 -8.00
C ARG A 31 21.14 4.49 -8.07
N ASN A 32 21.29 5.15 -6.92
CA ASN A 32 21.69 6.56 -6.84
C ASN A 32 23.11 6.79 -7.38
N SER A 33 23.93 5.74 -7.48
CA SER A 33 25.33 5.82 -7.90
C SER A 33 25.58 5.37 -9.35
N TYR A 34 24.61 4.79 -10.04
CA TYR A 34 24.83 4.18 -11.37
C TYR A 34 25.17 5.20 -12.47
N GLY A 35 24.60 6.40 -12.41
CA GLY A 35 24.89 7.44 -13.42
C GLY A 35 26.33 8.00 -13.35
N TYR A 36 27.05 7.74 -12.26
CA TYR A 36 28.48 8.03 -12.14
C TYR A 36 29.36 7.01 -12.88
N LYS A 37 28.78 5.87 -13.28
CA LYS A 37 29.40 4.78 -14.04
C LYS A 37 30.77 4.33 -13.49
N PRO A 38 30.86 3.96 -12.19
CA PRO A 38 32.12 3.51 -11.61
C PRO A 38 32.63 2.24 -12.30
N ASN A 39 33.91 2.23 -12.67
CA ASN A 39 34.58 1.05 -13.22
C ASN A 39 35.07 0.07 -12.15
N VAL A 40 35.18 0.50 -10.90
CA VAL A 40 35.54 -0.33 -9.75
C VAL A 40 34.53 -0.11 -8.62
N VAL A 41 33.97 -1.19 -8.08
CA VAL A 41 33.04 -1.14 -6.94
C VAL A 41 33.50 -2.08 -5.84
N ILE A 42 33.67 -1.56 -4.62
CA ILE A 42 33.97 -2.35 -3.42
C ILE A 42 32.70 -2.54 -2.59
N MET A 43 32.47 -3.75 -2.08
CA MET A 43 31.24 -4.07 -1.34
C MET A 43 31.53 -4.83 -0.02
N ASN A 44 30.98 -4.32 1.08
CA ASN A 44 30.83 -5.03 2.36
C ASN A 44 29.35 -4.99 2.78
N VAL A 45 28.62 -6.08 2.55
CA VAL A 45 27.15 -6.15 2.75
C VAL A 45 26.75 -7.47 3.41
N GLY A 46 25.75 -7.46 4.30
CA GLY A 46 25.22 -8.66 4.97
C GLY A 46 25.32 -8.67 6.51
N THR A 47 25.96 -7.66 7.14
CA THR A 47 26.06 -7.57 8.61
C THR A 47 24.69 -7.48 9.29
N ASN A 48 23.75 -6.71 8.72
CA ASN A 48 22.40 -6.60 9.27
C ASN A 48 21.54 -7.83 8.96
N ASP A 49 21.76 -8.51 7.84
CA ASP A 49 21.15 -9.81 7.55
C ASP A 49 21.57 -10.84 8.61
N ALA A 50 22.85 -10.86 9.00
CA ALA A 50 23.35 -11.72 10.08
C ALA A 50 22.71 -11.39 11.44
N ASN A 51 22.59 -10.10 11.78
CA ASN A 51 21.95 -9.64 13.03
C ASN A 51 20.45 -9.97 13.07
N GLN A 52 19.75 -9.92 11.93
CA GLN A 52 18.31 -10.12 11.82
C GLN A 52 17.92 -11.56 11.49
N ASN A 53 18.86 -12.50 11.54
CA ASN A 53 18.65 -13.91 11.22
C ASN A 53 18.13 -14.16 9.79
N LYS A 54 18.50 -13.31 8.83
CA LYS A 54 18.16 -13.41 7.40
C LYS A 54 19.28 -14.14 6.64
N VAL A 55 19.60 -15.35 7.06
CA VAL A 55 20.71 -16.12 6.48
C VAL A 55 20.33 -16.74 5.13
N ASP A 56 19.10 -17.27 5.04
CA ASP A 56 18.64 -17.98 3.86
C ASP A 56 18.46 -17.00 2.67
N GLY A 57 19.01 -17.39 1.52
CA GLY A 57 18.94 -16.60 0.29
C GLY A 57 19.81 -15.35 0.26
N ALA A 58 20.73 -15.14 1.21
CA ALA A 58 21.65 -14.00 1.20
C ALA A 58 22.49 -13.93 -0.09
N GLY A 59 22.91 -15.09 -0.61
CA GLY A 59 23.58 -15.17 -1.93
C GLY A 59 22.69 -14.68 -3.08
N ASN A 60 21.43 -15.09 -3.14
CA ASN A 60 20.51 -14.67 -4.20
C ASN A 60 20.22 -13.16 -4.16
N ARG A 61 20.12 -12.58 -2.96
CA ARG A 61 19.97 -11.12 -2.79
C ARG A 61 21.20 -10.36 -3.27
N LEU A 62 22.40 -10.87 -2.94
CA LEU A 62 23.65 -10.29 -3.43
C LEU A 62 23.75 -10.40 -4.95
N GLU A 63 23.37 -11.54 -5.54
CA GLU A 63 23.33 -11.72 -6.98
C GLU A 63 22.38 -10.74 -7.67
N GLY A 64 21.20 -10.48 -7.09
CA GLY A 64 20.30 -9.45 -7.59
C GLY A 64 20.92 -8.05 -7.61
N LEU A 65 21.68 -7.68 -6.57
CA LEU A 65 22.42 -6.42 -6.53
C LEU A 65 23.53 -6.35 -7.60
N LEU A 66 24.27 -7.44 -7.80
CA LEU A 66 25.34 -7.53 -8.80
C LEU A 66 24.80 -7.47 -10.23
N ASN A 67 23.67 -8.12 -10.50
CA ASN A 67 23.03 -8.09 -11.81
C ASN A 67 22.47 -6.70 -12.14
N ASP A 68 21.84 -6.00 -11.20
CA ASP A 68 21.41 -4.61 -11.40
C ASP A 68 22.59 -3.69 -11.74
N LEU A 69 23.75 -3.91 -11.08
CA LEU A 69 24.97 -3.15 -11.33
C LEU A 69 25.51 -3.39 -12.76
N TRP A 70 25.66 -4.65 -13.18
CA TRP A 70 26.21 -4.95 -14.51
C TRP A 70 25.23 -4.69 -15.66
N ASN A 71 23.92 -4.66 -15.38
CA ASN A 71 22.90 -4.29 -16.36
C ASN A 71 22.74 -2.76 -16.48
N ALA A 72 23.38 -1.97 -15.60
CA ALA A 72 23.36 -0.52 -15.71
C ALA A 72 24.19 -0.04 -16.92
N GLU A 73 23.72 1.03 -17.57
CA GLU A 73 24.31 1.59 -18.77
C GLU A 73 25.80 1.92 -18.59
N GLY A 74 26.67 1.34 -19.43
CA GLY A 74 28.11 1.56 -19.38
C GLY A 74 28.85 0.86 -18.24
N MET A 75 28.16 -0.01 -17.48
CA MET A 75 28.71 -0.69 -16.29
C MET A 75 28.85 -2.21 -16.45
N SER A 76 28.60 -2.77 -17.64
CA SER A 76 28.70 -4.22 -17.89
C SER A 76 30.09 -4.82 -17.65
N LYS A 77 31.13 -3.97 -17.67
CA LYS A 77 32.53 -4.33 -17.37
C LYS A 77 33.03 -3.82 -16.02
N THR A 78 32.15 -3.29 -15.17
CA THR A 78 32.52 -2.80 -13.83
C THR A 78 33.10 -3.94 -13.00
N TYR A 79 34.34 -3.76 -12.53
CA TYR A 79 35.01 -4.73 -11.70
C TYR A 79 34.53 -4.64 -10.24
N VAL A 80 34.05 -5.75 -9.69
CA VAL A 80 33.47 -5.78 -8.34
C VAL A 80 34.37 -6.55 -7.37
N VAL A 81 34.66 -5.96 -6.20
CA VAL A 81 35.36 -6.64 -5.10
C VAL A 81 34.38 -6.83 -3.94
N VAL A 82 33.93 -8.06 -3.74
CA VAL A 82 33.04 -8.42 -2.63
C VAL A 82 33.86 -8.96 -1.45
N SER A 83 33.61 -8.44 -0.26
CA SER A 83 34.25 -8.90 0.97
C SER A 83 33.41 -9.91 1.75
N SER A 84 34.06 -10.65 2.66
CA SER A 84 33.36 -11.42 3.68
C SER A 84 32.61 -10.52 4.67
N VAL A 85 31.47 -10.99 5.18
CA VAL A 85 30.77 -10.37 6.31
C VAL A 85 31.67 -10.46 7.54
N ILE A 86 31.95 -9.31 8.13
CA ILE A 86 32.94 -9.16 9.21
C ILE A 86 32.52 -9.83 10.52
N ARG A 87 33.51 -10.22 11.32
CA ARG A 87 33.36 -10.91 12.61
C ARG A 87 32.56 -10.07 13.62
N ARG A 88 31.78 -10.74 14.49
CA ARG A 88 30.93 -10.09 15.51
C ARG A 88 31.20 -10.65 16.91
N ASN A 89 31.14 -9.80 17.93
CA ASN A 89 31.15 -10.23 19.34
C ASN A 89 29.76 -10.69 19.81
N ASP A 90 29.10 -11.54 19.01
CA ASP A 90 27.82 -12.19 19.33
C ASP A 90 27.80 -13.58 18.69
N ALA A 91 27.50 -14.61 19.48
CA ALA A 91 27.63 -16.00 19.03
C ALA A 91 26.66 -16.38 17.89
N LYS A 92 25.46 -15.79 17.87
CA LYS A 92 24.44 -16.09 16.86
C LYS A 92 24.75 -15.38 15.55
N ALA A 93 25.06 -14.09 15.60
CA ALA A 93 25.51 -13.32 14.45
C ALA A 93 26.80 -13.89 13.85
N GLU A 94 27.71 -14.39 14.68
CA GLU A 94 28.94 -15.06 14.26
C GLU A 94 28.67 -16.38 13.51
N SER A 95 27.69 -17.17 13.95
CA SER A 95 27.24 -18.37 13.22
C SER A 95 26.60 -17.99 11.88
N ASN A 96 25.71 -16.99 11.89
CA ASN A 96 24.98 -16.52 10.72
C ASN A 96 25.93 -15.99 9.63
N ARG A 97 26.93 -15.18 10.00
CA ARG A 97 27.88 -14.63 9.02
C ARG A 97 28.69 -15.71 8.30
N LYS A 98 29.03 -16.82 8.97
CA LYS A 98 29.76 -17.94 8.35
C LYS A 98 28.92 -18.58 7.24
N GLN A 99 27.64 -18.79 7.50
CA GLN A 99 26.71 -19.34 6.51
C GLN A 99 26.52 -18.39 5.32
N ILE A 100 26.40 -17.08 5.56
CA ILE A 100 26.32 -16.07 4.50
C ILE A 100 27.61 -16.07 3.66
N ASN A 101 28.77 -16.10 4.30
CA ASN A 101 30.06 -16.10 3.61
C ASN A 101 30.25 -17.32 2.70
N GLU A 102 29.77 -18.50 3.09
CA GLU A 102 29.78 -19.68 2.22
C GLU A 102 28.89 -19.53 0.99
N GLN A 103 27.74 -18.85 1.12
CA GLN A 103 26.91 -18.50 -0.03
C GLN A 103 27.63 -17.55 -0.98
N TYR A 104 28.31 -16.53 -0.44
CA TYR A 104 29.07 -15.55 -1.26
C TYR A 104 30.21 -16.23 -2.03
N LYS A 105 30.98 -17.11 -1.39
CA LYS A 105 32.07 -17.85 -2.05
C LYS A 105 31.56 -18.68 -3.23
N LYS A 106 30.45 -19.42 -3.05
CA LYS A 106 29.83 -20.23 -4.10
C LYS A 106 29.32 -19.36 -5.25
N LEU A 107 28.62 -18.27 -4.93
CA LEU A 107 28.12 -17.31 -5.92
C LEU A 107 29.25 -16.71 -6.77
N ILE A 108 30.27 -16.18 -6.11
CA ILE A 108 31.35 -15.47 -6.80
C ILE A 108 32.19 -16.44 -7.65
N SER A 109 32.40 -17.68 -7.17
CA SER A 109 33.07 -18.71 -7.97
C SER A 109 32.28 -19.02 -9.25
N ARG A 110 30.95 -19.13 -9.16
CA ARG A 110 30.09 -19.30 -10.34
C ARG A 110 30.16 -18.10 -11.29
N LEU A 111 30.03 -16.88 -10.78
CA LEU A 111 30.05 -15.67 -11.60
C LEU A 111 31.42 -15.45 -12.29
N LYS A 112 32.53 -15.80 -11.62
CA LYS A 112 33.86 -15.84 -12.23
C LYS A 112 33.93 -16.84 -13.38
N ALA A 113 33.38 -18.04 -13.20
CA ALA A 113 33.37 -19.08 -14.23
C ALA A 113 32.56 -18.67 -15.47
N THR A 114 31.54 -17.84 -15.30
CA THR A 114 30.75 -17.25 -16.41
C THR A 114 31.36 -15.95 -16.96
N GLY A 115 32.62 -15.63 -16.63
CA GLY A 115 33.35 -14.49 -17.19
C GLY A 115 33.00 -13.11 -16.60
N LYS A 116 32.28 -13.02 -15.47
CA LYS A 116 32.00 -11.72 -14.83
C LYS A 116 33.26 -11.16 -14.16
N PRO A 117 33.52 -9.84 -14.27
CA PRO A 117 34.67 -9.18 -13.64
C PRO A 117 34.41 -8.97 -12.14
N ILE A 118 34.64 -10.00 -11.34
CA ILE A 118 34.39 -9.99 -9.89
C ILE A 118 35.48 -10.74 -9.13
N THR A 119 35.78 -10.32 -7.90
CA THR A 119 36.59 -11.11 -6.95
C THR A 119 36.00 -11.12 -5.54
N TYR A 120 36.41 -12.13 -4.78
CA TYR A 120 36.08 -12.27 -3.36
C TYR A 120 37.34 -12.03 -2.52
N VAL A 121 37.21 -11.23 -1.46
CA VAL A 121 38.28 -11.01 -0.48
C VAL A 121 37.81 -11.42 0.91
N ASP A 122 38.53 -12.33 1.55
CA ASP A 122 38.24 -12.68 2.94
C ASP A 122 38.87 -11.66 3.89
N ILE A 123 38.00 -11.02 4.68
CA ILE A 123 38.33 -10.00 5.66
C ILE A 123 37.92 -10.51 7.05
N ASP A 124 38.85 -11.18 7.72
CA ASP A 124 38.67 -11.62 9.10
C ASP A 124 39.43 -10.70 10.07
N ILE A 125 38.67 -9.86 10.77
CA ILE A 125 39.20 -8.91 11.76
C ILE A 125 39.07 -9.54 13.15
N PRO A 126 40.16 -9.64 13.94
CA PRO A 126 40.11 -10.16 15.30
C PRO A 126 39.24 -9.26 16.20
N LEU A 127 38.61 -9.85 17.21
CA LEU A 127 37.72 -9.13 18.15
C LEU A 127 38.42 -7.95 18.86
N SER A 128 39.74 -8.02 19.04
CA SER A 128 40.56 -6.94 19.60
C SER A 128 40.67 -5.69 18.72
N GLN A 129 40.19 -5.77 17.48
CA GLN A 129 40.19 -4.67 16.50
C GLN A 129 38.77 -4.18 16.18
N LEU A 130 37.80 -4.53 17.03
CA LEU A 130 36.47 -3.93 17.04
C LEU A 130 36.40 -2.85 18.13
N ASN A 131 35.51 -1.88 17.93
CA ASN A 131 35.16 -0.89 18.95
C ASN A 131 34.39 -1.51 20.11
N SER A 132 34.10 -0.72 21.14
CA SER A 132 33.38 -1.16 22.35
C SER A 132 31.97 -1.68 22.09
N ASP A 133 31.35 -1.34 20.94
CA ASP A 133 30.07 -1.89 20.51
C ASP A 133 30.16 -3.34 20.01
N GLY A 134 31.38 -3.86 19.81
CA GLY A 134 31.63 -5.19 19.30
C GLY A 134 31.17 -5.42 17.86
N ILE A 135 30.79 -4.36 17.13
CA ILE A 135 30.26 -4.34 15.76
C ILE A 135 31.22 -3.69 14.78
N HIS A 136 31.64 -2.47 15.07
CA HIS A 136 32.34 -1.65 14.10
C HIS A 136 33.86 -1.81 14.29
N PRO A 137 34.65 -1.94 13.21
CA PRO A 137 36.10 -1.95 13.32
C PRO A 137 36.63 -0.64 13.93
N ASN A 138 37.74 -0.72 14.67
CA ASN A 138 38.53 0.45 15.00
C ASN A 138 39.49 0.81 13.85
N ASP A 139 40.30 1.85 13.99
CA ASP A 139 41.24 2.29 12.95
C ASP A 139 42.18 1.17 12.47
N ALA A 140 42.66 0.32 13.38
CA ALA A 140 43.51 -0.81 13.03
C ALA A 140 42.74 -1.89 12.23
N GLY A 141 41.45 -2.10 12.55
CA GLY A 141 40.54 -2.95 11.81
C GLY A 141 40.23 -2.38 10.41
N HIS A 142 39.90 -1.10 10.31
CA HIS A 142 39.66 -0.42 9.03
C HIS A 142 40.91 -0.42 8.14
N LYS A 143 42.11 -0.24 8.70
CA LYS A 143 43.37 -0.38 7.95
C LYS A 143 43.53 -1.77 7.33
N LYS A 144 43.16 -2.85 8.03
CA LYS A 144 43.18 -4.20 7.46
C LYS A 144 42.16 -4.39 6.33
N MET A 145 40.98 -3.79 6.47
CA MET A 145 39.98 -3.82 5.39
C MET A 145 40.50 -3.13 4.14
N ALA A 146 41.09 -1.93 4.30
CA ALA A 146 41.68 -1.17 3.21
C ALA A 146 42.76 -1.97 2.47
N ILE A 147 43.66 -2.64 3.20
CA ILE A 147 44.70 -3.51 2.62
C ILE A 147 44.08 -4.65 1.79
N LYS A 148 43.03 -5.31 2.31
CA LYS A 148 42.38 -6.44 1.62
C LYS A 148 41.63 -6.00 0.36
N PHE A 149 40.92 -4.87 0.41
CA PHE A 149 40.28 -4.30 -0.78
C PHE A 149 41.32 -3.86 -1.80
N TRP A 150 42.41 -3.22 -1.36
CA TRP A 150 43.52 -2.85 -2.23
C TRP A 150 44.10 -4.07 -2.95
N TYR A 151 44.35 -5.19 -2.27
CA TYR A 151 44.78 -6.43 -2.91
C TYR A 151 43.78 -6.95 -3.95
N GLY A 152 42.47 -6.88 -3.67
CA GLY A 152 41.43 -7.26 -4.62
C GLY A 152 41.41 -6.39 -5.87
N ILE A 153 41.66 -5.08 -5.73
CA ILE A 153 41.75 -4.12 -6.82
C ILE A 153 43.04 -4.34 -7.64
N GLU A 154 44.18 -4.47 -6.98
CA GLU A 154 45.48 -4.69 -7.62
C GLU A 154 45.50 -6.01 -8.42
N TRP A 155 44.93 -7.08 -7.88
CA TRP A 155 44.77 -8.34 -8.61
C TRP A 155 43.87 -8.16 -9.84
N GLY A 156 42.75 -7.45 -9.71
CA GLY A 156 41.86 -7.15 -10.83
C GLY A 156 42.56 -6.35 -11.94
N TYR A 157 43.41 -5.41 -11.55
CA TYR A 157 44.25 -4.65 -12.47
C TYR A 157 45.26 -5.54 -13.19
N GLN A 158 46.05 -6.34 -12.46
CA GLN A 158 47.06 -7.25 -13.02
C GLN A 158 46.46 -8.34 -13.91
N ALA A 159 45.23 -8.78 -13.61
CA ALA A 159 44.48 -9.73 -14.41
C ALA A 159 43.75 -9.10 -15.62
N GLY A 160 43.85 -7.78 -15.80
CA GLY A 160 43.18 -7.07 -16.90
C GLY A 160 41.66 -7.02 -16.79
N LEU A 161 41.11 -7.17 -15.58
CA LEU A 161 39.67 -7.19 -15.31
C LEU A 161 39.06 -5.80 -15.08
N ILE A 162 39.90 -4.78 -14.80
CA ILE A 162 39.45 -3.41 -14.60
C ILE A 162 39.43 -2.67 -15.95
N ALA A 163 38.24 -2.31 -16.41
CA ALA A 163 38.05 -1.49 -17.60
C ALA A 163 38.20 0.01 -17.28
N ASN A 164 38.37 0.83 -18.33
CA ASN A 164 38.22 2.28 -18.22
C ASN A 164 36.78 2.63 -17.79
N ALA A 165 36.62 3.65 -16.95
CA ALA A 165 35.31 4.19 -16.62
C ALA A 165 34.62 4.75 -17.86
N ALA A 166 33.32 4.45 -17.99
CA ALA A 166 32.48 5.07 -19.01
C ALA A 166 32.27 6.56 -18.66
N PRO A 167 32.07 7.44 -19.67
CA PRO A 167 31.77 8.85 -19.40
C PRO A 167 30.53 9.00 -18.53
N MET A 168 30.63 9.79 -17.46
CA MET A 168 29.49 10.16 -16.62
C MET A 168 28.41 10.80 -17.50
N SER A 169 27.14 10.53 -17.18
CA SER A 169 26.01 11.17 -17.85
C SER A 169 25.96 12.67 -17.52
N GLN A 170 26.60 13.49 -18.36
CA GLN A 170 26.55 14.95 -18.25
C GLN A 170 25.40 15.52 -19.10
N SER A 171 24.60 16.39 -18.51
CA SER A 171 23.62 17.22 -19.22
C SER A 171 23.78 18.66 -18.72
N THR A 172 23.97 19.61 -19.62
CA THR A 172 24.44 20.98 -19.32
C THR A 172 23.36 22.07 -19.50
N GLY A 173 22.10 21.77 -19.20
CA GLY A 173 20.99 22.75 -19.27
C GLY A 173 20.01 22.64 -18.10
N ASN A 174 19.07 23.58 -17.97
CA ASN A 174 18.10 23.58 -16.85
C ASN A 174 16.75 22.95 -17.24
N THR A 175 16.65 22.34 -18.43
CA THR A 175 15.39 21.85 -19.02
C THR A 175 15.41 20.35 -19.32
N CYS A 176 15.36 19.52 -18.29
CA CYS A 176 15.24 18.07 -18.40
C CYS A 176 14.03 17.53 -17.61
N ASP A 177 13.45 16.42 -18.06
CA ASP A 177 12.49 15.69 -17.25
C ASP A 177 13.21 15.12 -16.03
N LYS A 178 12.60 15.33 -14.85
CA LYS A 178 13.09 14.70 -13.63
C LYS A 178 12.94 13.18 -13.76
N GLN A 179 13.80 12.44 -13.07
CA GLN A 179 13.63 11.01 -12.81
C GLN A 179 13.87 10.73 -11.32
N PRO A 180 13.17 9.74 -10.72
CA PRO A 180 13.43 9.31 -9.36
C PRO A 180 14.89 8.87 -9.16
N GLY A 181 15.52 9.33 -8.08
CA GLY A 181 16.89 8.93 -7.71
C GLY A 181 18.01 9.69 -8.40
N GLN A 182 17.72 10.65 -9.28
CA GLN A 182 18.72 11.46 -10.00
C GLN A 182 19.00 12.83 -9.35
N ALA A 183 18.61 13.05 -8.08
CA ALA A 183 18.88 14.31 -7.41
C ALA A 183 20.31 14.36 -6.84
N GLN A 184 20.89 15.55 -6.84
CA GLN A 184 22.19 15.80 -6.21
C GLN A 184 22.00 16.17 -4.74
N TYR A 185 22.62 15.43 -3.82
CA TYR A 185 22.51 15.74 -2.39
C TYR A 185 23.24 17.05 -2.05
N GLY A 186 22.52 17.97 -1.42
CA GLY A 186 22.99 19.30 -1.03
C GLY A 186 23.47 19.42 0.42
N GLY A 187 23.28 18.39 1.24
CA GLY A 187 23.59 18.43 2.66
C GLY A 187 22.42 18.90 3.54
N VAL A 188 22.68 18.97 4.86
CA VAL A 188 21.74 19.52 5.86
C VAL A 188 21.81 21.04 5.82
N THR A 189 21.12 21.63 4.85
CA THR A 189 21.13 23.07 4.59
C THR A 189 20.45 23.87 5.71
N GLN A 190 19.41 23.32 6.34
CA GLN A 190 18.69 23.97 7.44
C GLN A 190 19.06 23.35 8.79
N LYS A 191 19.71 24.12 9.67
CA LYS A 191 20.29 23.64 10.96
C LYS A 191 19.38 23.81 12.18
N GLY A 192 18.07 23.95 11.96
CA GLY A 192 17.09 24.19 13.02
C GLY A 192 16.86 25.68 13.24
N SER A 193 15.61 26.11 13.09
CA SER A 193 15.23 27.52 13.14
C SER A 193 13.76 27.67 13.51
N GLY A 194 13.39 28.83 14.02
CA GLY A 194 12.02 29.14 14.41
C GLY A 194 11.69 28.93 15.89
N ASP A 195 10.53 29.44 16.27
CA ASP A 195 10.01 29.43 17.63
C ASP A 195 8.94 28.34 17.83
N SER A 196 8.75 27.90 19.07
CA SER A 196 7.72 26.94 19.48
C SER A 196 7.20 27.29 20.86
N ASP A 197 6.03 26.78 21.24
CA ASP A 197 5.43 26.98 22.56
C ASP A 197 5.77 25.86 23.57
N GLY A 198 6.69 24.95 23.24
CA GLY A 198 7.28 24.01 24.20
C GLY A 198 6.42 22.79 24.51
N LEU A 199 6.47 22.31 25.76
CA LEU A 199 5.64 21.23 26.29
C LEU A 199 4.30 21.77 26.80
N TYR A 200 3.28 20.92 26.83
CA TYR A 200 2.00 21.27 27.45
C TYR A 200 2.11 21.24 28.96
N TYR A 201 1.73 22.36 29.60
CA TYR A 201 1.53 22.45 31.03
C TYR A 201 0.06 22.72 31.34
N HIS A 202 -0.59 21.77 31.99
CA HIS A 202 -1.96 21.89 32.43
C HIS A 202 -2.08 22.84 33.63
N ASN A 203 -3.09 23.69 33.60
CA ASN A 203 -3.54 24.46 34.74
C ASN A 203 -5.05 24.62 34.62
N SER A 204 -5.76 24.77 35.73
CA SER A 204 -7.22 24.93 35.68
C SER A 204 -7.77 25.88 36.73
N GLN A 205 -8.96 26.41 36.42
CA GLN A 205 -9.76 27.23 37.32
C GLN A 205 -11.03 26.47 37.68
N GLN A 206 -11.27 26.24 38.97
CA GLN A 206 -12.48 25.60 39.43
C GLN A 206 -13.69 26.55 39.28
N MET A 207 -14.76 26.06 38.66
CA MET A 207 -15.96 26.84 38.36
C MET A 207 -17.17 26.47 39.22
N GLY A 208 -17.03 25.45 40.08
CA GLY A 208 -18.12 24.94 40.91
C GLY A 208 -19.14 24.13 40.11
N THR A 209 -20.34 23.96 40.66
CA THR A 209 -21.46 23.28 39.99
C THR A 209 -22.17 24.26 39.07
N ILE A 210 -22.16 23.99 37.76
CA ILE A 210 -22.72 24.92 36.75
C ILE A 210 -24.00 24.39 36.08
N TRP A 211 -24.27 23.10 36.23
CA TRP A 211 -25.48 22.46 35.74
C TRP A 211 -25.91 21.36 36.72
N SER A 212 -27.22 21.19 36.87
CA SER A 212 -27.79 20.12 37.68
C SER A 212 -29.06 19.57 37.06
N TYR A 213 -29.26 18.26 37.20
CA TYR A 213 -30.46 17.59 36.71
C TYR A 213 -30.81 16.40 37.59
N THR A 214 -32.11 16.20 37.85
CA THR A 214 -32.60 15.05 38.62
C THR A 214 -33.15 14.01 37.67
N SER A 215 -32.51 12.84 37.63
CA SER A 215 -32.84 11.69 36.79
C SER A 215 -33.41 10.56 37.63
N GLU A 216 -34.31 9.75 37.06
CA GLU A 216 -34.77 8.51 37.71
C GLU A 216 -33.68 7.45 37.78
N PHE A 217 -32.70 7.51 36.88
CA PHE A 217 -31.66 6.49 36.73
C PHE A 217 -30.26 7.08 36.86
N ASP A 218 -29.35 6.23 37.32
CA ASP A 218 -27.92 6.43 37.28
C ASP A 218 -27.23 5.24 36.60
N ARG A 219 -26.92 5.40 35.32
CA ARG A 219 -26.54 4.32 34.40
C ARG A 219 -25.57 4.76 33.30
N ASP A 220 -24.66 5.68 33.65
CA ASP A 220 -23.67 6.27 32.74
C ASP A 220 -24.32 6.91 31.50
N GLN A 221 -25.32 7.79 31.72
CA GLN A 221 -26.18 8.28 30.64
C GLN A 221 -25.80 9.56 29.92
N TRP A 222 -24.68 10.19 30.29
CA TRP A 222 -24.34 11.54 29.85
C TRP A 222 -23.13 11.55 28.91
N PHE A 223 -23.24 12.29 27.81
CA PHE A 223 -22.20 12.54 26.83
C PHE A 223 -22.08 14.04 26.54
N PHE A 224 -20.99 14.40 25.85
CA PHE A 224 -20.72 15.75 25.35
C PHE A 224 -20.45 15.66 23.85
N ALA A 225 -21.06 16.55 23.06
CA ALA A 225 -20.95 16.55 21.60
C ALA A 225 -21.23 17.94 21.01
N ARG A 226 -20.56 18.31 19.92
CA ARG A 226 -20.78 19.54 19.15
C ARG A 226 -21.98 19.38 18.21
N LEU A 227 -23.18 19.61 18.71
CA LEU A 227 -24.42 19.40 17.95
C LEU A 227 -24.95 20.68 17.33
N TYR A 228 -24.82 21.82 18.03
CA TYR A 228 -25.42 23.09 17.63
C TYR A 228 -24.40 24.15 17.17
N GLY A 229 -23.11 23.81 17.11
CA GLY A 229 -22.05 24.68 16.63
C GLY A 229 -20.67 24.09 16.86
N THR A 230 -19.66 24.72 16.27
CA THR A 230 -18.30 24.16 16.20
C THR A 230 -17.40 24.46 17.40
N LYS A 231 -17.88 25.28 18.36
CA LYS A 231 -17.04 25.82 19.44
C LYS A 231 -17.24 25.17 20.81
N TYR A 232 -18.44 24.66 21.08
CA TYR A 232 -18.83 24.23 22.41
C TYR A 232 -19.46 22.86 22.34
N ASP A 233 -19.17 22.04 23.35
CA ASP A 233 -19.83 20.75 23.48
C ASP A 233 -21.13 20.93 24.27
N ASP A 234 -22.17 20.30 23.75
CA ASP A 234 -23.53 20.26 24.27
C ASP A 234 -23.73 19.02 25.15
N ILE A 235 -24.63 19.09 26.13
CA ILE A 235 -24.93 17.93 26.98
C ILE A 235 -25.94 17.03 26.27
N VAL A 236 -25.65 15.74 26.21
CA VAL A 236 -26.50 14.73 25.60
C VAL A 236 -26.80 13.62 26.60
N GLY A 237 -28.08 13.36 26.87
CA GLY A 237 -28.54 12.34 27.81
C GLY A 237 -29.39 11.27 27.12
N TRP A 238 -29.02 10.00 27.20
CA TRP A 238 -29.78 8.92 26.54
C TRP A 238 -30.95 8.38 27.39
N TRP A 239 -32.04 8.02 26.72
CA TRP A 239 -33.16 7.31 27.32
C TRP A 239 -33.89 6.42 26.30
N TYR A 240 -34.76 5.53 26.78
CA TYR A 240 -35.64 4.73 25.92
C TYR A 240 -37.06 5.25 26.03
N ALA A 241 -37.65 5.62 24.89
CA ALA A 241 -39.04 6.02 24.77
C ALA A 241 -39.73 5.05 23.81
N ASN A 242 -40.70 4.26 24.28
CA ASN A 242 -41.42 3.28 23.45
C ASN A 242 -40.47 2.34 22.67
N GLU A 243 -39.47 1.75 23.34
CA GLU A 243 -38.45 0.88 22.74
C GLU A 243 -37.49 1.55 21.73
N LYS A 244 -37.60 2.86 21.53
CA LYS A 244 -36.69 3.66 20.70
C LYS A 244 -35.62 4.35 21.56
N LEU A 245 -34.36 4.27 21.13
CA LEU A 245 -33.27 5.06 21.71
C LEU A 245 -33.46 6.53 21.31
N SER A 246 -33.57 7.41 22.30
CA SER A 246 -33.75 8.86 22.12
C SER A 246 -32.79 9.64 23.02
N PHE A 247 -32.53 10.89 22.67
CA PHE A 247 -31.59 11.74 23.40
C PHE A 247 -32.22 13.05 23.85
N ALA A 248 -32.16 13.34 25.15
CA ALA A 248 -32.41 14.69 25.65
C ALA A 248 -31.14 15.53 25.46
N THR A 249 -31.26 16.75 24.94
CA THR A 249 -30.08 17.60 24.68
C THR A 249 -30.19 18.95 25.37
N TRP A 250 -29.05 19.49 25.79
CA TRP A 250 -28.94 20.86 26.27
C TRP A 250 -27.84 21.58 25.51
N LYS A 251 -28.24 22.56 24.71
CA LYS A 251 -27.35 23.41 23.96
C LYS A 251 -26.49 24.26 24.90
N ASN A 252 -25.18 24.24 24.69
CA ASN A 252 -24.24 25.12 25.34
C ASN A 252 -24.29 26.50 24.66
N ASN A 253 -24.63 27.53 25.44
CA ASN A 253 -24.69 28.92 24.96
C ASN A 253 -23.41 29.70 25.26
N GLY A 254 -22.35 29.02 25.70
CA GLY A 254 -21.11 29.61 26.18
C GLY A 254 -21.19 30.07 27.64
N GLY A 255 -20.01 30.31 28.22
CA GLY A 255 -19.88 30.78 29.60
C GLY A 255 -20.41 29.79 30.65
N GLY A 256 -20.50 28.50 30.33
CA GLY A 256 -21.03 27.46 31.21
C GLY A 256 -22.56 27.46 31.35
N LYS A 257 -23.29 28.06 30.41
CA LYS A 257 -24.77 28.13 30.43
C LYS A 257 -25.38 27.16 29.42
N PHE A 258 -26.39 26.40 29.86
CA PHE A 258 -27.03 25.38 29.07
C PHE A 258 -28.55 25.61 28.95
N SER A 259 -29.09 25.45 27.75
CA SER A 259 -30.53 25.53 27.50
C SER A 259 -31.05 24.18 27.00
N LYS A 260 -32.10 23.65 27.64
CA LYS A 260 -32.73 22.40 27.20
C LYS A 260 -33.36 22.61 25.81
N VAL A 261 -33.15 21.65 24.92
CA VAL A 261 -33.78 21.55 23.60
C VAL A 261 -34.72 20.33 23.58
N SER A 262 -35.61 20.23 22.60
CA SER A 262 -36.43 19.02 22.45
C SER A 262 -35.59 17.78 22.14
N ASP A 263 -36.20 16.61 22.27
CA ASP A 263 -35.51 15.33 22.12
C ASP A 263 -35.00 15.13 20.69
N LEU A 264 -33.79 14.60 20.60
CA LEU A 264 -33.04 14.31 19.39
C LEU A 264 -33.20 12.83 19.02
N ASP A 265 -33.39 12.59 17.72
CA ASP A 265 -33.36 11.28 17.08
C ASP A 265 -32.18 11.23 16.10
N THR A 266 -31.34 10.22 16.25
CA THR A 266 -30.16 10.03 15.41
C THR A 266 -30.46 9.19 14.18
N SER A 267 -31.71 8.73 13.98
CA SER A 267 -32.11 7.86 12.87
C SER A 267 -31.35 6.53 12.81
N LEU A 268 -30.67 6.15 13.91
CA LEU A 268 -29.84 4.95 14.03
C LEU A 268 -30.01 4.34 15.42
N PHE A 269 -30.46 3.09 15.48
CA PHE A 269 -30.52 2.36 16.74
C PHE A 269 -29.11 1.96 17.21
N CYS A 270 -28.84 2.14 18.50
CA CYS A 270 -27.55 1.74 19.07
C CYS A 270 -27.65 1.10 20.46
N ASN A 271 -26.75 0.16 20.74
CA ASN A 271 -26.48 -0.20 22.12
C ASN A 271 -25.73 0.95 22.80
N VAL A 272 -26.20 1.37 23.98
CA VAL A 272 -25.66 2.51 24.72
C VAL A 272 -24.15 2.44 24.99
N ARG A 273 -23.56 1.24 25.09
CA ARG A 273 -22.10 1.06 25.28
C ARG A 273 -21.28 1.34 24.02
N GLY A 274 -21.93 1.49 22.88
CA GLY A 274 -21.30 1.71 21.56
C GLY A 274 -21.51 3.10 21.00
N ILE A 275 -22.11 4.01 21.77
CA ILE A 275 -22.36 5.38 21.35
C ILE A 275 -21.05 6.16 21.35
N TRP A 276 -20.74 6.79 20.23
CA TRP A 276 -19.69 7.80 20.10
C TRP A 276 -20.22 9.02 19.38
N TRP A 277 -19.67 10.18 19.74
CA TRP A 277 -19.94 11.46 19.10
C TRP A 277 -18.62 12.03 18.62
N VAL A 278 -18.40 12.05 17.32
CA VAL A 278 -17.16 12.52 16.70
C VAL A 278 -17.43 13.03 15.29
N ASP A 279 -16.67 14.03 14.85
CA ASP A 279 -16.74 14.58 13.50
C ASP A 279 -16.02 13.66 12.50
N ILE A 280 -16.74 13.00 11.58
CA ILE A 280 -16.14 12.08 10.61
C ILE A 280 -15.93 12.70 9.22
N ASN A 281 -16.45 13.91 8.97
CA ASN A 281 -16.41 14.56 7.66
C ASN A 281 -15.72 15.95 7.68
N ASN A 282 -15.20 16.37 8.83
CA ASN A 282 -14.53 17.66 9.09
C ASN A 282 -15.42 18.86 8.77
N ASP A 283 -16.71 18.77 9.12
CA ASP A 283 -17.62 19.90 9.00
C ASP A 283 -17.74 20.74 10.29
N GLY A 284 -17.06 20.30 11.35
CA GLY A 284 -16.98 20.95 12.64
C GLY A 284 -18.07 20.52 13.63
N TYR A 285 -19.01 19.67 13.21
CA TYR A 285 -20.08 19.12 14.04
C TYR A 285 -19.83 17.64 14.30
N ASP A 286 -20.18 17.18 15.50
CA ASP A 286 -20.01 15.76 15.81
C ASP A 286 -21.17 14.94 15.23
N ASP A 287 -20.81 13.82 14.61
CA ASP A 287 -21.70 12.82 14.06
C ASP A 287 -21.97 11.70 15.07
N PHE A 288 -23.05 10.95 14.83
CA PHE A 288 -23.44 9.84 15.70
C PHE A 288 -22.89 8.53 15.17
N LEU A 289 -22.04 7.87 15.95
CA LEU A 289 -21.55 6.54 15.65
C LEU A 289 -22.14 5.49 16.59
N CYS A 290 -22.46 4.33 16.01
CA CYS A 290 -22.84 3.15 16.75
C CYS A 290 -21.89 1.99 16.49
N VAL A 291 -21.07 1.68 17.49
CA VAL A 291 -20.23 0.48 17.50
C VAL A 291 -21.06 -0.70 18.00
N SER A 292 -21.16 -1.78 17.25
CA SER A 292 -21.83 -3.03 17.61
C SER A 292 -21.03 -3.79 18.68
N PRO A 293 -21.64 -4.74 19.42
CA PRO A 293 -20.90 -5.60 20.36
C PRO A 293 -19.71 -6.34 19.73
N ASN A 294 -19.79 -6.63 18.43
CA ASN A 294 -18.73 -7.28 17.67
C ASN A 294 -17.67 -6.30 17.17
N GLY A 295 -17.85 -4.98 17.28
CA GLY A 295 -16.88 -3.96 16.87
C GLY A 295 -17.14 -3.32 15.50
N ASP A 296 -18.21 -3.71 14.79
CA ASP A 296 -18.63 -3.03 13.55
C ASP A 296 -19.21 -1.65 13.88
N THR A 297 -18.97 -0.64 13.06
CA THR A 297 -19.45 0.73 13.31
C THR A 297 -20.37 1.21 12.21
N LEU A 298 -21.58 1.62 12.60
CA LEU A 298 -22.52 2.36 11.78
C LEU A 298 -22.46 3.86 12.11
N ALA A 299 -22.83 4.70 11.15
CA ALA A 299 -22.83 6.15 11.33
C ALA A 299 -24.14 6.80 10.89
N SER A 300 -24.43 7.94 11.50
CA SER A 300 -25.43 8.89 11.07
C SER A 300 -24.88 10.30 11.17
N VAL A 301 -24.98 11.05 10.07
CA VAL A 301 -24.35 12.35 9.91
C VAL A 301 -25.28 13.47 10.36
N ASN A 302 -24.73 14.47 11.03
CA ASN A 302 -25.45 15.66 11.49
C ASN A 302 -25.72 16.61 10.31
N ASN A 303 -26.99 16.96 10.08
CA ASN A 303 -27.38 17.86 8.97
C ASN A 303 -27.13 19.34 9.26
N ARG A 304 -26.62 19.69 10.45
CA ARG A 304 -26.28 21.06 10.88
C ARG A 304 -27.47 22.03 10.88
N ASP A 305 -28.69 21.51 10.97
CA ASP A 305 -29.94 22.29 10.98
C ASP A 305 -30.51 22.52 12.39
N GLY A 306 -29.71 22.24 13.41
CA GLY A 306 -30.04 22.50 14.82
C GLY A 306 -30.11 24.00 15.13
N THR A 307 -31.06 24.37 15.98
CA THR A 307 -31.28 25.77 16.41
C THR A 307 -31.35 25.87 17.94
N ALA A 308 -31.60 27.07 18.47
CA ALA A 308 -31.76 27.26 19.91
C ALA A 308 -32.96 26.51 20.52
N THR A 309 -33.92 26.09 19.70
CA THR A 309 -35.17 25.44 20.18
C THR A 309 -35.50 24.13 19.46
N LYS A 310 -34.76 23.77 18.41
CA LYS A 310 -34.97 22.56 17.60
C LYS A 310 -33.66 21.76 17.51
N PRO A 311 -33.64 20.45 17.78
CA PRO A 311 -32.45 19.62 17.63
C PRO A 311 -32.07 19.46 16.15
N PRO A 312 -30.79 19.24 15.84
CA PRO A 312 -30.39 18.87 14.49
C PRO A 312 -31.02 17.55 14.06
N THR A 313 -31.20 17.40 12.76
CA THR A 313 -31.63 16.14 12.14
C THR A 313 -30.41 15.33 11.72
N PHE A 314 -30.58 14.01 11.68
CA PHE A 314 -29.53 13.07 11.33
C PHE A 314 -29.99 12.14 10.20
N HIS A 315 -29.08 11.81 9.29
CA HIS A 315 -29.32 10.81 8.23
C HIS A 315 -28.28 9.68 8.31
N SER A 316 -28.75 8.43 8.29
CA SER A 316 -27.86 7.28 8.39
C SER A 316 -27.15 7.02 7.08
N ILE A 317 -25.84 6.79 7.16
CA ILE A 317 -24.98 6.45 6.02
C ILE A 317 -24.55 4.97 6.05
N GLY A 318 -25.16 4.17 6.92
CA GLY A 318 -24.89 2.74 7.04
C GLY A 318 -23.60 2.41 7.79
N MET A 319 -23.03 1.23 7.49
CA MET A 319 -21.79 0.77 8.10
C MET A 319 -20.60 1.51 7.51
N ILE A 320 -19.85 2.21 8.36
CA ILE A 320 -18.64 2.92 7.95
C ILE A 320 -17.38 2.10 8.20
N LYS A 321 -17.37 1.18 9.17
CA LYS A 321 -16.18 0.39 9.52
C LYS A 321 -16.55 -1.01 10.01
N GLY A 322 -16.09 -2.06 9.32
CA GLY A 322 -16.22 -3.44 9.80
C GLY A 322 -15.22 -3.80 10.92
N ASN A 323 -15.59 -4.80 11.73
CA ASN A 323 -14.78 -5.39 12.79
C ASN A 323 -13.40 -5.85 12.28
N VAL A 324 -12.36 -5.58 13.07
CA VAL A 324 -10.95 -5.96 12.80
C VAL A 324 -10.40 -6.98 13.80
N GLY A 325 -11.27 -7.82 14.37
CA GLY A 325 -10.93 -8.86 15.34
C GLY A 325 -11.08 -8.47 16.81
N TYR A 326 -11.69 -7.31 17.10
CA TYR A 326 -11.83 -6.78 18.45
C TYR A 326 -13.27 -6.35 18.75
N LYS A 327 -13.70 -6.61 19.99
CA LYS A 327 -15.03 -6.24 20.46
C LYS A 327 -15.13 -4.73 20.74
N GLN A 328 -16.37 -4.27 20.88
CA GLN A 328 -16.74 -2.89 21.16
C GLN A 328 -15.90 -2.20 22.26
N ASP A 329 -15.52 -2.90 23.32
CA ASP A 329 -14.79 -2.34 24.46
C ASP A 329 -13.37 -1.87 24.12
N ARG A 330 -12.85 -2.33 22.97
CA ARG A 330 -11.50 -2.00 22.46
C ARG A 330 -11.48 -0.88 21.46
N VAL A 331 -12.64 -0.47 20.93
CA VAL A 331 -12.76 0.60 19.95
C VAL A 331 -12.60 1.95 20.61
N ARG A 332 -11.82 2.84 20.00
CA ARG A 332 -11.68 4.26 20.33
C ARG A 332 -11.78 5.07 19.04
N TRP A 333 -12.17 6.33 19.19
CA TRP A 333 -12.28 7.29 18.10
C TRP A 333 -11.56 8.57 18.49
N GLY A 334 -10.98 9.25 17.50
CA GLY A 334 -10.34 10.54 17.65
C GLY A 334 -9.46 10.90 16.45
N ASP A 335 -9.20 12.18 16.21
CA ASP A 335 -8.36 12.67 15.12
C ASP A 335 -6.87 12.57 15.50
N ILE A 336 -6.21 11.48 15.10
CA ILE A 336 -4.82 11.24 15.47
C ILE A 336 -3.84 11.95 14.53
N ASP A 337 -4.27 12.28 13.31
CA ASP A 337 -3.40 12.82 12.27
C ASP A 337 -3.56 14.34 12.06
N GLY A 338 -4.54 14.94 12.73
CA GLY A 338 -4.84 16.36 12.80
C GLY A 338 -5.40 16.93 11.50
N ASP A 339 -6.22 16.17 10.79
CA ASP A 339 -6.86 16.61 9.55
C ASP A 339 -8.34 16.99 9.71
N GLY A 340 -8.84 16.96 10.94
CA GLY A 340 -10.19 17.34 11.34
C GLY A 340 -11.20 16.19 11.27
N ARG A 341 -10.80 15.00 10.82
CA ARG A 341 -11.66 13.82 10.71
C ARG A 341 -11.28 12.81 11.78
N ALA A 342 -12.28 12.23 12.43
CA ALA A 342 -12.04 11.19 13.42
C ALA A 342 -11.50 9.90 12.78
N ASP A 343 -10.46 9.37 13.40
CA ASP A 343 -9.81 8.12 13.02
C ASP A 343 -10.30 6.96 13.88
N TYR A 344 -10.31 5.76 13.29
CA TYR A 344 -10.71 4.54 13.98
C TYR A 344 -9.50 3.93 14.71
N MET A 345 -9.65 3.61 15.99
CA MET A 345 -8.56 3.09 16.81
C MET A 345 -8.97 1.85 17.61
N ILE A 346 -8.01 0.94 17.81
CA ILE A 346 -8.12 -0.23 18.67
C ILE A 346 -7.08 -0.17 19.76
N VAL A 347 -7.50 -0.43 21.00
CA VAL A 347 -6.62 -0.68 22.14
C VAL A 347 -6.45 -2.20 22.32
N ASP A 348 -5.25 -2.71 22.07
CA ASP A 348 -4.94 -4.13 22.24
C ASP A 348 -4.80 -4.53 23.73
N ASP A 349 -4.64 -5.83 24.01
CA ASP A 349 -4.54 -6.35 25.38
C ASP A 349 -3.30 -5.88 26.15
N LYS A 350 -2.31 -5.32 25.45
CA LYS A 350 -1.13 -4.71 26.08
C LYS A 350 -1.33 -3.22 26.32
N GLY A 351 -2.46 -2.64 25.88
CA GLY A 351 -2.76 -1.21 25.94
C GLY A 351 -2.16 -0.40 24.80
N ASN A 352 -1.65 -1.05 23.74
CA ASN A 352 -1.16 -0.33 22.57
C ASN A 352 -2.33 0.13 21.70
N VAL A 353 -2.15 1.24 21.00
CA VAL A 353 -3.16 1.79 20.10
C VAL A 353 -2.76 1.57 18.65
N HIS A 354 -3.60 0.84 17.93
CA HIS A 354 -3.53 0.64 16.48
C HIS A 354 -4.58 1.52 15.82
N ALA A 355 -4.22 2.28 14.79
CA ALA A 355 -5.12 3.25 14.18
C ALA A 355 -5.33 3.00 12.68
N TRP A 356 -6.45 3.49 12.17
CA TRP A 356 -6.83 3.57 10.77
C TRP A 356 -7.30 4.99 10.49
N ARG A 357 -6.60 5.65 9.57
CA ARG A 357 -6.89 7.02 9.17
C ARG A 357 -8.18 7.07 8.37
N ASN A 358 -9.04 8.03 8.68
CA ASN A 358 -10.11 8.45 7.77
C ASN A 358 -9.56 9.40 6.70
N SER A 359 -9.41 8.88 5.49
CA SER A 359 -8.92 9.63 4.32
C SER A 359 -10.03 10.10 3.38
N GLY A 360 -11.30 9.93 3.77
CA GLY A 360 -12.44 10.32 2.95
C GLY A 360 -12.52 11.84 2.76
N THR A 361 -12.99 12.26 1.58
CA THR A 361 -13.26 13.68 1.25
C THR A 361 -14.77 13.97 1.16
N SER A 362 -15.60 13.07 1.71
CA SER A 362 -17.06 13.14 1.73
C SER A 362 -17.58 12.63 3.08
N ASP A 363 -18.90 12.60 3.26
CA ASP A 363 -19.55 12.03 4.45
C ASP A 363 -19.22 10.55 4.69
N THR A 364 -18.75 9.82 3.66
CA THR A 364 -18.34 8.41 3.80
C THR A 364 -16.82 8.29 4.02
N PRO A 365 -16.37 7.73 5.16
CA PRO A 365 -14.96 7.50 5.43
C PRO A 365 -14.30 6.52 4.47
N THR A 366 -13.02 6.74 4.16
CA THR A 366 -12.15 5.77 3.48
C THR A 366 -10.98 5.42 4.39
N TRP A 367 -10.86 4.15 4.78
CA TRP A 367 -9.92 3.73 5.83
C TRP A 367 -8.54 3.37 5.30
N GLN A 368 -7.52 4.02 5.84
CA GLN A 368 -6.12 3.71 5.53
C GLN A 368 -5.42 3.19 6.81
N PRO A 369 -4.84 1.98 6.82
CA PRO A 369 -4.22 1.44 8.02
C PRO A 369 -2.99 2.26 8.41
N LEU A 370 -3.02 2.82 9.61
CA LEU A 370 -1.85 3.46 10.20
C LEU A 370 -1.00 2.46 10.97
N GLY A 371 -1.56 1.39 11.53
CA GLY A 371 -0.81 0.45 12.38
C GLY A 371 -0.59 1.00 13.79
N LEU A 372 0.50 0.58 14.47
CA LEU A 372 0.78 0.93 15.87
C LEU A 372 1.15 2.41 16.03
N ARG A 373 0.25 3.24 16.55
CA ARG A 373 0.49 4.69 16.72
C ARG A 373 0.82 5.11 18.15
N PHE A 374 0.47 4.29 19.15
CA PHE A 374 0.87 4.55 20.54
C PHE A 374 1.27 3.25 21.23
N THR A 375 2.49 3.22 21.77
CA THR A 375 2.95 2.13 22.63
C THR A 375 2.48 2.36 24.05
N ALA A 376 1.89 1.33 24.66
CA ALA A 376 1.36 1.38 26.01
C ALA A 376 2.38 1.91 27.02
N LYS A 377 1.91 2.69 28.00
CA LYS A 377 2.73 3.29 29.05
C LYS A 377 2.64 2.56 30.40
N GLY A 378 2.09 1.35 30.41
CA GLY A 378 1.96 0.54 31.62
C GLY A 378 0.99 1.12 32.66
N MET A 379 -0.02 1.88 32.23
CA MET A 379 -0.94 2.58 33.13
C MET A 379 -2.02 1.67 33.74
N GLY A 380 -2.12 0.41 33.34
CA GLY A 380 -3.11 -0.54 33.86
C GLY A 380 -4.38 -0.60 33.01
N ASP A 381 -5.55 -0.47 33.65
CA ASP A 381 -6.86 -0.69 33.01
C ASP A 381 -7.10 0.23 31.81
N GLN A 382 -7.25 -0.38 30.63
CA GLN A 382 -7.50 0.28 29.34
C GLN A 382 -8.84 1.02 29.26
N ARG A 383 -9.79 0.76 30.17
CA ARG A 383 -11.04 1.53 30.28
C ARG A 383 -10.79 2.99 30.68
N GLY A 384 -9.59 3.31 31.19
CA GLY A 384 -9.14 4.68 31.43
C GLY A 384 -8.68 5.44 30.18
N VAL A 385 -8.47 4.76 29.04
CA VAL A 385 -7.94 5.39 27.82
C VAL A 385 -9.02 6.22 27.11
N ARG A 386 -8.70 7.48 26.81
CA ARG A 386 -9.52 8.45 26.06
C ARG A 386 -8.64 9.18 25.03
N PHE A 387 -9.29 9.76 24.02
CA PHE A 387 -8.67 10.59 23.00
C PHE A 387 -9.41 11.92 22.96
N GLU A 388 -8.71 13.01 23.28
CA GLU A 388 -9.32 14.34 23.45
C GLU A 388 -8.29 15.42 23.11
N ASP A 389 -8.67 16.43 22.34
CA ASP A 389 -7.85 17.63 22.08
C ASP A 389 -7.83 18.56 23.32
N ILE A 390 -6.86 18.33 24.22
CA ILE A 390 -6.75 19.04 25.50
C ILE A 390 -6.09 20.42 25.33
N ASN A 391 -5.22 20.58 24.33
CA ASN A 391 -4.44 21.79 24.11
C ASN A 391 -5.06 22.73 23.06
N GLY A 392 -6.05 22.26 22.29
CA GLY A 392 -6.78 22.99 21.25
C GLY A 392 -6.07 23.01 19.89
N ASP A 393 -5.09 22.15 19.63
CA ASP A 393 -4.34 22.15 18.36
C ASP A 393 -5.00 21.38 17.22
N GLY A 394 -6.17 20.78 17.49
CA GLY A 394 -6.93 20.00 16.53
C GLY A 394 -6.39 18.59 16.33
N ARG A 395 -5.57 18.08 17.25
CA ARG A 395 -5.14 16.68 17.32
C ARG A 395 -5.57 16.10 18.65
N ASP A 396 -6.18 14.91 18.61
CA ASP A 396 -6.59 14.27 19.85
C ASP A 396 -5.38 13.67 20.58
N ASP A 397 -5.28 14.03 21.86
CA ASP A 397 -4.24 13.59 22.77
C ASP A 397 -4.59 12.26 23.42
N TRP A 398 -3.57 11.47 23.77
CA TRP A 398 -3.81 10.23 24.51
C TRP A 398 -3.91 10.53 26.01
N LEU A 399 -5.05 10.20 26.60
CA LEU A 399 -5.31 10.37 28.02
C LEU A 399 -5.49 9.02 28.70
N TRP A 400 -5.01 8.90 29.93
CA TRP A 400 -5.38 7.82 30.83
C TRP A 400 -5.90 8.36 32.15
N VAL A 401 -7.16 8.01 32.45
CA VAL A 401 -7.89 8.40 33.66
C VAL A 401 -7.93 7.23 34.64
N ASP A 402 -7.45 7.48 35.86
CA ASP A 402 -7.52 6.52 36.96
C ASP A 402 -8.90 6.48 37.64
N ASP A 403 -9.10 5.55 38.59
CA ASP A 403 -10.40 5.39 39.27
C ASP A 403 -10.79 6.58 40.17
N LYS A 404 -9.85 7.46 40.51
CA LYS A 404 -10.05 8.68 41.31
C LYS A 404 -10.12 9.95 40.44
N GLY A 405 -10.03 9.79 39.12
CA GLY A 405 -10.06 10.85 38.12
C GLY A 405 -8.70 11.52 37.81
N ALA A 406 -7.60 11.12 38.45
CA ALA A 406 -6.29 11.67 38.09
C ALA A 406 -5.96 11.25 36.65
N THR A 407 -5.46 12.20 35.85
CA THR A 407 -5.32 12.00 34.40
C THR A 407 -3.89 12.29 33.92
N THR A 408 -3.27 11.28 33.32
CA THR A 408 -1.98 11.39 32.64
C THR A 408 -2.20 11.59 31.14
N THR A 409 -1.51 12.55 30.54
CA THR A 409 -1.74 12.96 29.15
C THR A 409 -0.45 12.94 28.35
N TRP A 410 -0.53 12.37 27.15
CA TRP A 410 0.51 12.42 26.13
C TRP A 410 -0.02 13.21 24.95
N ILE A 411 0.61 14.35 24.68
CA ILE A 411 0.22 15.29 23.64
C ILE A 411 0.65 14.77 22.28
N ASN A 412 -0.29 14.80 21.34
CA ASN A 412 -0.10 14.44 19.96
C ASN A 412 0.58 15.59 19.20
N SER A 413 1.54 15.29 18.33
CA SER A 413 2.12 16.30 17.44
C SER A 413 2.47 15.68 16.10
N ARG A 414 2.41 16.50 15.04
CA ARG A 414 2.76 16.10 13.67
C ARG A 414 4.18 15.51 13.60
N SER A 415 4.33 14.34 12.98
CA SER A 415 5.63 13.69 12.78
C SER A 415 6.21 13.96 11.39
N CYS A 416 7.52 14.23 11.31
CA CYS A 416 8.27 14.18 10.06
C CYS A 416 8.79 12.79 9.71
N LYS A 417 8.69 11.81 10.61
CA LYS A 417 9.22 10.47 10.38
C LYS A 417 8.47 9.77 9.24
N LYS A 418 9.21 9.34 8.22
CA LYS A 418 8.69 8.61 7.05
C LYS A 418 7.89 7.37 7.46
N GLY A 419 6.76 7.18 6.78
CA GLY A 419 5.88 6.03 6.87
C GLY A 419 6.06 5.04 5.71
N LYS A 420 5.28 3.96 5.73
CA LYS A 420 5.16 2.98 4.63
C LYS A 420 3.75 2.42 4.59
N LEU A 421 3.33 1.87 3.46
CA LEU A 421 2.03 1.21 3.34
C LEU A 421 1.90 0.07 4.39
N GLY A 422 0.82 0.07 5.17
CA GLY A 422 0.58 -0.87 6.27
C GLY A 422 1.18 -0.48 7.64
N ASP A 423 2.05 0.53 7.71
CA ASP A 423 2.63 1.08 8.96
C ASP A 423 2.59 2.64 8.99
N GLY A 424 1.79 3.22 8.08
CA GLY A 424 1.27 4.60 8.02
C GLY A 424 2.13 5.80 8.43
N LEU A 425 1.44 6.92 8.67
CA LEU A 425 2.00 8.17 9.22
C LEU A 425 2.38 7.97 10.69
N ASN A 426 3.53 8.50 11.11
CA ASN A 426 3.94 8.48 12.51
C ASN A 426 3.33 9.63 13.32
N VAL A 427 3.30 9.47 14.64
CA VAL A 427 2.90 10.51 15.60
C VAL A 427 4.08 10.84 16.50
N ALA A 428 4.28 12.12 16.81
CA ALA A 428 5.35 12.59 17.68
C ALA A 428 4.82 12.93 19.08
N TRP A 429 4.79 11.94 19.97
CA TRP A 429 4.23 12.08 21.33
C TRP A 429 5.15 12.80 22.31
N ARG A 430 4.60 13.71 23.13
CA ARG A 430 5.28 14.32 24.29
C ARG A 430 4.37 14.31 25.51
N GLN A 431 4.86 13.88 26.67
CA GLN A 431 4.05 13.92 27.89
C GLN A 431 3.77 15.37 28.33
N GLY A 432 2.52 15.64 28.74
CA GLY A 432 2.13 16.88 29.41
C GLY A 432 2.22 16.76 30.93
N PHE A 433 2.34 17.90 31.62
CA PHE A 433 2.48 17.94 33.09
C PHE A 433 1.57 18.98 33.74
N TRP A 434 1.30 18.84 35.03
CA TRP A 434 0.74 19.93 35.83
C TRP A 434 1.70 21.14 35.85
N LYS A 435 1.18 22.36 35.82
CA LYS A 435 1.99 23.59 35.83
C LYS A 435 2.89 23.66 37.06
N GLY A 436 4.21 23.74 36.82
CA GLY A 436 5.24 23.74 37.87
C GLY A 436 5.78 22.35 38.23
N ALA A 437 5.24 21.27 37.66
CA ALA A 437 5.75 19.91 37.81
C ALA A 437 6.58 19.48 36.60
N SER A 438 7.50 18.53 36.80
CA SER A 438 8.30 17.88 35.74
C SER A 438 7.99 16.37 35.61
N SER A 439 7.09 15.86 36.44
CA SER A 439 6.62 14.47 36.43
C SER A 439 5.19 14.41 37.00
N GLY A 440 4.53 13.26 36.82
CA GLY A 440 3.17 13.04 37.33
C GLY A 440 2.06 13.41 36.33
N PRO A 441 0.80 13.35 36.77
CA PRO A 441 -0.36 13.56 35.91
C PRO A 441 -0.55 15.04 35.53
N THR A 442 -1.31 15.26 34.45
CA THR A 442 -1.79 16.60 34.08
C THR A 442 -2.95 17.08 34.95
N HIS A 443 -3.73 16.17 35.52
CA HIS A 443 -4.87 16.48 36.40
C HIS A 443 -4.76 15.65 37.69
N ALA A 444 -4.95 16.29 38.84
CA ALA A 444 -4.87 15.61 40.14
C ALA A 444 -6.07 14.68 40.46
N GLY A 445 -7.15 14.80 39.68
CA GLY A 445 -8.40 14.08 39.92
C GLY A 445 -9.27 14.72 41.00
N VAL A 446 -10.41 14.09 41.29
CA VAL A 446 -11.41 14.58 42.25
C VAL A 446 -11.48 13.73 43.52
N GLY A 447 -10.72 12.63 43.57
CA GLY A 447 -10.63 11.74 44.74
C GLY A 447 -11.86 10.85 44.96
N ALA A 448 -12.90 10.99 44.13
CA ALA A 448 -14.10 10.17 44.15
C ALA A 448 -13.95 8.93 43.25
N ASP A 449 -14.48 7.79 43.68
CA ASP A 449 -14.47 6.57 42.89
C ASP A 449 -15.42 6.65 41.69
N GLY A 450 -14.90 6.29 40.51
CA GLY A 450 -15.70 6.10 39.29
C GLY A 450 -15.22 6.96 38.13
N ARG A 451 -14.21 6.47 37.40
CA ARG A 451 -13.66 7.14 36.20
C ARG A 451 -14.68 7.46 35.11
N ASN A 452 -15.79 6.72 35.04
CA ASN A 452 -16.87 6.96 34.07
C ASN A 452 -17.61 8.30 34.31
N ARG A 453 -17.36 8.97 35.45
CA ARG A 453 -17.91 10.30 35.76
C ARG A 453 -17.03 11.45 35.30
N ILE A 454 -15.84 11.14 34.81
CA ILE A 454 -14.87 12.12 34.34
C ILE A 454 -15.00 12.22 32.82
N HIS A 455 -15.24 13.44 32.36
CA HIS A 455 -15.34 13.78 30.95
C HIS A 455 -14.41 14.95 30.65
N PHE A 456 -14.04 15.07 29.38
CA PHE A 456 -13.37 16.22 28.84
C PHE A 456 -14.30 16.83 27.81
N ALA A 457 -14.58 18.13 27.94
CA ALA A 457 -15.54 18.80 27.07
C ALA A 457 -15.26 20.30 26.98
N ARG A 458 -15.50 20.90 25.81
CA ARG A 458 -15.37 22.34 25.54
C ARG A 458 -16.55 23.11 26.15
N ILE A 459 -16.57 23.25 27.47
CA ILE A 459 -17.67 23.90 28.19
C ILE A 459 -17.59 25.41 28.09
N TYR A 460 -16.43 25.99 28.38
CA TYR A 460 -16.19 27.43 28.30
C TYR A 460 -15.72 27.88 26.91
N GLY A 461 -15.16 26.94 26.14
CA GLY A 461 -14.76 27.11 24.75
C GLY A 461 -13.84 28.31 24.50
N GLU A 462 -12.85 28.52 25.37
CA GLU A 462 -11.83 29.54 25.16
C GLU A 462 -10.81 29.08 24.11
N ALA A 463 -10.89 29.70 22.93
CA ALA A 463 -9.93 29.51 21.86
C ALA A 463 -8.75 30.49 22.02
N GLN A 464 -7.56 29.99 21.72
CA GLN A 464 -6.41 30.84 21.43
C GLN A 464 -6.36 31.13 19.92
N PHE A 465 -5.68 32.19 19.53
CA PHE A 465 -5.61 32.58 18.12
C PHE A 465 -5.08 31.42 17.24
N GLY A 466 -5.85 31.05 16.21
CA GLY A 466 -5.52 29.96 15.29
C GLY A 466 -5.51 28.57 15.95
N LEU A 467 -6.28 28.38 17.02
CA LEU A 467 -6.47 27.11 17.74
C LEU A 467 -7.97 26.86 17.98
N LEU A 468 -8.33 25.59 18.11
CA LEU A 468 -9.64 25.17 18.57
C LEU A 468 -9.81 25.48 20.07
N PRO A 469 -11.06 25.52 20.57
CA PRO A 469 -11.30 25.63 21.99
C PRO A 469 -10.80 24.42 22.76
N LYS A 470 -10.19 24.66 23.93
CA LYS A 470 -9.64 23.62 24.79
C LYS A 470 -10.74 22.83 25.50
N ALA A 471 -10.51 21.54 25.71
CA ALA A 471 -11.37 20.74 26.57
C ALA A 471 -11.12 21.05 28.06
N ASP A 472 -12.21 21.20 28.80
CA ASP A 472 -12.27 21.39 30.25
C ASP A 472 -12.42 20.05 30.97
N TYR A 473 -11.94 19.95 32.20
CA TYR A 473 -12.12 18.75 33.03
C TYR A 473 -13.49 18.80 33.71
N VAL A 474 -14.34 17.80 33.46
CA VAL A 474 -15.73 17.74 33.92
C VAL A 474 -15.94 16.53 34.82
N TYR A 475 -16.53 16.76 35.99
CA TYR A 475 -16.98 15.72 36.90
C TYR A 475 -18.49 15.76 37.07
N LEU A 476 -19.17 14.69 36.68
CA LEU A 476 -20.61 14.51 36.89
C LEU A 476 -20.87 13.75 38.20
N GLN A 477 -21.02 14.49 39.29
CA GLN A 477 -21.34 13.90 40.58
C GLN A 477 -22.79 13.44 40.61
N SER A 478 -23.03 12.17 40.91
CA SER A 478 -24.37 11.61 41.17
C SER A 478 -24.60 11.46 42.66
N THR A 479 -25.74 11.93 43.16
CA THR A 479 -26.18 11.74 44.55
C THR A 479 -27.62 11.25 44.59
N LYS A 480 -27.82 10.05 45.16
CA LYS A 480 -29.16 9.50 45.36
C LYS A 480 -29.94 10.33 46.38
N GLN A 481 -31.13 10.76 46.00
CA GLN A 481 -32.03 11.60 46.78
C GLN A 481 -32.99 10.76 47.63
N PRO A 482 -33.63 11.35 48.67
CA PRO A 482 -34.60 10.64 49.51
C PRO A 482 -35.80 10.06 48.73
N ASP A 483 -36.18 10.67 47.60
CA ASP A 483 -37.26 10.21 46.72
C ASP A 483 -36.84 9.06 45.79
N GLY A 484 -35.61 8.55 45.94
CA GLY A 484 -35.07 7.45 45.16
C GLY A 484 -34.42 7.85 43.83
N ARG A 485 -34.63 9.10 43.36
CA ARG A 485 -34.02 9.63 42.14
C ARG A 485 -32.56 10.04 42.37
N PHE A 486 -31.84 10.32 41.29
CA PHE A 486 -30.43 10.68 41.32
C PHE A 486 -30.25 12.12 40.85
N LYS A 487 -29.69 12.97 41.72
CA LYS A 487 -29.29 14.34 41.38
C LYS A 487 -27.89 14.30 40.79
N PHE A 488 -27.78 14.74 39.54
CA PHE A 488 -26.52 14.98 38.86
C PHE A 488 -26.11 16.44 39.06
N GLU A 489 -24.86 16.65 39.45
CA GLU A 489 -24.23 17.97 39.60
C GLU A 489 -22.94 17.98 38.78
N MET A 490 -22.93 18.81 37.72
CA MET A 490 -21.78 18.96 36.84
C MET A 490 -20.82 20.00 37.39
N LYS A 491 -19.66 19.52 37.87
CA LYS A 491 -18.56 20.34 38.36
C LYS A 491 -17.49 20.45 37.30
N VAL A 492 -17.05 21.68 37.01
CA VAL A 492 -16.11 21.94 35.92
C VAL A 492 -14.85 22.64 36.41
N TRP A 493 -13.71 22.19 35.91
CA TRP A 493 -12.41 22.84 36.03
C TRP A 493 -12.01 23.33 34.65
N LYS A 494 -12.16 24.64 34.46
CA LYS A 494 -11.87 25.30 33.21
C LYS A 494 -10.38 25.23 32.90
N ASN A 495 -10.02 24.75 31.72
CA ASN A 495 -8.64 24.58 31.29
C ASN A 495 -8.00 25.95 30.96
N THR A 496 -6.94 26.29 31.69
CA THR A 496 -6.12 27.50 31.51
C THR A 496 -4.67 27.15 31.17
N GLY A 497 -4.39 25.86 30.90
CA GLY A 497 -3.08 25.36 30.51
C GLY A 497 -2.71 25.74 29.08
N GLY A 498 -1.48 25.44 28.67
CA GLY A 498 -1.01 25.72 27.30
C GLY A 498 0.35 25.13 27.00
N GLY A 499 0.75 25.23 25.73
CA GLY A 499 1.99 24.67 25.19
C GLY A 499 1.75 23.43 24.32
N SER A 500 2.78 23.02 23.58
CA SER A 500 2.77 21.90 22.63
C SER A 500 1.79 22.05 21.46
N THR A 501 1.32 23.25 21.16
CA THR A 501 0.38 23.51 20.04
C THR A 501 1.08 23.99 18.77
N LYS A 502 2.32 24.50 18.87
CA LYS A 502 3.06 25.11 17.76
C LYS A 502 4.45 24.49 17.63
N LEU A 503 4.71 23.83 16.50
CA LEU A 503 6.03 23.27 16.18
C LEU A 503 6.88 24.27 15.42
N LYS A 504 8.21 24.20 15.62
CA LYS A 504 9.18 24.96 14.83
C LYS A 504 9.04 24.66 13.33
N ALA A 505 8.82 23.39 12.99
CA ALA A 505 8.71 22.91 11.62
C ALA A 505 7.43 23.36 10.88
N ASP A 506 6.43 23.94 11.56
CA ASP A 506 5.18 24.36 10.91
C ASP A 506 5.25 25.76 10.29
N GLY A 507 6.34 26.51 10.54
CA GLY A 507 6.49 27.88 10.08
C GLY A 507 7.24 28.04 8.75
N ASN A 508 7.75 26.96 8.15
CA ASN A 508 8.66 27.06 7.02
C ASN A 508 7.95 27.49 5.72
N LYS A 509 8.48 28.53 5.07
CA LYS A 509 8.15 28.99 3.73
C LYS A 509 9.44 29.35 3.01
N TYR A 510 9.41 29.34 1.68
CA TYR A 510 10.57 29.63 0.84
C TYR A 510 10.12 30.54 -0.30
N CYS A 511 10.83 31.64 -0.51
CA CYS A 511 10.56 32.60 -1.58
C CYS A 511 11.76 33.52 -1.79
N ASN A 512 11.93 34.08 -2.97
CA ASN A 512 12.98 35.06 -3.26
C ASN A 512 12.67 36.42 -2.60
N MET A 513 12.78 36.53 -1.27
CA MET A 513 12.41 37.74 -0.52
C MET A 513 13.41 38.88 -0.73
N LEU A 514 14.69 38.57 -0.94
CA LEU A 514 15.72 39.58 -1.19
C LEU A 514 15.80 40.01 -2.66
N GLY A 515 15.12 39.29 -3.56
CA GLY A 515 15.10 39.59 -4.99
C GLY A 515 16.39 39.25 -5.72
N HIS A 516 17.04 38.13 -5.37
CA HIS A 516 18.23 37.59 -6.02
C HIS A 516 18.00 37.45 -7.53
N ASP A 517 18.97 37.86 -8.34
CA ASP A 517 18.82 37.90 -9.80
C ASP A 517 18.74 36.52 -10.45
N ASP A 518 19.30 35.48 -9.80
CA ASP A 518 19.20 34.08 -10.21
C ASP A 518 17.90 33.40 -9.74
N GLY A 519 17.01 34.12 -9.04
CA GLY A 519 15.72 33.59 -8.61
C GLY A 519 15.77 32.68 -7.36
N ARG A 520 16.97 32.38 -6.84
CA ARG A 520 17.11 31.48 -5.68
C ARG A 520 16.29 31.97 -4.49
N GLN A 521 15.66 31.03 -3.79
CA GLN A 521 14.73 31.36 -2.72
C GLN A 521 15.43 31.48 -1.36
N ASP A 522 14.97 32.44 -0.56
CA ASP A 522 15.33 32.62 0.85
C ASP A 522 14.42 31.78 1.75
N TYR A 523 14.92 31.42 2.93
CA TYR A 523 14.13 30.73 3.93
C TYR A 523 13.39 31.72 4.82
N VAL A 524 12.06 31.62 4.85
CA VAL A 524 11.20 32.44 5.69
C VAL A 524 10.54 31.56 6.76
N TRP A 525 10.69 31.95 8.01
CA TRP A 525 9.96 31.33 9.12
C TRP A 525 8.82 32.24 9.57
N THR A 526 7.59 31.70 9.55
CA THR A 526 6.35 32.40 9.92
C THR A 526 5.77 31.85 11.23
N LEU A 527 5.70 32.71 12.25
CA LEU A 527 5.03 32.42 13.52
C LEU A 527 3.52 32.24 13.30
N SER A 528 2.82 31.51 14.18
CA SER A 528 1.38 31.31 14.04
C SER A 528 0.52 32.57 14.02
N THR A 529 1.06 33.69 14.53
CA THR A 529 0.43 35.02 14.50
C THR A 529 0.82 35.88 13.30
N GLY A 530 1.63 35.34 12.38
CA GLY A 530 1.99 35.98 11.13
C GLY A 530 3.34 36.70 11.15
N LYS A 531 3.98 36.91 12.31
CA LYS A 531 5.34 37.49 12.37
C LYS A 531 6.33 36.64 11.56
N MET A 532 7.13 37.28 10.71
CA MET A 532 8.09 36.61 9.83
C MET A 532 9.53 37.02 10.08
N LYS A 533 10.43 36.03 10.04
CA LYS A 533 11.88 36.20 9.96
C LYS A 533 12.40 35.55 8.69
N VAL A 534 13.39 36.16 8.06
CA VAL A 534 14.04 35.64 6.85
C VAL A 534 15.50 35.33 7.09
N TRP A 535 15.95 34.23 6.51
CA TRP A 535 17.33 33.79 6.43
C TRP A 535 17.79 33.91 4.98
N PRO A 536 18.67 34.88 4.67
CA PRO A 536 19.17 35.06 3.31
C PRO A 536 19.85 33.81 2.76
N ASN A 537 19.54 33.43 1.53
CA ASN A 537 20.26 32.38 0.83
C ASN A 537 21.66 32.88 0.41
N LEU A 538 22.71 32.17 0.81
CA LEU A 538 24.10 32.56 0.53
C LEU A 538 24.60 32.12 -0.86
N GLY A 539 23.74 31.52 -1.69
CA GLY A 539 24.07 31.07 -3.04
C GLY A 539 24.93 29.80 -3.09
N LYS A 540 24.99 29.04 -2.00
CA LYS A 540 25.73 27.79 -1.94
C LYS A 540 25.03 26.70 -2.74
N LYS A 541 25.81 25.77 -3.27
CA LYS A 541 25.33 24.63 -4.07
C LYS A 541 25.38 23.30 -3.31
N SER A 542 25.94 23.33 -2.10
CA SER A 542 26.02 22.25 -1.12
C SER A 542 26.54 22.81 0.21
N VAL A 543 26.36 22.07 1.30
CA VAL A 543 27.04 22.30 2.57
C VAL A 543 27.60 21.02 3.15
N SER A 544 28.69 21.12 3.90
CA SER A 544 29.26 19.97 4.60
C SER A 544 29.68 20.22 6.05
N GLY A 545 29.27 19.32 6.94
CA GLY A 545 29.47 19.49 8.39
C GLY A 545 28.60 20.57 9.01
N ASP A 546 28.86 20.91 10.27
CA ASP A 546 28.03 21.86 11.04
C ASP A 546 28.54 23.31 10.99
N ASN A 547 29.80 23.53 10.62
CA ASN A 547 30.38 24.88 10.49
C ASN A 547 30.10 25.53 9.12
N ASP A 548 29.61 24.74 8.15
CA ASP A 548 29.29 25.20 6.81
C ASP A 548 27.80 25.56 6.72
N VAL A 549 27.52 26.87 6.63
CA VAL A 549 26.16 27.41 6.68
C VAL A 549 25.64 27.73 5.28
N PHE A 550 24.44 27.22 4.95
CA PHE A 550 23.74 27.52 3.69
C PHE A 550 23.00 28.87 3.76
N TRP A 551 22.48 29.16 4.95
CA TRP A 551 21.67 30.33 5.27
C TRP A 551 22.49 31.39 6.01
N GLY A 552 22.27 32.66 5.67
CA GLY A 552 22.86 33.81 6.35
C GLY A 552 22.20 34.12 7.70
N THR A 553 22.66 35.18 8.35
CA THR A 553 22.11 35.64 9.63
C THR A 553 20.64 36.04 9.48
N PRO A 554 19.73 35.60 10.38
CA PRO A 554 18.33 35.95 10.31
C PRO A 554 18.08 37.45 10.44
N LYS A 555 17.05 37.93 9.74
CA LYS A 555 16.52 39.29 9.85
C LYS A 555 15.03 39.25 10.17
N ASP A 556 14.57 40.11 11.07
CA ASP A 556 13.14 40.39 11.21
C ASP A 556 12.66 41.06 9.90
N MET A 557 11.63 40.49 9.28
CA MET A 557 11.17 40.88 7.95
C MET A 557 9.82 41.59 8.00
N TRP A 558 8.88 41.02 8.75
CA TRP A 558 7.53 41.55 8.85
C TRP A 558 6.95 41.28 10.23
N ASN A 559 6.39 42.32 10.84
CA ASN A 559 5.66 42.25 12.09
C ASN A 559 4.30 42.95 11.89
N PRO A 560 3.22 42.19 11.71
CA PRO A 560 1.92 42.78 11.41
C PRO A 560 1.36 43.58 12.59
N ASP A 561 0.44 44.49 12.27
CA ASP A 561 -0.30 45.34 13.22
C ASP A 561 -1.31 44.55 14.07
N LYS A 562 -1.76 43.41 13.56
CA LYS A 562 -2.61 42.43 14.24
C LYS A 562 -2.15 40.99 13.93
N ASN A 563 -2.73 40.01 14.60
CA ASN A 563 -2.43 38.61 14.31
C ASN A 563 -3.09 38.18 13.00
N TYR A 564 -2.31 37.56 12.12
CA TYR A 564 -2.77 36.86 10.91
C TYR A 564 -2.35 35.40 11.00
N ASP A 565 -3.25 34.46 10.69
CA ASP A 565 -2.91 33.04 10.77
C ASP A 565 -1.94 32.69 9.62
N ARG A 566 -0.82 32.05 9.96
CA ARG A 566 0.25 31.72 8.99
C ARG A 566 -0.18 30.87 7.80
N ARG A 567 -1.26 30.12 7.95
CA ARG A 567 -1.85 29.30 6.88
C ARG A 567 -2.50 30.15 5.80
N ASP A 568 -2.90 31.38 6.14
CA ASP A 568 -3.61 32.31 5.26
C ASP A 568 -2.67 33.36 4.66
N LEU A 569 -1.38 33.27 4.98
CA LEU A 569 -0.32 34.14 4.47
C LEU A 569 0.48 33.40 3.40
N HIS A 570 0.63 34.00 2.24
CA HIS A 570 1.34 33.47 1.08
C HIS A 570 2.50 34.42 0.73
N LEU A 571 3.58 33.84 0.19
CA LEU A 571 4.68 34.60 -0.38
C LEU A 571 4.60 34.45 -1.89
N VAL A 572 4.46 35.56 -2.59
CA VAL A 572 4.13 35.59 -4.03
C VAL A 572 4.80 36.78 -4.68
N ASP A 573 5.29 36.65 -5.91
CA ASP A 573 5.67 37.84 -6.68
C ASP A 573 4.40 38.44 -7.30
N TRP A 574 3.88 39.52 -6.69
CA TRP A 574 2.61 40.13 -7.12
C TRP A 574 2.80 41.14 -8.24
N ASN A 575 3.97 41.77 -8.33
CA ASN A 575 4.23 42.90 -9.21
C ASN A 575 5.33 42.63 -10.27
N ASN A 576 5.88 41.41 -10.30
CA ASN A 576 6.95 40.95 -11.18
C ASN A 576 8.24 41.78 -11.07
N ASP A 577 8.60 42.23 -9.86
CA ASP A 577 9.89 42.88 -9.60
C ASP A 577 11.01 41.88 -9.22
N GLY A 578 10.67 40.60 -9.19
CA GLY A 578 11.55 39.48 -8.88
C GLY A 578 11.76 39.27 -7.38
N ALA A 579 11.16 40.10 -6.52
CA ALA A 579 11.11 39.86 -5.08
C ALA A 579 9.70 39.44 -4.67
N CYS A 580 9.62 38.46 -3.76
CA CYS A 580 8.32 38.06 -3.23
C CYS A 580 7.73 39.10 -2.28
N ASP A 581 6.42 39.23 -2.37
CA ASP A 581 5.50 40.02 -1.56
C ASP A 581 4.76 39.13 -0.55
N ILE A 582 4.03 39.75 0.38
CA ILE A 582 3.14 39.03 1.29
C ILE A 582 1.70 39.21 0.82
N ALA A 583 1.02 38.11 0.51
CA ALA A 583 -0.42 38.10 0.24
C ALA A 583 -1.16 37.41 1.40
N TRP A 584 -2.15 38.09 1.98
CA TRP A 584 -3.08 37.50 2.93
C TRP A 584 -4.41 37.21 2.24
N VAL A 585 -4.94 36.01 2.44
CA VAL A 585 -6.30 35.64 2.02
C VAL A 585 -7.23 35.68 3.23
N ASP A 586 -8.32 36.42 3.16
CA ASP A 586 -9.26 36.57 4.28
C ASP A 586 -10.22 35.37 4.36
N PRO A 587 -10.02 34.40 5.27
CA PRO A 587 -10.83 33.19 5.32
C PRO A 587 -12.30 33.46 5.69
N ASP A 588 -12.60 34.63 6.27
CA ASP A 588 -13.95 35.02 6.68
C ASP A 588 -14.65 35.89 5.62
N ASN A 589 -13.97 36.21 4.52
CA ASN A 589 -14.49 37.06 3.44
C ASN A 589 -14.21 36.47 2.06
N ASN A 590 -14.64 35.22 1.85
CA ASN A 590 -14.47 34.47 0.59
C ASN A 590 -13.02 34.47 0.07
N ASN A 591 -12.04 34.44 0.98
CA ASN A 591 -10.61 34.46 0.68
C ASN A 591 -10.18 35.62 -0.24
N ARG A 592 -10.79 36.80 -0.08
CA ARG A 592 -10.31 38.04 -0.72
C ARG A 592 -8.88 38.35 -0.30
N VAL A 593 -8.14 39.03 -1.18
CA VAL A 593 -6.70 39.21 -1.03
C VAL A 593 -6.37 40.63 -0.58
N SER A 594 -5.47 40.76 0.39
CA SER A 594 -4.71 41.99 0.65
C SER A 594 -3.22 41.71 0.49
N VAL A 595 -2.46 42.68 0.01
CA VAL A 595 -1.05 42.49 -0.38
C VAL A 595 -0.16 43.55 0.26
N TRP A 596 1.02 43.16 0.71
CA TRP A 596 2.09 44.04 1.12
C TRP A 596 3.25 43.88 0.15
N LEU A 597 3.43 44.89 -0.72
CA LEU A 597 4.52 44.90 -1.68
C LEU A 597 5.86 45.12 -0.97
N ASN A 598 6.83 44.29 -1.28
CA ASN A 598 8.17 44.27 -0.72
C ASN A 598 9.07 45.26 -1.46
N ASN A 599 9.50 46.32 -0.78
CA ASN A 599 10.36 47.34 -1.40
C ASN A 599 11.87 47.05 -1.26
N TYR A 600 12.28 45.86 -0.82
CA TYR A 600 13.67 45.54 -0.48
C TYR A 600 14.66 45.82 -1.63
N LYS A 601 14.35 45.44 -2.88
CA LYS A 601 15.24 45.73 -4.03
C LYS A 601 15.51 47.22 -4.24
N LYS A 602 14.56 48.09 -3.87
CA LYS A 602 14.65 49.55 -4.04
C LYS A 602 15.35 50.21 -2.86
N THR A 603 15.15 49.72 -1.65
CA THR A 603 15.55 50.41 -0.41
C THR A 603 16.69 49.72 0.35
N GLY A 604 17.01 48.48 0.03
CA GLY A 604 17.96 47.64 0.78
C GLY A 604 17.45 47.17 2.16
N SER A 605 16.18 47.41 2.47
CA SER A 605 15.56 47.06 3.77
C SER A 605 14.09 46.65 3.59
N PHE A 606 13.56 45.83 4.50
CA PHE A 606 12.17 45.39 4.41
C PHE A 606 11.21 46.53 4.80
N THR A 607 10.69 47.21 3.77
CA THR A 607 9.61 48.19 3.90
C THR A 607 8.45 47.81 2.97
N TRP A 608 7.22 48.10 3.40
CA TRP A 608 6.02 47.51 2.82
C TRP A 608 5.06 48.56 2.26
N THR A 609 4.54 48.34 1.06
CA THR A 609 3.42 49.12 0.52
C THR A 609 2.15 48.28 0.60
N TYR A 610 1.21 48.69 1.45
CA TYR A 610 -0.03 47.94 1.69
C TYR A 610 -1.11 48.25 0.64
N LEU A 611 -1.71 47.20 0.09
CA LEU A 611 -2.83 47.22 -0.83
C LEU A 611 -3.99 46.41 -0.22
N ALA A 612 -5.07 47.08 0.16
CA ALA A 612 -6.16 46.45 0.93
C ALA A 612 -7.05 45.50 0.10
N ASP A 613 -7.36 45.84 -1.15
CA ASP A 613 -8.14 44.99 -2.07
C ASP A 613 -7.66 45.23 -3.51
N PRO A 614 -6.41 44.85 -3.85
CA PRO A 614 -5.83 45.12 -5.16
C PRO A 614 -6.50 44.34 -6.30
N ALA A 615 -7.29 43.30 -5.99
CA ALA A 615 -7.95 42.46 -6.99
C ALA A 615 -9.37 42.04 -6.53
N PRO A 616 -10.36 42.95 -6.56
CA PRO A 616 -11.70 42.72 -5.99
C PRO A 616 -12.50 41.57 -6.60
N GLN A 617 -12.11 41.10 -7.78
CA GLN A 617 -12.69 39.97 -8.50
C GLN A 617 -12.28 38.60 -7.95
N LEU A 618 -11.14 38.49 -7.25
CA LEU A 618 -10.65 37.22 -6.72
C LEU A 618 -11.51 36.77 -5.55
N ASN A 619 -11.93 35.52 -5.61
CA ASN A 619 -12.71 34.91 -4.54
C ASN A 619 -12.56 33.38 -4.55
N CYS A 620 -12.61 32.77 -3.38
CA CYS A 620 -12.68 31.34 -3.21
C CYS A 620 -13.69 31.08 -2.09
N PRO A 621 -14.85 30.47 -2.36
CA PRO A 621 -15.83 30.16 -1.31
C PRO A 621 -15.36 29.01 -0.40
N GLU A 622 -14.39 28.23 -0.86
CA GLU A 622 -13.86 27.10 -0.11
C GLU A 622 -13.13 27.56 1.15
N LYS A 623 -13.31 26.82 2.25
CA LYS A 623 -12.63 27.08 3.51
C LYS A 623 -11.46 26.12 3.66
N ARG A 624 -10.35 26.61 4.22
CA ARG A 624 -9.26 25.76 4.71
C ARG A 624 -9.76 24.82 5.81
N GLY A 625 -9.15 23.66 5.96
CA GLY A 625 -9.41 22.76 7.09
C GLY A 625 -8.46 22.99 8.26
N VAL A 626 -8.36 21.98 9.13
CA VAL A 626 -7.60 22.05 10.39
C VAL A 626 -6.09 21.94 10.12
N GLY A 627 -5.68 21.03 9.24
CA GLY A 627 -4.27 20.77 8.96
C GLY A 627 -3.50 21.97 8.38
N ILE A 628 -2.20 22.08 8.68
CA ILE A 628 -1.34 23.21 8.25
C ILE A 628 -1.22 23.36 6.72
N HIS A 629 -1.50 22.29 5.96
CA HIS A 629 -1.40 22.27 4.51
C HIS A 629 -2.76 22.15 3.82
N ASP A 630 -3.85 21.99 4.57
CA ASP A 630 -5.22 21.92 4.07
C ASP A 630 -5.73 23.33 3.76
N LEU A 631 -5.17 23.91 2.70
CA LEU A 631 -5.44 25.29 2.28
C LEU A 631 -6.42 25.31 1.11
N ALA A 632 -7.41 26.19 1.21
CA ALA A 632 -8.35 26.46 0.12
C ALA A 632 -7.73 27.28 -1.01
N VAL A 633 -6.76 28.15 -0.71
CA VAL A 633 -6.09 28.99 -1.71
C VAL A 633 -4.62 28.62 -1.82
N ARG A 634 -4.11 28.60 -3.06
CA ARG A 634 -2.69 28.54 -3.40
C ARG A 634 -2.39 29.61 -4.45
N PHE A 635 -1.12 29.98 -4.50
CA PHE A 635 -0.56 30.83 -5.53
C PHE A 635 0.57 30.08 -6.22
N ALA A 636 0.60 30.14 -7.55
CA ALA A 636 1.60 29.50 -8.39
C ALA A 636 1.57 30.15 -9.78
N ASP A 637 2.70 30.23 -10.47
CA ASP A 637 2.74 30.74 -11.84
C ASP A 637 2.43 29.59 -12.81
N VAL A 638 1.16 29.19 -12.91
CA VAL A 638 0.76 28.13 -13.85
C VAL A 638 0.64 28.64 -15.29
N SER A 639 0.51 29.95 -15.46
CA SER A 639 0.36 30.63 -16.75
C SER A 639 1.67 30.95 -17.48
N ASP A 640 2.82 30.74 -16.82
CA ASP A 640 4.17 30.94 -17.37
C ASP A 640 4.48 32.40 -17.71
N ASN A 641 4.09 33.32 -16.84
CA ASN A 641 4.30 34.75 -17.07
C ASN A 641 5.01 35.49 -15.93
N LYS A 642 5.52 34.72 -14.95
CA LYS A 642 6.23 35.14 -13.74
C LYS A 642 5.36 35.80 -12.66
N LEU A 643 4.08 36.05 -12.93
CA LEU A 643 3.13 36.50 -11.93
C LEU A 643 2.41 35.29 -11.34
N SER A 644 2.21 35.30 -10.02
CA SER A 644 1.48 34.22 -9.38
C SER A 644 -0.02 34.26 -9.70
N ASP A 645 -0.55 33.15 -10.20
CA ASP A 645 -1.98 32.95 -10.42
C ASP A 645 -2.70 32.59 -9.12
N TYR A 646 -4.01 32.88 -9.03
CA TYR A 646 -4.84 32.59 -7.85
C TYR A 646 -5.59 31.29 -8.04
N ILE A 647 -5.31 30.29 -7.21
CA ILE A 647 -5.85 28.93 -7.32
C ILE A 647 -6.75 28.64 -6.11
N CYS A 648 -8.02 28.29 -6.37
CA CYS A 648 -9.01 27.86 -5.38
C CYS A 648 -9.20 26.33 -5.47
N LEU A 649 -8.85 25.62 -4.39
CA LEU A 649 -8.81 24.17 -4.26
C LEU A 649 -10.02 23.62 -3.48
N GLN A 650 -10.71 22.67 -4.11
CA GLN A 650 -11.75 21.86 -3.47
C GLN A 650 -11.13 20.65 -2.74
N PRO A 651 -11.82 20.06 -1.76
CA PRO A 651 -11.27 18.97 -0.94
C PRO A 651 -10.78 17.74 -1.72
N ASP A 652 -11.38 17.44 -2.87
CA ASP A 652 -11.10 16.27 -3.72
C ASP A 652 -9.98 16.50 -4.76
N GLY A 653 -9.29 17.65 -4.68
CA GLY A 653 -8.18 18.02 -5.53
C GLY A 653 -8.58 18.71 -6.82
N ARG A 654 -9.88 18.94 -7.07
CA ARG A 654 -10.33 19.84 -8.14
C ARG A 654 -9.90 21.28 -7.83
N PHE A 655 -9.52 22.04 -8.86
CA PHE A 655 -9.31 23.47 -8.69
C PHE A 655 -9.71 24.33 -9.87
N HIS A 656 -10.14 25.53 -9.53
CA HIS A 656 -10.47 26.64 -10.42
C HIS A 656 -9.72 27.89 -9.95
N GLY A 657 -9.81 29.00 -10.68
CA GLY A 657 -9.12 30.20 -10.24
C GLY A 657 -9.05 31.30 -11.28
N TRP A 658 -7.99 32.10 -11.20
CA TRP A 658 -7.73 33.21 -12.11
C TRP A 658 -6.25 33.24 -12.47
N THR A 659 -5.95 33.45 -13.75
CA THR A 659 -4.59 33.79 -14.16
C THR A 659 -4.34 35.29 -14.00
N HIS A 660 -3.14 35.66 -13.54
CA HIS A 660 -2.72 37.05 -13.40
C HIS A 660 -1.99 37.48 -14.68
N ASN A 661 -2.57 38.39 -15.46
CA ASN A 661 -2.00 38.80 -16.74
C ASN A 661 -0.92 39.89 -16.53
N THR A 662 -0.01 40.03 -17.49
CA THR A 662 1.10 41.01 -17.44
C THR A 662 0.66 42.48 -17.43
N ASP A 663 -0.59 42.77 -17.79
CA ASP A 663 -1.19 44.11 -17.69
C ASP A 663 -1.84 44.38 -16.31
N GLY A 664 -1.72 43.45 -15.37
CA GLY A 664 -2.31 43.50 -14.02
C GLY A 664 -3.79 43.07 -13.97
N SER A 665 -4.39 42.69 -15.10
CA SER A 665 -5.76 42.17 -15.15
C SER A 665 -5.80 40.68 -14.76
N TRP A 666 -6.98 40.17 -14.42
CA TRP A 666 -7.17 38.78 -13.99
C TRP A 666 -8.19 38.06 -14.87
N THR A 667 -7.82 36.89 -15.40
CA THR A 667 -8.69 36.07 -16.26
C THR A 667 -9.23 34.88 -15.49
N ARG A 668 -10.55 34.76 -15.35
CA ARG A 668 -11.17 33.60 -14.67
C ARG A 668 -10.98 32.32 -15.48
N ILE A 669 -10.52 31.27 -14.82
CA ILE A 669 -10.46 29.90 -15.33
C ILE A 669 -11.47 29.05 -14.54
N ALA A 670 -12.49 28.57 -15.24
CA ALA A 670 -13.61 27.86 -14.63
C ALA A 670 -13.18 26.54 -13.99
N GLN A 671 -12.19 25.86 -14.58
CA GLN A 671 -11.60 24.67 -14.03
C GLN A 671 -10.20 24.45 -14.62
N PHE A 672 -9.16 24.67 -13.82
CA PHE A 672 -7.80 24.32 -14.24
C PHE A 672 -7.65 22.80 -14.31
N LYS A 673 -8.12 22.07 -13.29
CA LYS A 673 -8.04 20.61 -13.23
C LYS A 673 -9.29 20.03 -12.56
N LYS A 674 -9.81 18.93 -13.13
CA LYS A 674 -10.90 18.13 -12.57
C LYS A 674 -10.51 17.37 -11.30
N ALA A 675 -11.50 16.94 -10.53
CA ALA A 675 -11.34 16.09 -9.37
C ALA A 675 -10.72 14.73 -9.75
N GLU A 676 -9.82 14.23 -8.90
CA GLU A 676 -9.22 12.89 -9.01
C GLU A 676 -9.25 12.13 -7.67
N GLY A 677 -10.06 12.58 -6.71
CA GLY A 677 -10.18 11.95 -5.39
C GLY A 677 -8.89 12.05 -4.57
N ILE A 678 -8.09 13.10 -4.80
CA ILE A 678 -6.83 13.33 -4.08
C ILE A 678 -7.02 14.46 -3.07
N ASP A 679 -6.60 14.26 -1.83
CA ASP A 679 -6.72 15.25 -0.77
C ASP A 679 -5.89 16.51 -1.11
N ARG A 680 -6.54 17.69 -1.15
CA ARG A 680 -5.87 18.97 -1.47
C ARG A 680 -4.74 19.33 -0.51
N ALA A 681 -4.74 18.81 0.72
CA ALA A 681 -3.66 19.05 1.68
C ALA A 681 -2.28 18.56 1.16
N ASN A 682 -2.30 17.63 0.22
CA ASN A 682 -1.12 17.02 -0.38
C ASN A 682 -0.63 17.73 -1.65
N ILE A 683 -1.28 18.80 -2.10
CA ILE A 683 -0.94 19.50 -3.35
C ILE A 683 0.05 20.65 -3.09
N ARG A 684 1.12 20.70 -3.88
CA ARG A 684 2.12 21.77 -3.99
C ARG A 684 2.29 22.17 -5.46
N PHE A 685 2.97 23.28 -5.69
CA PHE A 685 3.31 23.77 -7.01
C PHE A 685 4.79 24.12 -7.09
N GLY A 686 5.37 23.93 -8.26
CA GLY A 686 6.74 24.31 -8.57
C GLY A 686 7.16 23.73 -9.93
N ASN A 687 8.06 24.42 -10.63
CA ASN A 687 8.55 23.99 -11.93
C ASN A 687 9.51 22.79 -11.79
N VAL A 688 9.09 21.56 -12.12
CA VAL A 688 9.90 20.34 -11.88
C VAL A 688 10.88 20.06 -13.01
N ASN A 689 10.49 20.36 -14.25
CA ASN A 689 11.26 20.03 -15.45
C ASN A 689 11.97 21.24 -16.08
N GLY A 690 11.83 22.43 -15.49
CA GLY A 690 12.38 23.70 -15.95
C GLY A 690 11.67 24.25 -17.20
N ARG A 691 10.50 23.73 -17.58
CA ARG A 691 9.79 24.09 -18.82
C ARG A 691 8.40 24.63 -18.50
N GLY A 692 8.07 25.78 -19.08
CA GLY A 692 6.77 26.40 -18.88
C GLY A 692 6.56 26.86 -17.43
N GLY A 693 5.29 27.04 -17.06
CA GLY A 693 4.88 27.44 -15.72
C GLY A 693 4.95 26.29 -14.71
N ASP A 694 4.59 26.59 -13.46
CA ASP A 694 4.64 25.65 -12.35
C ASP A 694 3.82 24.39 -12.60
N ASP A 695 4.42 23.24 -12.26
CA ASP A 695 3.78 21.93 -12.27
C ASP A 695 2.98 21.72 -10.98
N MET A 696 1.98 20.84 -11.03
CA MET A 696 1.30 20.38 -9.82
C MET A 696 2.02 19.17 -9.24
N ILE A 697 2.39 19.24 -7.96
CA ILE A 697 3.10 18.19 -7.24
C ILE A 697 2.17 17.64 -6.15
N TRP A 698 1.75 16.38 -6.29
CA TRP A 698 1.00 15.68 -5.24
C TRP A 698 1.96 14.85 -4.39
N VAL A 699 1.97 15.09 -3.09
CA VAL A 699 2.90 14.46 -2.14
C VAL A 699 2.17 13.42 -1.30
N ASP A 700 2.63 12.17 -1.37
CA ASP A 700 2.12 11.11 -0.52
C ASP A 700 2.39 11.44 0.97
N LYS A 701 1.33 11.50 1.78
CA LYS A 701 1.40 11.91 3.19
C LYS A 701 2.34 11.02 4.01
N TYR A 702 2.47 9.72 3.67
CA TYR A 702 3.24 8.75 4.43
C TYR A 702 4.70 8.72 4.04
N THR A 703 4.95 8.52 2.75
CA THR A 703 6.27 8.23 2.21
C THR A 703 7.04 9.50 1.86
N GLY A 704 6.32 10.60 1.64
CA GLY A 704 6.85 11.83 1.05
C GLY A 704 7.18 11.70 -0.43
N ASP A 705 6.87 10.56 -1.05
CA ASP A 705 7.03 10.38 -2.48
C ASP A 705 6.09 11.34 -3.22
N ALA A 706 6.59 12.02 -4.24
CA ALA A 706 5.80 13.01 -4.96
C ALA A 706 5.53 12.60 -6.40
N THR A 707 4.25 12.56 -6.74
CA THR A 707 3.74 12.40 -8.10
C THR A 707 3.57 13.76 -8.74
N VAL A 708 4.18 13.95 -9.90
CA VAL A 708 4.17 15.24 -10.61
C VAL A 708 3.19 15.19 -11.77
N TYR A 709 2.44 16.25 -11.92
CA TYR A 709 1.54 16.49 -13.04
C TYR A 709 2.10 17.67 -13.83
N ILE A 710 2.69 17.36 -14.97
CA ILE A 710 3.41 18.31 -15.80
C ILE A 710 2.41 19.27 -16.42
N ASN A 711 2.61 20.56 -16.18
CA ASN A 711 1.85 21.64 -16.76
C ASN A 711 2.23 21.80 -18.23
N ARG A 712 1.25 21.63 -19.12
CA ARG A 712 1.42 21.85 -20.57
C ARG A 712 0.61 23.04 -21.08
N GLY A 713 0.22 23.92 -20.17
CA GLY A 713 -0.50 25.14 -20.47
C GLY A 713 -2.00 24.93 -20.71
N LYS A 714 -2.62 25.99 -21.22
CA LYS A 714 -4.06 26.06 -21.49
C LYS A 714 -4.46 25.11 -22.62
N MET A 715 -5.37 24.18 -22.33
CA MET A 715 -5.94 23.26 -23.31
C MET A 715 -7.25 22.68 -22.78
N ASP A 716 -8.31 22.72 -23.58
CA ASP A 716 -9.60 22.15 -23.22
C ASP A 716 -9.57 20.62 -23.36
N THR A 717 -9.48 19.90 -22.25
CA THR A 717 -9.34 18.44 -22.21
C THR A 717 -10.24 17.81 -21.15
N GLY A 718 -11.19 16.97 -21.58
CA GLY A 718 -11.94 16.06 -20.68
C GLY A 718 -12.55 16.71 -19.44
N GLY A 719 -13.05 17.95 -19.58
CA GLY A 719 -13.66 18.75 -18.52
C GLY A 719 -12.76 19.80 -17.86
N SER A 720 -11.45 19.82 -18.13
CA SER A 720 -10.51 20.84 -17.65
C SER A 720 -10.13 21.84 -18.75
N ASN A 721 -9.81 23.08 -18.39
CA ASN A 721 -9.32 24.12 -19.32
C ASN A 721 -7.79 24.22 -19.36
N TRP A 722 -7.10 23.39 -18.58
CA TRP A 722 -5.64 23.33 -18.48
C TRP A 722 -5.17 21.87 -18.55
N TRP A 723 -4.01 21.64 -19.18
CA TRP A 723 -3.47 20.30 -19.31
C TRP A 723 -2.39 20.03 -18.27
N PHE A 724 -2.75 19.25 -17.25
CA PHE A 724 -1.84 18.68 -16.26
C PHE A 724 -1.63 17.19 -16.53
N LEU A 725 -0.53 16.82 -17.17
CA LEU A 725 -0.19 15.44 -17.54
C LEU A 725 0.44 14.71 -16.36
N LYS A 726 -0.23 13.70 -15.81
CA LYS A 726 0.31 12.86 -14.73
C LYS A 726 1.56 12.10 -15.22
N SER A 727 2.74 12.53 -14.79
CA SER A 727 4.06 11.99 -15.16
C SER A 727 4.54 10.88 -14.21
N GLY A 728 3.73 10.55 -13.20
CA GLY A 728 4.05 9.54 -12.19
C GLY A 728 4.96 10.08 -11.08
N LYS A 729 5.55 9.17 -10.31
CA LYS A 729 6.43 9.51 -9.18
C LYS A 729 7.74 10.07 -9.71
N GLN A 730 8.10 11.28 -9.31
CA GLN A 730 9.33 11.97 -9.73
C GLN A 730 10.26 12.32 -8.57
N TYR A 731 9.72 12.43 -7.36
CA TYR A 731 10.52 12.58 -6.15
C TYR A 731 10.36 11.36 -5.26
N ALA A 732 11.48 10.83 -4.77
CA ALA A 732 11.52 9.82 -3.73
C ALA A 732 11.66 10.54 -2.38
N GLY A 733 10.60 10.55 -1.58
CA GLY A 733 10.60 11.28 -0.31
C GLY A 733 11.47 10.58 0.73
N SER A 734 12.34 11.31 1.43
CA SER A 734 13.11 10.76 2.56
C SER A 734 12.35 10.82 3.89
N TRP A 735 11.32 11.68 3.96
CA TRP A 735 10.55 12.02 5.17
C TRP A 735 9.05 12.11 4.89
N ALA A 736 8.20 12.21 5.91
CA ALA A 736 6.75 12.26 5.73
C ALA A 736 6.32 13.44 4.84
N GLY A 737 5.25 13.27 4.05
CA GLY A 737 4.83 14.23 3.02
C GLY A 737 4.57 15.65 3.55
N THR A 738 4.07 15.77 4.78
CA THR A 738 3.85 17.08 5.43
C THR A 738 5.14 17.87 5.70
N CYS A 739 6.31 17.24 5.55
CA CYS A 739 7.64 17.81 5.77
C CYS A 739 8.43 18.01 4.48
N GLN A 740 7.79 17.84 3.32
CA GLN A 740 8.40 18.03 2.01
C GLN A 740 8.03 19.39 1.42
N TYR A 741 9.04 20.10 0.95
CA TYR A 741 8.94 21.40 0.30
C TYR A 741 9.65 21.34 -1.06
N PHE A 742 9.18 22.16 -2.00
CA PHE A 742 9.68 22.17 -3.38
C PHE A 742 10.23 23.54 -3.82
N PRO A 743 11.13 24.17 -3.04
CA PRO A 743 11.74 25.45 -3.41
C PRO A 743 12.76 25.32 -4.53
N ASP A 744 13.08 26.43 -5.20
CA ASP A 744 14.29 26.56 -6.02
C ASP A 744 15.40 27.20 -5.15
N LEU A 745 16.27 26.39 -4.56
CA LEU A 745 17.28 26.87 -3.61
C LEU A 745 18.61 27.21 -4.25
N ASP A 746 18.89 26.69 -5.44
CA ASP A 746 20.10 27.02 -6.18
C ASP A 746 19.86 27.94 -7.38
N GLY A 747 18.64 28.43 -7.61
CA GLY A 747 18.36 29.44 -8.62
C GLY A 747 18.53 28.90 -10.04
N ASP A 748 18.27 27.61 -10.26
CA ASP A 748 18.32 27.00 -11.59
C ASP A 748 16.94 27.01 -12.28
N GLY A 749 15.91 27.52 -11.60
CA GLY A 749 14.53 27.58 -12.07
C GLY A 749 13.77 26.27 -11.86
N ARG A 750 14.32 25.32 -11.10
CA ARG A 750 13.72 24.00 -10.89
C ARG A 750 13.41 23.77 -9.41
N ALA A 751 12.32 23.05 -9.18
CA ALA A 751 11.89 22.67 -7.85
C ALA A 751 12.82 21.60 -7.26
N ASP A 752 13.56 21.94 -6.22
CA ASP A 752 14.35 21.02 -5.40
C ASP A 752 13.48 20.23 -4.45
N LEU A 753 14.01 19.16 -3.85
CA LEU A 753 13.36 18.53 -2.71
C LEU A 753 14.05 18.98 -1.43
N HIS A 754 13.36 19.80 -0.64
CA HIS A 754 13.80 20.19 0.69
C HIS A 754 12.97 19.47 1.75
N SER A 755 13.61 18.61 2.53
CA SER A 755 12.94 17.75 3.51
C SER A 755 13.27 18.12 4.94
N ILE A 756 12.26 18.36 5.76
CA ILE A 756 12.43 18.53 7.22
C ILE A 756 12.56 17.15 7.87
N MET A 757 13.71 16.93 8.53
CA MET A 757 14.14 15.65 9.06
C MET A 757 13.48 15.30 10.40
N ASN A 758 13.03 16.31 11.16
CA ASN A 758 12.47 16.10 12.49
C ASN A 758 11.48 17.22 12.87
N SER A 759 10.44 16.84 13.61
CA SER A 759 9.29 17.71 13.94
C SER A 759 9.64 18.86 14.87
N PHE A 760 10.55 18.63 15.83
CA PHE A 760 10.75 19.54 16.96
C PHE A 760 11.94 20.49 16.78
N ASP A 761 12.99 20.05 16.08
CA ASP A 761 14.22 20.84 15.90
C ASP A 761 14.22 21.67 14.61
N ASN A 762 13.37 21.33 13.63
CA ASN A 762 13.27 21.96 12.33
C ASN A 762 14.57 21.90 11.50
N ARG A 763 15.33 20.80 11.60
CA ARG A 763 16.48 20.54 10.73
C ARG A 763 16.01 20.02 9.37
N GLY A 764 16.65 20.46 8.28
CA GLY A 764 16.26 20.12 6.92
C GLY A 764 17.44 19.84 6.01
N GLU A 765 17.26 18.86 5.12
CA GLU A 765 18.21 18.48 4.08
C GLU A 765 17.66 18.81 2.69
N THR A 766 18.56 19.04 1.73
CA THR A 766 18.17 19.41 0.36
C THR A 766 18.73 18.43 -0.65
N PHE A 767 17.91 18.10 -1.63
CA PHE A 767 18.25 17.30 -2.79
C PHE A 767 17.97 18.15 -4.04
N PHE A 768 19.03 18.65 -4.66
CA PHE A 768 18.95 19.56 -5.80
C PHE A 768 18.47 18.82 -7.04
N ASN A 769 17.50 19.43 -7.75
CA ASN A 769 16.91 18.88 -8.96
C ASN A 769 17.62 19.39 -10.21
N ARG A 770 18.91 19.07 -10.37
CA ARG A 770 19.69 19.50 -11.53
C ARG A 770 19.57 18.55 -12.70
N CYS A 771 19.89 19.04 -13.90
CA CYS A 771 20.11 18.16 -15.04
C CYS A 771 21.55 17.64 -15.04
N GLY A 772 21.73 16.32 -15.11
CA GLY A 772 23.05 15.68 -15.10
C GLY A 772 23.65 15.48 -13.70
N LEU A 773 24.76 14.74 -13.64
CA LEU A 773 25.51 14.46 -12.41
C LEU A 773 26.83 15.25 -12.38
N THR A 774 27.31 15.61 -11.18
CA THR A 774 28.62 16.27 -10.96
C THR A 774 29.52 15.43 -10.06
N ASP A 775 30.79 15.32 -10.46
CA ASP A 775 31.87 14.60 -9.74
C ASP A 775 32.66 15.52 -8.80
N ASN A 776 33.02 15.06 -7.60
CA ASN A 776 33.89 15.81 -6.67
C ASN A 776 35.34 15.34 -6.80
N SER A 777 36.08 15.86 -7.77
CA SER A 777 37.50 15.53 -7.94
C SER A 777 38.37 16.17 -6.85
N GLY A 778 39.33 15.44 -6.24
CA GLY A 778 40.10 16.06 -5.16
C GLY A 778 41.40 15.44 -4.68
N ASP A 779 41.44 14.15 -4.39
CA ASP A 779 42.61 13.44 -3.83
C ASP A 779 43.13 12.31 -4.73
N ASP A 780 42.57 12.16 -5.95
CA ASP A 780 43.04 11.21 -6.98
C ASP A 780 44.38 11.60 -7.63
N ALA A 781 44.92 12.78 -7.30
CA ALA A 781 46.17 13.27 -7.86
C ALA A 781 47.37 12.51 -7.25
N GLY A 782 47.77 11.42 -7.90
CA GLY A 782 49.04 10.74 -7.63
C GLY A 782 48.97 9.25 -7.34
N TRP A 783 47.80 8.61 -7.47
CA TRP A 783 47.68 7.16 -7.34
C TRP A 783 47.29 6.51 -8.68
N ALA A 784 48.13 5.60 -9.17
CA ALA A 784 47.81 4.72 -10.30
C ALA A 784 47.79 3.25 -9.83
N PRO A 785 46.94 2.39 -10.42
CA PRO A 785 47.01 0.95 -10.21
C PRO A 785 48.46 0.43 -10.44
N GLY A 786 48.98 -0.40 -9.52
CA GLY A 786 50.40 -0.77 -9.46
C GLY A 786 51.28 0.04 -8.49
N GLN A 787 50.75 1.11 -7.87
CA GLN A 787 51.45 1.85 -6.82
C GLN A 787 50.95 1.46 -5.43
N ASP A 788 51.88 1.03 -4.57
CA ASP A 788 51.64 0.75 -3.16
C ASP A 788 51.35 2.07 -2.42
N PRO A 789 50.15 2.25 -1.83
CA PRO A 789 49.79 3.45 -1.08
C PRO A 789 50.43 3.49 0.33
N GLY A 790 51.50 2.72 0.56
CA GLY A 790 52.25 2.67 1.82
C GLY A 790 51.91 1.49 2.72
N PHE A 791 51.40 0.40 2.17
CA PHE A 791 51.06 -0.85 2.86
C PHE A 791 52.16 -1.93 2.81
N GLY A 792 53.15 -1.81 1.91
CA GLY A 792 54.26 -2.74 1.73
C GLY A 792 54.09 -3.73 0.56
N PRO A 793 55.15 -4.50 0.21
CA PRO A 793 55.13 -5.43 -0.92
C PRO A 793 54.13 -6.58 -0.72
N LEU A 794 53.54 -7.04 -1.84
CA LEU A 794 52.65 -8.20 -1.88
C LEU A 794 53.35 -9.46 -1.32
N PRO A 795 52.73 -10.24 -0.42
CA PRO A 795 53.23 -11.56 -0.06
C PRO A 795 53.29 -12.46 -1.29
N SER A 796 54.35 -13.28 -1.43
CA SER A 796 54.39 -14.29 -2.49
C SER A 796 53.20 -15.25 -2.34
N PRO A 797 52.44 -15.55 -3.41
CA PRO A 797 51.27 -16.41 -3.32
C PRO A 797 51.67 -17.78 -2.76
N GLY A 798 50.93 -18.25 -1.76
CA GLY A 798 51.08 -19.60 -1.22
C GLY A 798 50.77 -20.64 -2.30
N ASN A 799 51.34 -21.84 -2.18
CA ASN A 799 51.23 -22.90 -3.19
C ASN A 799 49.78 -23.35 -3.48
N ASP A 800 48.81 -22.99 -2.64
CA ASP A 800 47.38 -23.30 -2.79
C ASP A 800 46.57 -22.19 -3.50
N GLU A 801 47.20 -21.05 -3.82
CA GLU A 801 46.57 -19.88 -4.46
C GLU A 801 47.18 -19.56 -5.84
N LYS A 802 47.74 -20.56 -6.53
CA LYS A 802 47.99 -20.47 -7.97
C LYS A 802 46.80 -21.04 -8.74
N PRO A 803 45.92 -20.22 -9.35
CA PRO A 803 45.10 -20.71 -10.45
C PRO A 803 46.05 -21.27 -11.51
N GLY A 804 45.71 -22.44 -12.04
CA GLY A 804 46.57 -23.21 -12.94
C GLY A 804 47.17 -22.35 -14.05
N SER A 805 48.43 -22.69 -14.38
CA SER A 805 49.13 -22.26 -15.58
C SER A 805 48.18 -22.05 -16.75
N GLY A 806 48.19 -20.85 -17.33
CA GLY A 806 47.49 -20.56 -18.57
C GLY A 806 47.71 -21.67 -19.58
N GLY A 807 46.72 -22.55 -19.71
CA GLY A 807 46.53 -23.32 -20.92
C GLY A 807 46.20 -22.28 -21.99
N GLY A 808 47.05 -22.21 -23.01
CA GLY A 808 46.88 -21.28 -24.11
C GLY A 808 45.42 -21.31 -24.58
N VAL A 809 44.80 -20.14 -24.60
CA VAL A 809 43.51 -19.92 -25.24
C VAL A 809 43.63 -20.50 -26.65
N PRO A 810 42.94 -21.59 -27.00
CA PRO A 810 42.76 -21.92 -28.39
C PRO A 810 42.07 -20.70 -29.00
N SER A 811 42.64 -20.12 -30.07
CA SER A 811 41.88 -19.15 -30.85
C SER A 811 40.52 -19.77 -31.13
N LEU A 812 39.44 -19.11 -30.74
CA LEU A 812 38.09 -19.52 -31.14
C LEU A 812 38.12 -19.83 -32.64
N PRO A 813 37.74 -21.05 -33.06
CA PRO A 813 37.66 -21.38 -34.48
C PRO A 813 36.82 -20.31 -35.18
N SER A 814 37.39 -19.67 -36.19
CA SER A 814 36.83 -18.51 -36.90
C SER A 814 35.67 -18.87 -37.84
N THR A 815 34.84 -19.84 -37.49
CA THR A 815 33.73 -20.27 -38.33
C THR A 815 32.55 -20.78 -37.51
N CYS A 816 32.01 -19.97 -36.60
CA CYS A 816 30.55 -19.91 -36.51
C CYS A 816 30.14 -18.95 -37.63
N GLN A 817 29.70 -19.49 -38.76
CA GLN A 817 29.06 -18.65 -39.78
C GLN A 817 27.85 -18.00 -39.10
N GLU A 818 27.73 -16.67 -39.21
CA GLU A 818 26.64 -15.87 -38.67
C GLU A 818 25.32 -16.29 -39.33
N ILE A 819 24.74 -17.42 -38.91
CA ILE A 819 23.50 -17.97 -39.44
C ILE A 819 22.46 -17.92 -38.32
N CYS A 820 21.37 -17.19 -38.55
CA CYS A 820 20.18 -17.21 -37.70
C CYS A 820 19.03 -17.95 -38.41
N TRP A 821 18.09 -18.48 -37.64
CA TRP A 821 16.86 -19.07 -38.18
C TRP A 821 15.81 -18.00 -38.45
N ASN A 822 15.40 -17.82 -39.70
CA ASN A 822 14.28 -16.94 -40.04
C ASN A 822 12.97 -17.69 -39.82
N VAL A 823 12.29 -17.40 -38.71
CA VAL A 823 11.05 -18.05 -38.28
C VAL A 823 9.89 -17.82 -39.26
N ALA A 824 9.92 -16.75 -40.05
CA ALA A 824 8.86 -16.47 -41.03
C ALA A 824 9.01 -17.29 -42.33
N GLU A 825 10.21 -17.76 -42.64
CA GLU A 825 10.52 -18.48 -43.89
C GLU A 825 11.02 -19.92 -43.66
N ASP A 826 11.13 -20.35 -42.40
CA ASP A 826 11.60 -21.66 -41.96
C ASP A 826 12.94 -22.09 -42.59
N LYS A 827 13.90 -21.16 -42.63
CA LYS A 827 15.25 -21.40 -43.19
C LYS A 827 16.35 -20.61 -42.49
N GLU A 828 17.56 -21.12 -42.63
CA GLU A 828 18.81 -20.49 -42.21
C GLU A 828 19.18 -19.27 -43.09
N VAL A 829 19.47 -18.11 -42.47
CA VAL A 829 19.90 -16.88 -43.15
C VAL A 829 21.10 -16.23 -42.47
N LYS A 830 21.88 -15.46 -43.22
CA LYS A 830 23.07 -14.76 -42.70
C LYS A 830 22.70 -13.48 -41.94
N CYS A 831 23.18 -13.31 -40.71
CA CYS A 831 22.96 -12.12 -39.87
C CYS A 831 24.22 -11.25 -39.77
N LYS A 832 24.07 -9.95 -39.49
CA LYS A 832 25.19 -9.00 -39.31
C LYS A 832 25.11 -8.33 -37.93
N TYR A 833 26.19 -8.37 -37.16
CA TYR A 833 26.27 -7.80 -35.81
C TYR A 833 26.87 -6.38 -35.84
N ASP A 834 26.16 -5.37 -35.30
CA ASP A 834 26.63 -3.97 -35.26
C ASP A 834 26.95 -3.44 -33.85
N GLY A 835 26.81 -4.29 -32.82
CA GLY A 835 27.41 -4.06 -31.51
C GLY A 835 26.43 -3.82 -30.36
N THR A 836 25.12 -3.87 -30.55
CA THR A 836 24.17 -3.81 -29.41
C THR A 836 23.05 -4.85 -29.38
N GLU A 837 22.63 -5.48 -30.49
CA GLU A 837 21.65 -6.59 -30.51
C GLU A 837 21.65 -7.30 -31.88
N TRP A 838 21.08 -8.50 -31.98
CA TRP A 838 20.88 -9.20 -33.26
C TRP A 838 19.51 -8.78 -33.84
N ASP A 839 19.47 -7.79 -34.72
CA ASP A 839 18.24 -7.39 -35.43
C ASP A 839 18.30 -7.76 -36.92
N LEU A 840 17.19 -8.30 -37.43
CA LEU A 840 16.88 -8.33 -38.86
C LEU A 840 16.40 -6.91 -39.24
N GLU A 841 16.78 -6.41 -40.41
CA GLU A 841 16.54 -5.00 -40.80
C GLU A 841 15.12 -4.47 -40.47
N PRO A 842 15.00 -3.21 -40.03
CA PRO A 842 13.73 -2.63 -39.59
C PRO A 842 12.72 -2.59 -40.74
N ARG A 843 11.59 -3.29 -40.57
CA ARG A 843 10.42 -3.12 -41.43
C ARG A 843 9.62 -1.92 -40.91
N ASP A 844 9.80 -0.78 -41.60
CA ASP A 844 8.93 0.39 -41.61
C ASP A 844 8.64 1.08 -40.27
N ALA A 845 9.58 1.95 -39.87
CA ALA A 845 9.28 3.08 -38.99
C ALA A 845 8.19 3.97 -39.62
N GLY A 846 6.94 3.78 -39.21
CA GLY A 846 5.84 4.64 -39.67
C GLY A 846 4.41 4.07 -39.60
N VAL A 847 4.17 2.89 -39.03
CA VAL A 847 2.81 2.30 -39.02
C VAL A 847 2.23 2.27 -37.60
N SER A 848 0.98 2.71 -37.43
CA SER A 848 0.30 2.90 -36.14
C SER A 848 -0.09 1.58 -35.42
N HIS A 849 0.56 0.46 -35.72
CA HIS A 849 0.23 -0.87 -35.20
C HIS A 849 1.30 -1.44 -34.25
N ASP A 850 2.33 -0.65 -33.94
CA ASP A 850 3.53 -1.03 -33.18
C ASP A 850 3.44 -0.89 -31.66
N VAL A 851 2.27 -0.56 -31.11
CA VAL A 851 2.04 -0.52 -29.65
C VAL A 851 1.11 -1.67 -29.28
N LEU A 852 1.56 -2.59 -28.43
CA LEU A 852 0.70 -3.63 -27.86
C LEU A 852 -0.43 -2.97 -27.07
N ASN A 853 -1.64 -3.00 -27.62
CA ASN A 853 -2.79 -2.40 -26.98
C ASN A 853 -4.02 -3.30 -27.17
N ILE A 854 -4.23 -4.19 -26.21
CA ILE A 854 -5.44 -5.00 -26.12
C ILE A 854 -6.59 -4.07 -25.70
N HIS A 855 -7.44 -3.70 -26.66
CA HIS A 855 -8.59 -2.83 -26.43
C HIS A 855 -9.85 -3.61 -26.09
N LYS A 856 -10.01 -4.81 -26.64
CA LYS A 856 -11.11 -5.72 -26.32
C LYS A 856 -10.58 -7.05 -25.80
N LEU A 857 -10.85 -7.31 -24.52
CA LEU A 857 -10.48 -8.55 -23.85
C LEU A 857 -11.76 -9.25 -23.39
N ALA A 858 -11.85 -10.55 -23.65
CA ALA A 858 -12.94 -11.37 -23.15
C ALA A 858 -12.41 -12.55 -22.33
N ALA A 859 -13.17 -12.95 -21.31
CA ALA A 859 -12.87 -14.09 -20.48
C ALA A 859 -14.08 -15.01 -20.39
N ILE A 860 -13.95 -16.22 -20.94
CA ILE A 860 -14.97 -17.26 -20.93
C ILE A 860 -14.43 -18.52 -20.25
N GLY A 861 -15.31 -19.35 -19.70
CA GLY A 861 -14.89 -20.58 -19.05
C GLY A 861 -15.65 -20.93 -17.77
N ASP A 862 -15.03 -21.82 -17.02
CA ASP A 862 -15.53 -22.43 -15.79
C ASP A 862 -15.11 -21.66 -14.52
N SER A 863 -15.21 -22.34 -13.37
CA SER A 863 -14.87 -21.80 -12.05
C SER A 863 -13.40 -21.38 -11.88
N TYR A 864 -12.47 -21.92 -12.66
CA TYR A 864 -11.06 -21.51 -12.59
C TYR A 864 -10.87 -20.14 -13.26
N SER A 865 -11.62 -19.84 -14.31
CA SER A 865 -11.61 -18.51 -14.93
C SER A 865 -12.46 -17.51 -14.12
N ALA A 866 -13.55 -17.95 -13.48
CA ALA A 866 -14.34 -17.11 -12.58
C ALA A 866 -13.59 -16.71 -11.30
N GLY A 867 -12.64 -17.55 -10.85
CA GLY A 867 -11.72 -17.26 -9.74
C GLY A 867 -12.31 -17.49 -8.36
N ILE A 868 -12.99 -18.62 -8.15
CA ILE A 868 -13.65 -18.95 -6.87
C ILE A 868 -12.70 -18.78 -5.68
N GLY A 869 -13.02 -17.81 -4.83
CA GLY A 869 -12.28 -17.51 -3.61
C GLY A 869 -11.09 -16.56 -3.78
N ALA A 870 -10.76 -16.15 -5.02
CA ALA A 870 -9.66 -15.26 -5.30
C ALA A 870 -10.06 -13.79 -5.16
N GLY A 871 -9.96 -13.26 -3.94
CA GLY A 871 -10.32 -11.86 -3.63
C GLY A 871 -11.79 -11.69 -3.28
N ASP A 872 -12.36 -10.55 -3.66
CA ASP A 872 -13.77 -10.21 -3.41
C ASP A 872 -14.65 -10.63 -4.60
N ARG A 873 -15.85 -11.16 -4.29
CA ARG A 873 -16.84 -11.54 -5.31
C ARG A 873 -17.43 -10.28 -5.93
N LEU A 874 -17.48 -10.25 -7.26
CA LEU A 874 -18.04 -9.17 -8.05
C LEU A 874 -19.59 -9.22 -8.05
N GLY A 875 -20.21 -8.06 -8.26
CA GLY A 875 -21.67 -7.91 -8.29
C GLY A 875 -22.34 -7.77 -6.92
N SER A 876 -23.66 -7.65 -6.91
CA SER A 876 -24.44 -7.51 -5.68
C SER A 876 -25.07 -8.83 -5.25
N VAL A 877 -25.19 -9.07 -3.94
CA VAL A 877 -25.93 -10.22 -3.40
C VAL A 877 -27.38 -10.28 -3.88
N TYR A 878 -27.99 -9.14 -4.20
CA TYR A 878 -29.35 -9.08 -4.74
C TYR A 878 -29.45 -9.65 -6.17
N ASP A 879 -28.34 -9.77 -6.89
CA ASP A 879 -28.27 -10.31 -8.25
C ASP A 879 -28.08 -11.83 -8.28
N ALA A 880 -28.05 -12.48 -7.12
CA ALA A 880 -27.75 -13.90 -6.98
C ALA A 880 -28.66 -14.82 -7.79
N PHE A 881 -29.92 -14.45 -8.01
CA PHE A 881 -30.91 -15.25 -8.75
C PHE A 881 -31.04 -14.89 -10.23
N THR A 882 -30.26 -13.91 -10.71
CA THR A 882 -30.31 -13.45 -12.09
C THR A 882 -29.22 -14.15 -12.90
N SER A 883 -29.60 -15.11 -13.73
CA SER A 883 -28.65 -15.90 -14.53
C SER A 883 -27.71 -15.02 -15.35
N GLY A 884 -26.40 -15.30 -15.26
CA GLY A 884 -25.34 -14.63 -16.01
C GLY A 884 -24.74 -13.37 -15.37
N THR A 885 -25.27 -12.88 -14.24
CA THR A 885 -24.67 -11.77 -13.47
C THR A 885 -23.35 -12.19 -12.83
N ASP A 886 -22.52 -11.20 -12.47
CA ASP A 886 -21.22 -11.45 -11.81
C ASP A 886 -21.38 -12.23 -10.51
N PHE A 887 -22.40 -11.88 -9.73
CA PHE A 887 -22.70 -12.57 -8.49
C PHE A 887 -23.17 -14.01 -8.80
N ALA A 888 -24.18 -14.22 -9.66
CA ALA A 888 -24.69 -15.56 -9.98
C ALA A 888 -23.60 -16.49 -10.55
N CYS A 889 -22.69 -15.96 -11.38
CA CYS A 889 -21.58 -16.71 -11.96
C CYS A 889 -20.35 -16.86 -11.04
N ALA A 890 -20.39 -16.27 -9.85
CA ALA A 890 -19.32 -16.29 -8.86
C ALA A 890 -17.97 -15.80 -9.41
N ARG A 891 -17.97 -14.61 -10.03
CA ARG A 891 -16.76 -13.96 -10.56
C ARG A 891 -16.07 -13.16 -9.46
N TYR A 892 -14.74 -13.15 -9.44
CA TYR A 892 -13.95 -12.47 -8.41
C TYR A 892 -12.92 -11.50 -9.00
N ASP A 893 -12.55 -10.49 -8.22
CA ASP A 893 -11.64 -9.41 -8.61
C ASP A 893 -10.14 -9.77 -8.59
N HIS A 894 -9.75 -10.96 -8.10
CA HIS A 894 -8.38 -11.49 -8.26
C HIS A 894 -8.35 -12.76 -9.12
N ALA A 895 -9.42 -13.04 -9.85
CA ALA A 895 -9.41 -14.07 -10.89
C ALA A 895 -8.35 -13.75 -11.96
N TYR A 896 -7.67 -14.76 -12.49
CA TYR A 896 -6.59 -14.53 -13.47
C TYR A 896 -7.03 -13.69 -14.69
N PRO A 897 -8.25 -13.80 -15.25
CA PRO A 897 -8.65 -12.96 -16.36
C PRO A 897 -8.87 -11.50 -15.95
N TYR A 898 -9.35 -11.27 -14.73
CA TYR A 898 -9.46 -9.93 -14.17
C TYR A 898 -8.07 -9.32 -13.96
N LEU A 899 -7.10 -10.11 -13.48
CA LEU A 899 -5.71 -9.67 -13.33
C LEU A 899 -5.06 -9.36 -14.69
N VAL A 900 -5.26 -10.20 -15.72
CA VAL A 900 -4.82 -9.91 -17.10
C VAL A 900 -5.46 -8.60 -17.59
N ASN A 901 -6.74 -8.39 -17.29
CA ASN A 901 -7.42 -7.14 -17.64
C ASN A 901 -6.84 -5.90 -16.94
N GLN A 902 -6.31 -6.02 -15.73
CA GLN A 902 -5.68 -4.91 -15.01
C GLN A 902 -4.20 -4.70 -15.37
N ASP A 903 -3.62 -5.58 -16.19
CA ASP A 903 -2.20 -5.53 -16.52
C ASP A 903 -1.90 -4.47 -17.59
N ASP A 904 -0.98 -3.57 -17.27
CA ASP A 904 -0.56 -2.45 -18.12
C ASP A 904 0.42 -2.87 -19.22
N ARG A 905 1.05 -4.05 -19.09
CA ARG A 905 1.98 -4.59 -20.12
C ARG A 905 1.28 -4.95 -21.43
N ILE A 906 -0.04 -5.16 -21.41
CA ILE A 906 -0.84 -5.46 -22.61
C ILE A 906 -1.69 -4.26 -23.08
N GLY A 907 -1.33 -3.04 -22.64
CA GLY A 907 -2.01 -1.79 -23.00
C GLY A 907 -2.69 -1.10 -21.81
N ASP A 908 -3.25 0.08 -22.04
CA ASP A 908 -3.90 0.91 -21.01
C ASP A 908 -5.19 0.24 -20.47
N PRO A 909 -5.21 -0.23 -19.21
CA PRO A 909 -6.37 -0.92 -18.65
C PRO A 909 -7.64 -0.06 -18.64
N ALA A 910 -7.49 1.27 -18.49
CA ALA A 910 -8.63 2.19 -18.45
C ALA A 910 -9.33 2.35 -19.82
N LYS A 911 -8.67 1.94 -20.91
CA LYS A 911 -9.21 1.95 -22.28
C LYS A 911 -9.59 0.56 -22.78
N ARG A 912 -9.49 -0.46 -21.93
CA ARG A 912 -9.83 -1.84 -22.26
C ARG A 912 -11.30 -2.10 -21.97
N SER A 913 -12.03 -2.50 -23.00
CA SER A 913 -13.36 -3.06 -22.86
C SER A 913 -13.22 -4.54 -22.49
N PHE A 914 -13.62 -4.87 -21.27
CA PHE A 914 -13.50 -6.23 -20.72
C PHE A 914 -14.86 -6.91 -20.62
N GLN A 915 -15.01 -8.07 -21.25
CA GLN A 915 -16.20 -8.92 -21.13
C GLN A 915 -15.88 -10.14 -20.27
N PHE A 916 -16.18 -10.05 -18.97
CA PHE A 916 -16.00 -11.16 -18.04
C PHE A 916 -17.25 -12.04 -18.01
N LEU A 917 -17.26 -13.15 -18.75
CA LEU A 917 -18.42 -14.03 -18.91
C LEU A 917 -18.25 -15.43 -18.32
N SER A 918 -17.09 -15.73 -17.76
CA SER A 918 -16.80 -17.01 -17.10
C SER A 918 -17.81 -17.29 -15.99
N CYS A 919 -18.18 -18.55 -15.79
CA CYS A 919 -19.24 -18.93 -14.87
C CYS A 919 -18.88 -20.23 -14.15
N SER A 920 -19.05 -20.24 -12.83
CA SER A 920 -18.86 -21.46 -12.03
C SER A 920 -19.77 -22.59 -12.51
N GLY A 921 -19.24 -23.81 -12.56
CA GLY A 921 -19.96 -25.01 -13.02
C GLY A 921 -20.18 -25.15 -14.53
N ALA A 922 -19.79 -24.15 -15.35
CA ALA A 922 -19.96 -24.23 -16.79
C ALA A 922 -19.23 -25.44 -17.40
N VAL A 923 -19.91 -26.16 -18.30
CA VAL A 923 -19.32 -27.14 -19.22
C VAL A 923 -19.10 -26.52 -20.61
N ILE A 924 -18.40 -27.22 -21.51
CA ILE A 924 -18.11 -26.72 -22.87
C ILE A 924 -19.38 -26.27 -23.59
N LYS A 925 -20.49 -27.00 -23.41
CA LYS A 925 -21.77 -26.66 -24.02
C LYS A 925 -22.30 -25.30 -23.56
N ASP A 926 -22.20 -24.99 -22.26
CA ASP A 926 -22.67 -23.71 -21.70
C ASP A 926 -21.82 -22.55 -22.21
N VAL A 927 -20.51 -22.77 -22.39
CA VAL A 927 -19.64 -21.77 -23.00
C VAL A 927 -20.07 -21.46 -24.45
N ILE A 928 -20.42 -22.49 -25.23
CA ILE A 928 -20.89 -22.33 -26.62
C ILE A 928 -22.27 -21.66 -26.69
N ASP A 929 -23.19 -22.05 -25.81
CA ASP A 929 -24.59 -21.64 -25.92
C ASP A 929 -24.90 -20.34 -25.17
N ASP A 930 -24.20 -20.05 -24.07
CA ASP A 930 -24.54 -18.95 -23.17
C ASP A 930 -23.47 -17.87 -23.05
N GLN A 931 -22.18 -18.22 -23.16
CA GLN A 931 -21.08 -17.26 -22.99
C GLN A 931 -20.63 -16.65 -24.33
N ILE A 932 -20.20 -17.48 -25.29
CA ILE A 932 -19.70 -17.02 -26.59
C ILE A 932 -20.72 -16.14 -27.35
N PRO A 933 -22.03 -16.43 -27.36
CA PRO A 933 -23.00 -15.59 -28.07
C PRO A 933 -23.07 -14.16 -27.54
N LYS A 934 -22.80 -13.96 -26.23
CA LYS A 934 -22.77 -12.65 -25.57
C LYS A 934 -21.47 -11.87 -25.78
N LEU A 935 -20.43 -12.51 -26.33
CA LEU A 935 -19.20 -11.81 -26.69
C LEU A 935 -19.42 -10.89 -27.87
N ASP A 936 -18.88 -9.68 -27.77
CA ASP A 936 -18.77 -8.78 -28.91
C ASP A 936 -17.85 -9.39 -29.96
N SER A 937 -18.04 -9.03 -31.23
CA SER A 937 -17.08 -9.34 -32.28
C SER A 937 -15.81 -8.49 -32.17
N ASN A 938 -14.75 -8.94 -32.84
CA ASN A 938 -13.45 -8.27 -32.93
C ASN A 938 -12.72 -8.17 -31.57
N GLN A 939 -12.73 -9.25 -30.78
CA GLN A 939 -11.92 -9.37 -29.57
C GLN A 939 -10.43 -9.39 -29.92
N ASP A 940 -9.60 -8.62 -29.22
CA ASP A 940 -8.15 -8.60 -29.42
C ASP A 940 -7.45 -9.76 -28.66
N ALA A 941 -8.09 -10.25 -27.60
CA ALA A 941 -7.71 -11.47 -26.91
C ALA A 941 -8.93 -12.12 -26.23
N ILE A 942 -8.95 -13.46 -26.17
CA ILE A 942 -9.94 -14.23 -25.39
C ILE A 942 -9.18 -15.18 -24.48
N THR A 943 -9.46 -15.18 -23.17
CA THR A 943 -8.98 -16.23 -22.27
C THR A 943 -10.06 -17.31 -22.09
N LEU A 944 -9.63 -18.58 -22.05
CA LEU A 944 -10.51 -19.73 -21.89
C LEU A 944 -9.95 -20.76 -20.90
N SER A 945 -10.71 -21.10 -19.86
CA SER A 945 -10.50 -22.27 -19.01
C SER A 945 -11.75 -23.15 -19.05
N ILE A 946 -11.66 -24.37 -19.58
CA ILE A 946 -12.82 -25.27 -19.70
C ILE A 946 -12.41 -26.74 -19.86
N GLY A 947 -13.30 -27.65 -19.47
CA GLY A 947 -13.17 -29.09 -19.74
C GLY A 947 -13.15 -29.97 -18.49
N GLY A 948 -12.79 -29.44 -17.33
CA GLY A 948 -12.79 -30.18 -16.06
C GLY A 948 -14.19 -30.67 -15.66
N ASN A 949 -15.21 -29.83 -15.81
CA ASN A 949 -16.60 -30.19 -15.49
C ASN A 949 -17.16 -31.24 -16.46
N ASP A 950 -16.81 -31.16 -17.75
CA ASP A 950 -17.24 -32.09 -18.80
C ASP A 950 -16.78 -33.54 -18.56
N VAL A 951 -15.66 -33.72 -17.84
CA VAL A 951 -15.14 -35.03 -17.44
C VAL A 951 -15.56 -35.45 -16.03
N GLY A 952 -16.50 -34.72 -15.42
CA GLY A 952 -17.15 -35.09 -14.16
C GLY A 952 -16.33 -34.82 -12.90
N LEU A 953 -15.56 -33.72 -12.86
CA LEU A 953 -14.73 -33.34 -11.71
C LEU A 953 -15.51 -33.32 -10.37
N VAL A 954 -16.72 -32.77 -10.34
CA VAL A 954 -17.57 -32.73 -9.12
C VAL A 954 -17.86 -34.14 -8.60
N ASN A 955 -18.26 -35.04 -9.49
CA ASN A 955 -18.54 -36.45 -9.16
C ASN A 955 -17.28 -37.19 -8.73
N LEU A 956 -16.13 -36.88 -9.33
CA LEU A 956 -14.83 -37.42 -8.96
C LEU A 956 -14.43 -36.99 -7.55
N LEU A 957 -14.54 -35.70 -7.22
CA LEU A 957 -14.26 -35.17 -5.90
C LEU A 957 -15.24 -35.72 -4.84
N ASN A 958 -16.53 -35.86 -5.16
CA ASN A 958 -17.49 -36.52 -4.28
C ASN A 958 -17.11 -37.99 -4.04
N SER A 959 -16.82 -38.76 -5.09
CA SER A 959 -16.58 -40.20 -4.97
C SER A 959 -15.26 -40.56 -4.27
N CYS A 960 -14.23 -39.72 -4.42
CA CYS A 960 -12.86 -40.06 -4.03
C CYS A 960 -12.25 -39.18 -2.94
N ILE A 961 -12.83 -38.00 -2.66
CA ILE A 961 -12.26 -37.03 -1.71
C ILE A 961 -13.24 -36.76 -0.57
N PHE A 962 -14.39 -36.14 -0.87
CA PHE A 962 -15.31 -35.63 0.15
C PHE A 962 -16.34 -36.66 0.63
N GLN A 963 -16.87 -37.50 -0.26
CA GLN A 963 -17.98 -38.45 0.01
C GLN A 963 -19.22 -37.81 0.66
N MET A 964 -19.66 -36.65 0.15
CA MET A 964 -20.87 -35.94 0.63
C MET A 964 -22.15 -36.74 0.41
N GLY A 965 -22.24 -37.49 -0.69
CA GLY A 965 -23.35 -38.38 -1.01
C GLY A 965 -22.88 -39.54 -1.87
N VAL A 966 -22.40 -40.61 -1.25
CA VAL A 966 -21.93 -41.83 -1.92
C VAL A 966 -22.67 -43.02 -1.33
N PHE A 967 -23.23 -43.86 -2.19
CA PHE A 967 -24.14 -44.94 -1.82
C PHE A 967 -23.70 -46.28 -2.39
N THR A 968 -24.12 -47.37 -1.78
CA THR A 968 -24.14 -48.68 -2.46
C THR A 968 -25.21 -48.68 -3.56
N LYS A 969 -25.11 -49.60 -4.52
CA LYS A 969 -26.12 -49.73 -5.60
C LYS A 969 -27.54 -49.93 -5.06
N ALA A 970 -27.68 -50.66 -3.95
CA ALA A 970 -28.97 -50.89 -3.30
C ALA A 970 -29.54 -49.59 -2.71
N GLN A 971 -28.71 -48.82 -2.01
CA GLN A 971 -29.10 -47.53 -1.42
C GLN A 971 -29.42 -46.47 -2.47
N ALA A 972 -28.68 -46.42 -3.59
CA ALA A 972 -29.01 -45.49 -4.67
C ALA A 972 -30.38 -45.81 -5.31
N LEU A 973 -30.73 -47.10 -5.43
CA LEU A 973 -32.06 -47.51 -5.91
C LEU A 973 -33.16 -47.15 -4.90
N GLU A 974 -32.91 -47.35 -3.61
CA GLU A 974 -33.83 -46.96 -2.54
C GLU A 974 -34.05 -45.44 -2.49
N ALA A 975 -32.98 -44.66 -2.54
CA ALA A 975 -33.02 -43.20 -2.56
C ALA A 975 -33.81 -42.66 -3.76
N LYS A 976 -33.65 -43.30 -4.92
CA LYS A 976 -34.42 -42.98 -6.13
C LYS A 976 -35.92 -43.21 -5.92
N VAL A 977 -36.32 -44.32 -5.29
CA VAL A 977 -37.73 -44.60 -4.99
C VAL A 977 -38.28 -43.61 -3.96
N LEU A 978 -37.52 -43.27 -2.92
CA LEU A 978 -37.92 -42.28 -1.91
C LEU A 978 -38.11 -40.89 -2.52
N ALA A 979 -37.23 -40.46 -3.42
CA ALA A 979 -37.35 -39.18 -4.13
C ALA A 979 -38.58 -39.12 -5.06
N GLU A 980 -39.14 -40.26 -5.48
CA GLU A 980 -40.37 -40.31 -6.28
C GLU A 980 -41.65 -40.13 -5.45
N VAL A 981 -41.63 -40.47 -4.16
CA VAL A 981 -42.80 -40.41 -3.27
C VAL A 981 -42.80 -39.19 -2.34
N ASP A 982 -41.61 -38.68 -1.98
CA ASP A 982 -41.47 -37.51 -1.13
C ASP A 982 -41.63 -36.20 -1.93
N LYS A 983 -42.65 -35.40 -1.59
CA LYS A 983 -42.93 -34.13 -2.25
C LYS A 983 -41.84 -33.08 -2.06
N GLU A 984 -41.08 -33.16 -0.97
CA GLU A 984 -39.98 -32.24 -0.67
C GLU A 984 -38.75 -32.50 -1.55
N TYR A 985 -38.58 -33.75 -2.00
CA TYR A 985 -37.46 -34.21 -2.83
C TYR A 985 -37.83 -34.48 -4.29
N ALA A 986 -39.01 -34.02 -4.73
CA ALA A 986 -39.48 -34.24 -6.10
C ALA A 986 -38.50 -33.70 -7.18
N TRP A 987 -37.69 -32.69 -6.86
CA TRP A 987 -36.62 -32.16 -7.72
C TRP A 987 -35.50 -33.19 -7.99
N ALA A 988 -35.23 -34.11 -7.06
CA ALA A 988 -34.18 -35.12 -7.15
C ALA A 988 -34.58 -36.34 -8.01
N LYS A 989 -35.83 -36.40 -8.49
CA LYS A 989 -36.30 -37.47 -9.37
C LYS A 989 -35.46 -37.61 -10.65
N ALA A 990 -35.00 -36.47 -11.18
CA ALA A 990 -34.19 -36.40 -12.40
C ALA A 990 -32.68 -36.51 -12.13
N PHE A 991 -32.25 -36.71 -10.89
CA PHE A 991 -30.85 -36.80 -10.51
C PHE A 991 -30.18 -38.08 -11.06
N ASP A 992 -28.90 -38.01 -11.41
CA ASP A 992 -28.11 -39.19 -11.83
C ASP A 992 -27.73 -40.04 -10.62
N TRP A 993 -28.68 -40.84 -10.12
CA TRP A 993 -28.49 -41.74 -8.98
C TRP A 993 -27.40 -42.80 -9.23
N ASP A 994 -27.17 -43.17 -10.49
CA ASP A 994 -26.12 -44.13 -10.83
C ASP A 994 -24.74 -43.54 -10.52
N SER A 995 -24.53 -42.23 -10.70
CA SER A 995 -23.27 -41.55 -10.35
C SER A 995 -22.88 -41.71 -8.88
N LEU A 996 -23.84 -41.73 -7.96
CA LEU A 996 -23.59 -41.83 -6.52
C LEU A 996 -23.17 -43.23 -6.07
N SER A 997 -23.33 -44.24 -6.93
CA SER A 997 -23.03 -45.65 -6.62
C SER A 997 -21.87 -46.27 -7.41
N ARG A 998 -21.15 -45.46 -8.19
CA ARG A 998 -19.98 -45.91 -8.98
C ARG A 998 -18.76 -46.23 -8.12
N GLY A 999 -18.65 -45.63 -6.94
CA GLY A 999 -17.44 -45.69 -6.11
C GLY A 999 -16.27 -44.94 -6.74
N CYS A 1000 -15.19 -44.73 -5.98
CA CYS A 1000 -14.05 -43.94 -6.45
C CYS A 1000 -13.40 -44.50 -7.73
N GLU A 1001 -13.04 -45.78 -7.74
CA GLU A 1001 -12.37 -46.40 -8.90
C GLU A 1001 -13.26 -46.43 -10.15
N GLY A 1002 -14.56 -46.71 -9.97
CA GLY A 1002 -15.53 -46.68 -11.07
C GLY A 1002 -15.69 -45.26 -11.64
N GLN A 1003 -15.64 -44.23 -10.79
CA GLN A 1003 -15.73 -42.84 -11.22
C GLN A 1003 -14.43 -42.36 -11.89
N ILE A 1004 -13.24 -42.75 -11.41
CA ILE A 1004 -11.95 -42.48 -12.07
C ILE A 1004 -11.96 -43.04 -13.50
N GLU A 1005 -12.39 -44.30 -13.66
CA GLU A 1005 -12.46 -44.94 -14.96
C GLU A 1005 -13.51 -44.29 -15.88
N TYR A 1006 -14.66 -43.88 -15.32
CA TYR A 1006 -15.67 -43.15 -16.08
C TYR A 1006 -15.15 -41.79 -16.57
N SER A 1007 -14.52 -40.99 -15.70
CA SER A 1007 -13.90 -39.71 -16.05
C SER A 1007 -12.78 -39.88 -17.09
N ARG A 1008 -11.97 -40.94 -16.96
CA ARG A 1008 -10.94 -41.30 -17.96
C ARG A 1008 -11.57 -41.61 -19.32
N ARG A 1009 -12.67 -42.35 -19.36
CA ARG A 1009 -13.38 -42.63 -20.63
C ARG A 1009 -13.93 -41.37 -21.25
N LEU A 1010 -14.56 -40.49 -20.47
CA LEU A 1010 -15.05 -39.20 -20.97
C LEU A 1010 -13.93 -38.33 -21.54
N ALA A 1011 -12.79 -38.25 -20.85
CA ALA A 1011 -11.64 -37.48 -21.33
C ALA A 1011 -11.06 -38.02 -22.64
N ASN A 1012 -11.06 -39.35 -22.83
CA ASN A 1012 -10.58 -39.99 -24.06
C ASN A 1012 -11.66 -40.13 -25.15
N ASP A 1013 -12.89 -39.70 -24.89
CA ASP A 1013 -14.00 -39.85 -25.83
C ASP A 1013 -13.83 -38.88 -27.01
N GLU A 1014 -14.03 -39.37 -28.23
CA GLU A 1014 -13.97 -38.55 -29.44
C GLU A 1014 -14.98 -37.38 -29.38
N ALA A 1015 -16.11 -37.55 -28.70
CA ALA A 1015 -17.09 -36.50 -28.49
C ALA A 1015 -16.54 -35.37 -27.60
N PHE A 1016 -15.68 -35.65 -26.63
CA PHE A 1016 -15.04 -34.62 -25.81
C PHE A 1016 -14.05 -33.81 -26.66
N ALA A 1017 -13.20 -34.47 -27.45
CA ALA A 1017 -12.32 -33.81 -28.40
C ALA A 1017 -13.10 -32.93 -29.41
N LYS A 1018 -14.22 -33.43 -29.96
CA LYS A 1018 -15.09 -32.67 -30.86
C LYS A 1018 -15.73 -31.46 -30.19
N LYS A 1019 -16.10 -31.54 -28.92
CA LYS A 1019 -16.62 -30.41 -28.15
C LYS A 1019 -15.55 -29.33 -27.95
N LEU A 1020 -14.31 -29.73 -27.62
CA LEU A 1020 -13.17 -28.81 -27.53
C LEU A 1020 -12.92 -28.10 -28.87
N ASP A 1021 -12.94 -28.84 -29.97
CA ASP A 1021 -12.81 -28.25 -31.31
C ASP A 1021 -13.96 -27.27 -31.61
N ALA A 1022 -15.19 -27.61 -31.21
CA ALA A 1022 -16.36 -26.77 -31.41
C ALA A 1022 -16.28 -25.44 -30.63
N VAL A 1023 -15.86 -25.46 -29.36
CA VAL A 1023 -15.74 -24.24 -28.56
C VAL A 1023 -14.61 -23.34 -29.04
N LEU A 1024 -13.47 -23.92 -29.42
CA LEU A 1024 -12.37 -23.14 -30.02
C LEU A 1024 -12.78 -22.55 -31.36
N THR A 1025 -13.48 -23.32 -32.20
CA THR A 1025 -14.04 -22.82 -33.47
C THR A 1025 -15.03 -21.69 -33.24
N ALA A 1026 -15.90 -21.79 -32.24
CA ALA A 1026 -16.88 -20.77 -31.91
C ALA A 1026 -16.21 -19.50 -31.34
N ALA A 1027 -15.25 -19.64 -30.42
CA ALA A 1027 -14.50 -18.52 -29.84
C ALA A 1027 -13.67 -17.78 -30.90
N LYS A 1028 -13.01 -18.50 -31.81
CA LYS A 1028 -12.24 -17.93 -32.92
C LYS A 1028 -13.07 -16.99 -33.80
N LYS A 1029 -14.36 -17.26 -34.00
CA LYS A 1029 -15.25 -16.40 -34.79
C LYS A 1029 -15.46 -15.01 -34.16
N LYS A 1030 -15.11 -14.83 -32.89
CA LYS A 1030 -15.20 -13.55 -32.18
C LYS A 1030 -13.90 -12.76 -32.21
N LEU A 1031 -12.79 -13.34 -32.67
CA LEU A 1031 -11.48 -12.69 -32.72
C LEU A 1031 -11.40 -11.62 -33.81
N ASN A 1032 -10.65 -10.56 -33.52
CA ASN A 1032 -10.15 -9.61 -34.51
C ASN A 1032 -9.06 -10.26 -35.37
N ASN A 1033 -8.71 -9.65 -36.51
CA ASN A 1033 -7.65 -10.17 -37.36
C ASN A 1033 -6.31 -10.19 -36.63
N GLY A 1034 -5.65 -11.35 -36.57
CA GLY A 1034 -4.43 -11.56 -35.80
C GLY A 1034 -4.63 -11.67 -34.28
N ALA A 1035 -5.84 -11.57 -33.74
CA ALA A 1035 -6.07 -11.83 -32.31
C ALA A 1035 -6.02 -13.33 -31.98
N LYS A 1036 -5.93 -13.68 -30.69
CA LYS A 1036 -5.82 -15.08 -30.25
C LYS A 1036 -6.70 -15.47 -29.07
N VAL A 1037 -6.99 -16.76 -28.98
CA VAL A 1037 -7.55 -17.41 -27.78
C VAL A 1037 -6.41 -18.03 -26.95
N TYR A 1038 -6.33 -17.69 -25.67
CA TYR A 1038 -5.38 -18.25 -24.70
C TYR A 1038 -6.11 -19.25 -23.81
N VAL A 1039 -5.85 -20.53 -24.06
CA VAL A 1039 -6.49 -21.66 -23.38
C VAL A 1039 -5.60 -22.12 -22.24
N THR A 1040 -6.04 -21.97 -21.00
CA THR A 1040 -5.28 -22.43 -19.84
C THR A 1040 -5.45 -23.93 -19.65
N GLY A 1041 -4.34 -24.65 -19.41
CA GLY A 1041 -4.37 -26.00 -18.89
C GLY A 1041 -4.79 -26.03 -17.42
N TYR A 1042 -4.74 -27.21 -16.81
CA TYR A 1042 -4.93 -27.41 -15.37
C TYR A 1042 -3.60 -27.88 -14.73
N ALA A 1043 -3.30 -27.42 -13.52
CA ALA A 1043 -2.16 -27.95 -12.76
C ALA A 1043 -2.56 -29.18 -11.94
N LYS A 1044 -1.60 -30.10 -11.76
CA LYS A 1044 -1.76 -31.29 -10.94
C LYS A 1044 -1.96 -30.89 -9.48
N PHE A 1045 -2.95 -31.50 -8.83
CA PHE A 1045 -3.30 -31.21 -7.44
C PHE A 1045 -2.32 -31.79 -6.44
N PHE A 1046 -1.75 -32.96 -6.73
CA PHE A 1046 -0.91 -33.70 -5.80
C PHE A 1046 0.55 -33.71 -6.25
N SER A 1047 1.48 -33.66 -5.30
CA SER A 1047 2.92 -33.75 -5.55
C SER A 1047 3.28 -35.02 -6.32
N GLU A 1048 4.18 -34.88 -7.29
CA GLU A 1048 4.66 -35.97 -8.14
C GLU A 1048 5.68 -36.87 -7.42
N ASP A 1049 6.20 -36.42 -6.28
CA ASP A 1049 7.08 -37.23 -5.41
C ASP A 1049 6.33 -38.44 -4.82
N LEU A 1050 4.99 -38.37 -4.74
CA LEU A 1050 4.10 -39.47 -4.36
C LEU A 1050 4.57 -40.20 -3.09
N THR A 1051 4.92 -39.42 -2.07
CA THR A 1051 5.52 -39.93 -0.83
C THR A 1051 4.48 -40.68 0.03
N ALA A 1052 4.89 -41.72 0.77
CA ALA A 1052 3.96 -42.58 1.49
C ALA A 1052 3.29 -41.90 2.70
N GLU A 1053 3.85 -40.78 3.18
CA GLU A 1053 3.36 -40.04 4.34
C GLU A 1053 1.93 -39.52 4.15
N CYS A 1054 1.50 -39.27 2.90
CA CYS A 1054 0.14 -38.81 2.61
C CYS A 1054 -0.89 -39.95 2.51
N ASP A 1055 -0.47 -41.23 2.49
CA ASP A 1055 -1.39 -42.36 2.29
C ASP A 1055 -2.34 -42.56 3.48
N LYS A 1056 -2.00 -42.01 4.65
CA LYS A 1056 -2.84 -41.97 5.86
C LYS A 1056 -3.85 -40.82 5.87
N VAL A 1057 -3.76 -39.87 4.95
CA VAL A 1057 -4.59 -38.65 4.94
C VAL A 1057 -5.92 -38.95 4.28
N THR A 1058 -7.02 -38.50 4.88
CA THR A 1058 -8.37 -38.55 4.29
C THR A 1058 -9.05 -37.20 4.51
N TRP A 1059 -9.72 -36.72 3.47
CA TRP A 1059 -10.59 -35.53 3.52
C TRP A 1059 -12.06 -35.92 3.40
N THR A 1060 -12.37 -37.19 3.63
CA THR A 1060 -13.74 -37.67 3.65
C THR A 1060 -14.52 -36.95 4.74
N THR A 1061 -15.49 -36.16 4.31
CA THR A 1061 -16.41 -35.47 5.19
C THR A 1061 -17.55 -36.39 5.55
N TRP A 1062 -17.47 -36.99 6.72
CA TRP A 1062 -18.57 -37.77 7.25
C TRP A 1062 -19.68 -36.84 7.68
N ILE A 1063 -20.84 -36.91 7.03
CA ILE A 1063 -22.11 -36.42 7.58
C ILE A 1063 -22.76 -37.55 8.43
N TYR A 1064 -22.07 -38.63 8.83
CA TYR A 1064 -22.61 -39.68 9.74
C TYR A 1064 -21.51 -40.69 10.12
N LYS A 1065 -21.76 -41.59 11.10
CA LYS A 1065 -20.86 -42.71 11.41
C LYS A 1065 -20.96 -43.81 10.32
N LEU A 1066 -19.89 -43.95 9.54
CA LEU A 1066 -19.53 -45.02 8.57
C LEU A 1066 -20.28 -46.36 8.61
N GLU A 1067 -20.62 -46.88 9.80
CA GLU A 1067 -21.27 -48.18 9.98
C GLU A 1067 -22.66 -48.29 9.33
N ASN A 1068 -23.37 -47.18 9.07
CA ASN A 1068 -24.74 -47.21 8.55
C ASN A 1068 -24.88 -47.23 7.01
N LEU A 1069 -23.89 -46.76 6.24
CA LEU A 1069 -23.99 -46.69 4.77
C LEU A 1069 -23.09 -47.68 4.01
N GLY A 1070 -22.19 -48.40 4.68
CA GLY A 1070 -21.48 -49.54 4.08
C GLY A 1070 -20.41 -49.19 3.04
N GLN A 1071 -19.93 -47.93 3.00
CA GLN A 1071 -18.85 -47.47 2.12
C GLN A 1071 -17.63 -47.06 2.96
N PRO A 1072 -16.41 -47.58 2.72
CA PRO A 1072 -15.22 -47.23 3.49
C PRO A 1072 -14.74 -45.79 3.19
N ALA A 1073 -13.97 -45.23 4.15
CA ALA A 1073 -13.31 -43.93 4.00
C ALA A 1073 -12.31 -43.93 2.85
N GLU A 1074 -12.28 -42.82 2.11
CA GLU A 1074 -11.37 -42.67 1.00
C GLU A 1074 -10.12 -41.88 1.42
N TYR A 1075 -8.96 -42.52 1.27
CA TYR A 1075 -7.64 -41.98 1.62
C TYR A 1075 -6.87 -41.48 0.40
N LEU A 1076 -6.01 -40.48 0.58
CA LEU A 1076 -5.13 -39.91 -0.45
C LEU A 1076 -3.92 -40.82 -0.73
N THR A 1077 -4.19 -42.10 -0.97
CA THR A 1077 -3.16 -43.10 -1.27
C THR A 1077 -2.34 -42.69 -2.50
N LYS A 1078 -1.10 -43.16 -2.56
CA LYS A 1078 -0.21 -42.98 -3.69
C LYS A 1078 -0.87 -43.35 -5.02
N ALA A 1079 -1.58 -44.47 -5.07
CA ALA A 1079 -2.30 -44.92 -6.26
C ALA A 1079 -3.40 -43.93 -6.68
N ARG A 1080 -4.12 -43.36 -5.71
CA ARG A 1080 -5.17 -42.37 -5.96
C ARG A 1080 -4.61 -41.05 -6.47
N ARG A 1081 -3.59 -40.52 -5.79
CA ARG A 1081 -2.91 -39.27 -6.20
C ARG A 1081 -2.33 -39.38 -7.60
N ALA A 1082 -1.69 -40.51 -7.92
CA ALA A 1082 -1.20 -40.80 -9.26
C ALA A 1082 -2.35 -40.84 -10.29
N SER A 1083 -3.48 -41.46 -9.95
CA SER A 1083 -4.65 -41.52 -10.85
C SER A 1083 -5.27 -40.15 -11.12
N PHE A 1084 -5.34 -39.28 -10.12
CA PHE A 1084 -5.81 -37.90 -10.27
C PHE A 1084 -4.86 -37.08 -11.15
N ASN A 1085 -3.55 -37.16 -10.90
CA ASN A 1085 -2.56 -36.48 -11.72
C ASN A 1085 -2.62 -36.95 -13.18
N ALA A 1086 -2.78 -38.26 -13.42
CA ALA A 1086 -2.95 -38.81 -14.76
C ALA A 1086 -4.23 -38.35 -15.46
N LEU A 1087 -5.32 -38.09 -14.73
CA LEU A 1087 -6.54 -37.50 -15.29
C LEU A 1087 -6.31 -36.04 -15.70
N VAL A 1088 -5.59 -35.26 -14.90
CA VAL A 1088 -5.19 -33.89 -15.25
C VAL A 1088 -4.32 -33.89 -16.51
N ASP A 1089 -3.34 -34.79 -16.59
CA ASP A 1089 -2.51 -34.93 -17.80
C ASP A 1089 -3.34 -35.31 -19.02
N ASN A 1090 -4.33 -36.19 -18.87
CA ASN A 1090 -5.22 -36.57 -19.97
C ASN A 1090 -6.01 -35.37 -20.50
N VAL A 1091 -6.67 -34.61 -19.62
CA VAL A 1091 -7.41 -33.40 -20.00
C VAL A 1091 -6.50 -32.38 -20.66
N ASN A 1092 -5.32 -32.12 -20.09
CA ASN A 1092 -4.33 -31.22 -20.68
C ASN A 1092 -3.85 -31.69 -22.06
N ASN A 1093 -3.63 -32.99 -22.26
CA ASN A 1093 -3.26 -33.55 -23.55
C ASN A 1093 -4.36 -33.35 -24.60
N GLN A 1094 -5.63 -33.52 -24.22
CA GLN A 1094 -6.77 -33.26 -25.11
C GLN A 1094 -6.90 -31.76 -25.45
N LEU A 1095 -6.67 -30.88 -24.47
CA LEU A 1095 -6.62 -29.44 -24.69
C LEU A 1095 -5.49 -29.04 -25.63
N ARG A 1096 -4.26 -29.53 -25.41
CA ARG A 1096 -3.13 -29.30 -26.32
C ARG A 1096 -3.44 -29.78 -27.73
N ALA A 1097 -3.95 -31.00 -27.88
CA ALA A 1097 -4.33 -31.55 -29.18
C ALA A 1097 -5.44 -30.72 -29.87
N ALA A 1098 -6.41 -30.20 -29.12
CA ALA A 1098 -7.45 -29.31 -29.66
C ALA A 1098 -6.88 -27.94 -30.07
N VAL A 1099 -5.96 -27.38 -29.30
CA VAL A 1099 -5.23 -26.14 -29.63
C VAL A 1099 -4.40 -26.33 -30.90
N GLU A 1100 -3.67 -27.44 -31.02
CA GLU A 1100 -2.91 -27.80 -32.22
C GLU A 1100 -3.82 -27.90 -33.45
N ARG A 1101 -4.96 -28.61 -33.34
CA ARG A 1101 -5.96 -28.68 -34.42
C ARG A 1101 -6.58 -27.32 -34.75
N ALA A 1102 -6.73 -26.43 -33.77
CA ALA A 1102 -7.28 -25.10 -33.96
C ALA A 1102 -6.30 -24.11 -34.64
N GLY A 1103 -5.01 -24.45 -34.68
CA GLY A 1103 -3.97 -23.69 -35.37
C GLY A 1103 -3.60 -22.36 -34.70
N ASP A 1104 -2.93 -21.49 -35.46
CA ASP A 1104 -2.15 -20.38 -34.89
C ASP A 1104 -2.91 -19.30 -34.13
N SER A 1105 -4.22 -19.23 -34.30
CA SER A 1105 -5.11 -18.33 -33.57
C SER A 1105 -5.38 -18.75 -32.12
N VAL A 1106 -4.84 -19.89 -31.67
CA VAL A 1106 -5.04 -20.42 -30.33
C VAL A 1106 -3.70 -20.78 -29.70
N ARG A 1107 -3.55 -20.52 -28.40
CA ARG A 1107 -2.35 -20.85 -27.61
C ARG A 1107 -2.72 -21.58 -26.34
N PHE A 1108 -1.97 -22.64 -26.04
CA PHE A 1108 -2.09 -23.38 -24.80
C PHE A 1108 -1.17 -22.77 -23.75
N ILE A 1109 -1.69 -22.54 -22.55
CA ILE A 1109 -0.95 -21.97 -21.43
C ILE A 1109 -0.73 -23.07 -20.39
N ASP A 1110 0.48 -23.63 -20.37
CA ASP A 1110 0.90 -24.63 -19.40
C ASP A 1110 1.60 -23.97 -18.21
N TYR A 1111 0.96 -23.99 -17.05
CA TYR A 1111 1.51 -23.45 -15.81
C TYR A 1111 1.81 -24.54 -14.77
N ASP A 1112 1.56 -25.82 -15.06
CA ASP A 1112 1.71 -26.92 -14.09
C ASP A 1112 3.15 -27.07 -13.59
N LEU A 1113 4.13 -26.90 -14.50
CA LEU A 1113 5.55 -26.95 -14.19
C LEU A 1113 5.95 -25.93 -13.11
N LEU A 1114 5.38 -24.73 -13.17
CA LEU A 1114 5.66 -23.67 -12.20
C LEU A 1114 5.05 -24.01 -10.83
N VAL A 1115 3.85 -24.62 -10.79
CA VAL A 1115 3.24 -25.09 -9.55
C VAL A 1115 4.11 -26.13 -8.86
N GLY A 1116 4.66 -27.09 -9.62
CA GLY A 1116 5.63 -28.06 -9.11
C GLY A 1116 6.92 -27.41 -8.61
N LYS A 1117 7.51 -26.48 -9.39
CA LYS A 1117 8.75 -25.77 -9.04
C LYS A 1117 8.66 -25.01 -7.72
N TYR A 1118 7.51 -24.42 -7.43
CA TYR A 1118 7.26 -23.67 -6.19
C TYR A 1118 6.68 -24.55 -5.06
N ARG A 1119 6.60 -25.87 -5.26
CA ARG A 1119 6.04 -26.84 -4.29
C ARG A 1119 4.62 -26.47 -3.86
N GLY A 1120 3.80 -26.05 -4.83
CA GLY A 1120 2.47 -25.51 -4.60
C GLY A 1120 1.34 -26.54 -4.48
N ARG A 1121 1.65 -27.84 -4.63
CA ARG A 1121 0.66 -28.93 -4.65
C ARG A 1121 0.34 -29.43 -3.24
N TYR A 1122 -0.65 -30.32 -3.12
CA TYR A 1122 -0.92 -31.09 -1.90
C TYR A 1122 0.03 -32.28 -1.79
N CYS A 1123 0.23 -32.79 -0.58
CA CYS A 1123 1.07 -33.94 -0.27
C CYS A 1123 2.54 -33.77 -0.71
N GLU A 1124 3.08 -32.54 -0.61
CA GLU A 1124 4.49 -32.25 -0.88
C GLU A 1124 5.40 -32.90 0.17
N PRO A 1125 6.64 -33.32 -0.16
CA PRO A 1125 7.53 -33.97 0.80
C PRO A 1125 7.73 -33.17 2.08
N GLY A 1126 7.44 -33.80 3.23
CA GLY A 1126 7.55 -33.17 4.54
C GLY A 1126 6.33 -32.34 4.97
N VAL A 1127 5.23 -32.36 4.20
CA VAL A 1127 3.95 -31.74 4.55
C VAL A 1127 2.98 -32.83 5.03
N ASP A 1128 2.39 -32.64 6.21
CA ASP A 1128 1.32 -33.51 6.73
C ASP A 1128 -0.04 -32.83 6.53
N GLU A 1129 -0.74 -33.24 5.47
CA GLU A 1129 -2.07 -32.75 5.06
C GLU A 1129 -3.22 -33.15 6.02
N SER A 1130 -2.90 -33.81 7.14
CA SER A 1130 -3.86 -34.03 8.23
C SER A 1130 -3.85 -32.93 9.29
N THR A 1131 -2.94 -31.96 9.19
CA THR A 1131 -2.71 -30.93 10.22
C THR A 1131 -3.25 -29.57 9.82
N SER A 1132 -3.60 -28.72 10.79
CA SER A 1132 -3.95 -27.33 10.51
C SER A 1132 -2.77 -26.45 10.06
N GLN A 1133 -1.57 -27.02 9.94
CA GLN A 1133 -0.38 -26.31 9.48
C GLN A 1133 -0.19 -26.44 7.96
N SER A 1134 -0.68 -27.51 7.34
CA SER A 1134 -0.63 -27.68 5.88
C SER A 1134 -1.47 -26.61 5.17
N ASN A 1135 -2.66 -26.35 5.67
CA ASN A 1135 -3.59 -25.40 5.07
C ASN A 1135 -3.15 -23.93 5.23
N THR A 1136 -2.27 -23.61 6.19
CA THR A 1136 -1.72 -22.26 6.38
C THR A 1136 -0.32 -22.10 5.79
N ARG A 1137 0.16 -23.10 5.03
CA ARG A 1137 1.50 -23.13 4.46
C ARG A 1137 1.69 -22.05 3.39
N THR A 1138 2.71 -21.21 3.62
CA THR A 1138 3.20 -20.26 2.61
C THR A 1138 3.67 -21.00 1.37
N GLY A 1139 3.06 -20.69 0.21
CA GLY A 1139 3.38 -21.30 -1.07
C GLY A 1139 2.41 -22.41 -1.52
N LEU A 1140 1.43 -22.81 -0.71
CA LEU A 1140 0.32 -23.65 -1.18
C LEU A 1140 -0.49 -22.88 -2.24
N MET A 1141 -0.70 -23.48 -3.42
CA MET A 1141 -1.26 -22.79 -4.59
C MET A 1141 -2.74 -23.11 -4.86
N PHE A 1142 -3.30 -24.11 -4.18
CA PHE A 1142 -4.72 -24.46 -4.22
C PHE A 1142 -5.33 -24.34 -2.83
N TYR A 1143 -6.60 -23.98 -2.72
CA TYR A 1143 -7.26 -23.98 -1.42
C TYR A 1143 -7.45 -25.42 -0.92
N GLU A 1144 -6.89 -25.73 0.23
CA GLU A 1144 -7.18 -26.92 1.04
C GLU A 1144 -8.32 -26.63 2.02
N LEU A 1145 -8.76 -27.66 2.74
CA LEU A 1145 -9.67 -27.51 3.86
C LEU A 1145 -9.09 -26.54 4.91
N ASN A 1146 -9.75 -25.39 5.04
CA ASN A 1146 -9.38 -24.29 5.93
C ASN A 1146 -8.12 -23.52 5.53
N SER A 1147 -7.76 -23.46 4.25
CA SER A 1147 -6.57 -22.72 3.82
C SER A 1147 -6.60 -21.22 4.15
N TRP A 1148 -5.41 -20.71 4.52
CA TRP A 1148 -5.18 -19.30 4.81
C TRP A 1148 -4.91 -18.51 3.53
N ASP A 1149 -5.65 -17.41 3.34
CA ASP A 1149 -5.44 -16.45 2.26
C ASP A 1149 -4.72 -15.20 2.81
N PRO A 1150 -3.51 -14.86 2.32
CA PRO A 1150 -2.74 -13.70 2.78
C PRO A 1150 -3.41 -12.34 2.55
N ALA A 1151 -4.35 -12.23 1.59
CA ALA A 1151 -5.06 -10.99 1.27
C ALA A 1151 -6.41 -10.85 2.01
N GLY A 1152 -6.91 -11.92 2.61
CA GLY A 1152 -8.15 -11.92 3.39
C GLY A 1152 -7.93 -11.48 4.84
N THR A 1153 -8.74 -10.54 5.35
CA THR A 1153 -8.55 -9.92 6.68
C THR A 1153 -8.71 -10.86 7.89
N THR A 1154 -8.99 -12.16 7.71
CA THR A 1154 -8.84 -13.25 8.72
C THR A 1154 -8.76 -14.62 8.01
N PRO A 1155 -8.17 -15.68 8.61
CA PRO A 1155 -8.26 -17.07 8.10
C PRO A 1155 -9.71 -17.62 8.02
N TRP A 1156 -10.69 -16.87 8.53
CA TRP A 1156 -12.06 -17.29 8.77
C TRP A 1156 -13.12 -16.43 8.06
N LYS A 1157 -12.75 -15.44 7.22
CA LYS A 1157 -13.71 -14.78 6.32
C LYS A 1157 -14.13 -15.79 5.26
N ARG A 1158 -15.20 -16.52 5.57
CA ARG A 1158 -15.91 -17.49 4.74
C ARG A 1158 -17.37 -17.10 4.71
N ASP A 1159 -17.63 -15.88 4.27
CA ASP A 1159 -18.99 -15.42 4.03
C ASP A 1159 -19.05 -14.99 2.57
N SER A 1160 -19.41 -15.93 1.71
CA SER A 1160 -20.14 -15.56 0.49
C SER A 1160 -21.50 -15.10 0.99
N GLY A 1161 -21.59 -13.85 1.47
CA GLY A 1161 -22.84 -13.28 1.93
C GLY A 1161 -23.86 -13.36 0.80
N GLY A 1162 -24.73 -14.37 0.84
CA GLY A 1162 -25.63 -14.76 -0.26
C GLY A 1162 -25.32 -16.15 -0.81
N GLY A 1163 -26.06 -17.15 -0.34
CA GLY A 1163 -25.97 -18.56 -0.72
C GLY A 1163 -25.78 -18.78 -2.22
N GLU A 1164 -24.90 -19.73 -2.57
CA GLU A 1164 -24.62 -20.06 -3.96
C GLU A 1164 -25.74 -20.93 -4.55
N LEU A 1165 -26.02 -20.74 -5.85
CA LEU A 1165 -27.10 -21.42 -6.56
C LEU A 1165 -26.76 -22.87 -6.95
N SER A 1166 -27.80 -23.64 -7.25
CA SER A 1166 -27.71 -24.93 -7.96
C SER A 1166 -26.90 -24.79 -9.26
N GLY A 1167 -25.91 -25.66 -9.48
CA GLY A 1167 -25.02 -25.62 -10.64
C GLY A 1167 -23.68 -24.93 -10.40
N THR A 1168 -23.41 -24.39 -9.19
CA THR A 1168 -22.03 -24.08 -8.75
C THR A 1168 -21.45 -25.26 -7.97
N PHE A 1169 -20.13 -25.32 -7.82
CA PHE A 1169 -19.46 -26.37 -7.03
C PHE A 1169 -20.04 -26.51 -5.61
N TYR A 1170 -20.28 -25.39 -4.90
CA TYR A 1170 -20.92 -25.42 -3.58
C TYR A 1170 -22.38 -25.84 -3.64
N GLY A 1171 -23.13 -25.35 -4.64
CA GLY A 1171 -24.52 -25.74 -4.88
C GLY A 1171 -24.67 -27.26 -5.09
N ASP A 1172 -23.75 -27.87 -5.84
CA ASP A 1172 -23.72 -29.31 -6.06
C ASP A 1172 -23.40 -30.08 -4.76
N MET A 1173 -22.47 -29.58 -3.94
CA MET A 1173 -22.19 -30.16 -2.62
C MET A 1173 -23.42 -30.06 -1.68
N LEU A 1174 -24.17 -28.94 -1.72
CA LEU A 1174 -25.42 -28.79 -0.97
C LEU A 1174 -26.51 -29.76 -1.45
N ILE A 1175 -26.62 -29.98 -2.76
CA ILE A 1175 -27.54 -30.95 -3.36
C ILE A 1175 -27.21 -32.37 -2.88
N LEU A 1176 -25.92 -32.75 -2.90
CA LEU A 1176 -25.46 -34.04 -2.41
C LEU A 1176 -25.74 -34.21 -0.91
N ALA A 1177 -25.50 -33.17 -0.10
CA ALA A 1177 -25.82 -33.19 1.33
C ALA A 1177 -27.33 -33.34 1.59
N LYS A 1178 -28.19 -32.68 0.81
CA LYS A 1178 -29.65 -32.84 0.89
C LYS A 1178 -30.09 -34.25 0.51
N ILE A 1179 -29.54 -34.81 -0.56
CA ILE A 1179 -29.79 -36.19 -1.00
C ILE A 1179 -29.38 -37.19 0.09
N THR A 1180 -28.27 -36.95 0.78
CA THR A 1180 -27.86 -37.77 1.92
C THR A 1180 -28.88 -37.71 3.06
N ARG A 1181 -29.47 -36.54 3.34
CA ARG A 1181 -30.52 -36.40 4.37
C ARG A 1181 -31.87 -37.02 4.00
N LEU A 1182 -32.14 -37.27 2.72
CA LEU A 1182 -33.30 -38.06 2.29
C LEU A 1182 -33.18 -39.51 2.79
N MET A 1183 -31.97 -40.08 2.74
CA MET A 1183 -31.69 -41.45 3.18
C MET A 1183 -31.48 -41.54 4.69
N ASP A 1184 -30.88 -40.52 5.32
CA ASP A 1184 -30.70 -40.43 6.76
C ASP A 1184 -30.99 -39.01 7.28
N PRO A 1185 -32.21 -38.75 7.78
CA PRO A 1185 -32.60 -37.45 8.30
C PRO A 1185 -31.74 -36.93 9.47
N ASN A 1186 -31.00 -37.83 10.15
CA ASN A 1186 -30.17 -37.54 11.32
C ASN A 1186 -28.67 -37.40 10.99
N ALA A 1187 -28.30 -37.33 9.71
CA ALA A 1187 -26.92 -37.15 9.29
C ALA A 1187 -26.27 -35.87 9.92
N GLU A 1188 -25.10 -36.01 10.58
CA GLU A 1188 -24.27 -34.96 11.21
C GLU A 1188 -22.81 -34.92 10.70
N LEU A 1189 -22.24 -33.71 10.50
CA LEU A 1189 -20.83 -33.51 10.11
C LEU A 1189 -19.81 -33.90 11.21
N HIS A 1190 -18.80 -34.69 10.86
CA HIS A 1190 -17.74 -35.24 11.75
C HIS A 1190 -16.67 -34.22 12.16
N HIS A 1191 -16.58 -33.06 11.49
CA HIS A 1191 -15.59 -32.02 11.79
C HIS A 1191 -16.10 -30.92 12.75
N ASP A 1192 -17.27 -31.07 13.39
CA ASP A 1192 -17.90 -30.04 14.23
C ASP A 1192 -17.94 -30.44 15.72
N ASN A 1193 -16.98 -29.95 16.52
CA ASN A 1193 -16.91 -30.19 17.98
C ASN A 1193 -17.69 -29.14 18.82
N GLY A 1194 -18.62 -28.38 18.23
CA GLY A 1194 -19.28 -27.24 18.87
C GLY A 1194 -20.79 -27.38 19.07
N ASN A 1195 -21.24 -27.47 20.33
CA ASN A 1195 -22.68 -27.55 20.68
C ASN A 1195 -23.49 -26.29 20.33
N SER A 1196 -22.88 -25.13 20.08
CA SER A 1196 -23.60 -23.86 19.82
C SER A 1196 -24.26 -23.76 18.44
N LYS A 1197 -23.81 -24.57 17.47
CA LYS A 1197 -24.41 -24.63 16.12
C LYS A 1197 -25.57 -25.61 16.01
N ARG A 1198 -25.64 -26.60 16.91
CA ARG A 1198 -26.74 -27.58 17.00
C ARG A 1198 -28.10 -26.92 17.28
N ASP A 1199 -28.11 -25.78 17.96
CA ASP A 1199 -29.32 -25.02 18.28
C ASP A 1199 -29.82 -24.12 17.13
N LEU A 1200 -28.96 -23.79 16.15
CA LEU A 1200 -29.32 -22.99 14.97
C LEU A 1200 -29.97 -23.84 13.87
N VAL A 1201 -29.49 -25.07 13.68
CA VAL A 1201 -30.08 -26.05 12.73
C VAL A 1201 -31.52 -26.43 13.11
N ARG A 1202 -31.88 -26.32 14.39
CA ARG A 1202 -33.26 -26.54 14.88
C ARG A 1202 -34.22 -25.38 14.64
N ARG A 1203 -33.75 -24.22 14.17
CA ARG A 1203 -34.54 -22.98 14.15
C ARG A 1203 -34.90 -22.40 12.77
N ALA A 1204 -34.47 -22.97 11.64
CA ALA A 1204 -34.92 -22.47 10.34
C ALA A 1204 -34.68 -23.44 9.18
N ASP A 1205 -35.57 -23.38 8.18
CA ASP A 1205 -35.50 -23.92 6.81
C ASP A 1205 -34.29 -23.38 5.99
N ILE A 1206 -33.08 -23.31 6.54
CA ILE A 1206 -31.92 -22.72 5.88
C ILE A 1206 -30.95 -23.81 5.44
N ALA A 1207 -30.98 -24.14 4.14
CA ALA A 1207 -30.11 -25.11 3.49
C ALA A 1207 -28.61 -24.76 3.56
N ASP A 1208 -28.26 -23.47 3.72
CA ASP A 1208 -26.88 -22.94 3.67
C ASP A 1208 -25.97 -23.42 4.81
N TYR A 1209 -26.49 -24.16 5.80
CA TYR A 1209 -25.69 -24.68 6.92
C TYR A 1209 -25.24 -26.15 6.76
N LEU A 1210 -25.61 -26.83 5.66
CA LEU A 1210 -25.27 -28.24 5.44
C LEU A 1210 -23.80 -28.46 5.00
N VAL A 1211 -23.20 -27.47 4.33
CA VAL A 1211 -21.81 -27.54 3.85
C VAL A 1211 -21.06 -26.31 4.37
N PRO A 1212 -19.96 -26.44 5.14
CA PRO A 1212 -19.25 -25.27 5.66
C PRO A 1212 -18.73 -24.38 4.52
N ASN A 1213 -18.92 -23.06 4.60
CA ASN A 1213 -18.59 -22.09 3.54
C ASN A 1213 -17.14 -22.16 2.97
N GLY A 1214 -16.19 -22.75 3.70
CA GLY A 1214 -14.81 -22.93 3.24
C GLY A 1214 -14.64 -24.04 2.21
N TYR A 1215 -15.63 -24.92 2.04
CA TYR A 1215 -15.60 -26.06 1.13
C TYR A 1215 -15.80 -25.63 -0.33
N ALA A 1216 -16.49 -24.51 -0.57
CA ALA A 1216 -16.81 -24.00 -1.90
C ALA A 1216 -15.61 -23.76 -2.82
N ARG A 1217 -14.42 -23.58 -2.24
CA ARG A 1217 -13.18 -23.21 -2.95
C ARG A 1217 -12.12 -24.31 -2.98
N VAL A 1218 -12.35 -25.46 -2.33
CA VAL A 1218 -11.32 -26.50 -2.21
C VAL A 1218 -10.98 -27.04 -3.60
N PHE A 1219 -9.69 -27.22 -3.90
CA PHE A 1219 -9.13 -27.48 -5.24
C PHE A 1219 -9.10 -26.29 -6.21
N HIS A 1220 -9.72 -25.14 -5.89
CA HIS A 1220 -9.56 -23.94 -6.72
C HIS A 1220 -8.21 -23.25 -6.48
N PRO A 1221 -7.66 -22.56 -7.50
CA PRO A 1221 -6.44 -21.77 -7.36
C PRO A 1221 -6.56 -20.68 -6.28
N GLN A 1222 -5.52 -20.50 -5.47
CA GLN A 1222 -5.40 -19.34 -4.58
C GLN A 1222 -4.94 -18.09 -5.36
N ILE A 1223 -5.02 -16.92 -4.73
CA ILE A 1223 -4.54 -15.65 -5.32
C ILE A 1223 -3.12 -15.74 -5.91
N PRO A 1224 -2.12 -16.36 -5.23
CA PRO A 1224 -0.78 -16.50 -5.81
C PRO A 1224 -0.76 -17.31 -7.12
N LEU A 1225 -1.62 -18.33 -7.25
CA LEU A 1225 -1.73 -19.12 -8.47
C LEU A 1225 -2.47 -18.33 -9.57
N HIS A 1226 -3.51 -17.55 -9.24
CA HIS A 1226 -4.13 -16.65 -10.21
C HIS A 1226 -3.16 -15.58 -10.73
N GLN A 1227 -2.31 -15.02 -9.86
CA GLN A 1227 -1.25 -14.09 -10.26
C GLN A 1227 -0.22 -14.77 -11.16
N LEU A 1228 0.16 -16.02 -10.87
CA LEU A 1228 1.06 -16.81 -11.71
C LEU A 1228 0.45 -17.06 -13.10
N ILE A 1229 -0.80 -17.54 -13.16
CA ILE A 1229 -1.51 -17.79 -14.42
C ILE A 1229 -1.63 -16.49 -15.23
N ALA A 1230 -2.02 -15.39 -14.60
CA ALA A 1230 -2.13 -14.09 -15.27
C ALA A 1230 -0.78 -13.62 -15.86
N ASN A 1231 0.31 -13.79 -15.11
CA ASN A 1231 1.65 -13.47 -15.58
C ASN A 1231 2.07 -14.32 -16.78
N VAL A 1232 1.78 -15.62 -16.80
CA VAL A 1232 2.11 -16.49 -17.94
C VAL A 1232 1.26 -16.12 -19.17
N VAL A 1233 -0.03 -15.81 -18.99
CA VAL A 1233 -0.90 -15.34 -20.08
C VAL A 1233 -0.39 -14.00 -20.65
N VAL A 1234 -0.08 -13.02 -19.80
CA VAL A 1234 0.46 -11.72 -20.23
C VAL A 1234 1.80 -11.87 -20.93
N HIS A 1235 2.69 -12.71 -20.38
CA HIS A 1235 3.96 -13.02 -21.02
C HIS A 1235 3.76 -13.59 -22.43
N GLN A 1236 2.82 -14.52 -22.60
CA GLN A 1236 2.51 -15.07 -23.91
C GLN A 1236 1.96 -14.01 -24.88
N ILE A 1237 1.08 -13.12 -24.43
CA ILE A 1237 0.57 -11.99 -25.25
C ILE A 1237 1.72 -11.09 -25.70
N MET A 1238 2.64 -10.76 -24.79
CA MET A 1238 3.81 -9.91 -25.10
C MET A 1238 4.75 -10.59 -26.09
N VAL A 1239 5.12 -11.85 -25.85
CA VAL A 1239 5.97 -12.66 -26.75
C VAL A 1239 5.43 -12.65 -28.18
N GLU A 1240 4.11 -12.78 -28.34
CA GLU A 1240 3.51 -12.78 -29.67
C GLU A 1240 3.45 -11.41 -30.33
N HIS A 1241 3.33 -10.35 -29.53
CA HIS A 1241 3.42 -9.00 -30.04
C HIS A 1241 4.83 -8.70 -30.55
N GLU A 1242 5.85 -9.04 -29.76
CA GLU A 1242 7.25 -8.86 -30.14
C GLU A 1242 7.58 -9.69 -31.39
N ALA A 1243 7.12 -10.93 -31.47
CA ALA A 1243 7.27 -11.77 -32.66
C ALA A 1243 6.64 -11.16 -33.93
N ARG A 1244 5.55 -10.37 -33.82
CA ARG A 1244 4.94 -9.66 -34.97
C ARG A 1244 5.71 -8.42 -35.38
N ARG A 1245 6.42 -7.78 -34.45
CA ARG A 1245 7.24 -6.59 -34.70
C ARG A 1245 8.63 -6.91 -35.24
N GLY A 1246 8.91 -8.19 -35.48
CA GLY A 1246 10.19 -8.64 -36.04
C GLY A 1246 11.24 -8.96 -34.99
N TYR A 1247 10.91 -8.87 -33.70
CA TYR A 1247 11.81 -9.26 -32.62
C TYR A 1247 11.75 -10.77 -32.41
N ALA A 1248 12.89 -11.44 -32.55
CA ALA A 1248 13.01 -12.86 -32.24
C ALA A 1248 12.82 -13.10 -30.74
N VAL A 1249 12.00 -14.08 -30.38
CA VAL A 1249 11.79 -14.50 -28.99
C VAL A 1249 12.60 -15.77 -28.71
N TRP A 1250 13.24 -15.80 -27.54
CA TRP A 1250 13.95 -16.95 -27.00
C TRP A 1250 13.00 -18.16 -26.84
N THR A 1251 13.39 -19.31 -27.41
CA THR A 1251 12.75 -20.60 -27.13
C THR A 1251 13.49 -21.35 -26.03
N ASP A 1252 12.72 -22.01 -25.17
CA ASP A 1252 13.15 -22.68 -23.94
C ASP A 1252 14.17 -23.84 -24.14
N ASP A 1253 14.86 -24.18 -23.05
CA ASP A 1253 16.12 -24.93 -22.91
C ASP A 1253 16.14 -26.42 -23.34
N ASN A 1254 15.19 -26.91 -24.13
CA ASN A 1254 15.09 -28.36 -24.42
C ASN A 1254 15.44 -28.83 -25.84
N GLU A 1255 15.86 -27.96 -26.77
CA GLU A 1255 16.18 -28.41 -28.15
C GLU A 1255 17.55 -27.99 -28.72
N ASN A 1256 18.50 -27.48 -27.93
CA ASN A 1256 19.82 -27.10 -28.46
C ASN A 1256 20.94 -28.04 -27.99
N SER A 1257 21.03 -29.22 -28.62
CA SER A 1257 22.06 -30.22 -28.31
C SER A 1257 23.39 -30.05 -29.07
N TYR A 1258 23.64 -28.91 -29.73
CA TYR A 1258 24.83 -28.72 -30.55
C TYR A 1258 25.49 -27.34 -30.38
N CYS A 1259 25.85 -26.99 -29.15
CA CYS A 1259 27.01 -26.15 -28.84
C CYS A 1259 27.29 -26.23 -27.33
N PRO A 1260 28.36 -26.90 -26.88
CA PRO A 1260 28.64 -27.00 -25.45
C PRO A 1260 29.16 -25.65 -24.91
N MET A 1261 28.23 -24.94 -24.25
CA MET A 1261 28.29 -23.78 -23.33
C MET A 1261 29.31 -22.68 -23.58
#